data_AF-A0A8H6FJA7-F1
#
_entry.id   AF-A0A8H6FJA7-F1
#
_cell.length_a   1.000
_cell.length_b   1.000
_cell.length_c   1.000
_cell.angle_alpha   90.00
_cell.angle_beta   90.00
_cell.angle_gamma   90.00
#
_symmetry.space_group_name_H-M   'P 1'
#
loop_
_entity.id
_entity.type
_entity.pdbx_description
1 polymer ?
#
loop_
_entity_poly.entity_id
_entity_poly.type
_entity_poly.pdbx_seq_one_letter_code
_entity_poly.pdbx_strand_id
1 'polypeptide(L)'
;MRTTSLLNCQRLLNPSGIITLQVWMSIAEEMWLEESDLRTGKWHGEISTSLGYALAMTQSQAIVWRYAQGTMTAEQLKPLSIKLQHPSNNSRHPLPLGILVPTSAEPALLVVMPISGKITYWESLTGAASVDSNRQRQQSVQGTVSGMLSGEFITNITEAEPRAFVLTLSTGRLAHLIVSDLQGKPSVNVQYLRDNGAQSGGVFGSLRGVFSSAGWRKDIAAVRAGNSWQRGQRYVIVATSKGSFQTWDLSWNGTHSLVNDVDAKDDLLHALIEGADVFHDNKEHVFEVLDCTILPSGSSGNEVAKMRKSGDCKLLTLTVLKGAESSRYALIGLTLAAGSVTIDVVHPITCYTTSLPVETQFKPQVLVPEPAQTAFLMFEKSIVLVSLVEIEETPSSQLQMEARTLADPFQDALDFRSTKPYRIVGCASEMYDRIHAQSSCVLMIYGFGFVRISALPMREGQSALDRATVTAKTKLEQAVFFGNLSQDLLDFSPRSEISFSQEEVEAAALSVSHSIMSSTSVYMPSISPSMDQQLQRRSTALADMNKHLRQYYPPLSRLTRWKLLWNAEKMAAAKALWRCYNAIISNQNRSSNDRSVLAELIESLHESLKTENQPEHHETDGVRHWFIHDVWRLEYIIPWAQNMVELMFENAVEDNKRIEPAIQARLVSEANDIQLSSLETAFGFREANMAAYGLDDEAMIDGVLLRGYEDLPEIWTSTANIVERVKTMTDVSRELACLGEDDDANEGDPLPDLVLKLAADNPRQVQICCQTYIERFRWLQSRPEPESRAAGEKLKQAHFAVRKALFKSLPDVGQPEKGIYLAEKYRDMDALADIIEGEMLSVESDETVRLLEERIYSYFVKFGTKWSNAFFKKHLDGGKAVGILNGNANFKKYLTQFFRHQPSYAKLGWIHEVASEQSYAAAAEGLMLAQKQETNLWSRKVSLSMSKLSLLAATGKGQVKDKSAKDATQTIDKDLAVVAVQEKLCNYVKPTIRNALDADAEVDLALQKYGSNVQGKSTLRHSLEGHFRKMLALEALPPEALIDTLTLLGGEGASPDNEGFMGSRFFYAFKVMRLASAETSDPGFKELQEKFIWRRCMIQDDWKAINRTELKDDAQAEVETSATALFKTLREGFRTGFWDKAVPLPPAKVLEAGISIEALRVSSHFANIPENSLAVLAQDLGKEDELLEKYMEEGRLDERWKGVVEAAKASARDEADSKGEEQLRIRNVQEEFTARMIEKDREAYPKAGSREDDTTIDDQGDVIMGM
;
A
#
# COMPACT_ATOMS: atom_id res chain seq x y z
N MET A 1 -45.95 29.84 15.30
CA MET A 1 -46.04 29.07 14.04
C MET A 1 -45.47 27.67 14.27
N ARG A 2 -46.28 26.73 14.75
CA ARG A 2 -45.96 25.30 14.88
C ARG A 2 -47.16 24.51 14.34
N THR A 3 -47.36 24.61 13.04
CA THR A 3 -48.53 24.05 12.32
C THR A 3 -48.12 23.82 10.87
N THR A 4 -47.38 22.76 10.62
CA THR A 4 -47.03 22.27 9.28
C THR A 4 -46.94 20.75 9.30
N SER A 5 -47.82 20.10 8.52
CA SER A 5 -47.83 18.67 8.16
C SER A 5 -47.75 17.62 9.29
N LEU A 6 -48.83 17.46 10.06
CA LEU A 6 -49.19 16.16 10.66
C LEU A 6 -49.82 15.26 9.58
N LEU A 7 -49.01 14.79 8.62
CA LEU A 7 -49.43 13.95 7.51
C LEU A 7 -48.43 12.80 7.33
N ASN A 8 -48.72 11.67 7.98
CA ASN A 8 -48.20 10.33 7.71
C ASN A 8 -46.75 10.24 7.18
N CYS A 9 -45.77 10.63 7.98
CA CYS A 9 -44.38 10.22 7.75
C CYS A 9 -44.20 8.72 8.06
N GLN A 10 -44.69 7.85 7.15
CA GLN A 10 -44.39 6.42 7.18
C GLN A 10 -42.90 6.22 6.91
N ARG A 11 -42.13 5.93 7.96
CA ARG A 11 -40.76 5.44 7.81
C ARG A 11 -40.83 3.95 7.52
N LEU A 12 -40.71 3.59 6.25
CA LEU A 12 -40.51 2.22 5.78
C LEU A 12 -39.04 1.83 5.98
N LEU A 13 -38.77 0.99 6.98
CA LEU A 13 -37.52 0.22 7.01
C LEU A 13 -37.84 -1.12 6.32
N ASN A 14 -37.12 -1.45 5.25
CA ASN A 14 -37.19 -2.76 4.61
C ASN A 14 -35.85 -3.49 4.82
N PRO A 15 -35.52 -3.92 6.05
CA PRO A 15 -34.17 -4.37 6.39
C PRO A 15 -33.71 -5.61 5.59
N SER A 16 -34.63 -6.49 5.16
CA SER A 16 -34.27 -7.79 4.59
C SER A 16 -34.75 -8.02 3.16
N GLY A 17 -35.48 -7.08 2.55
CA GLY A 17 -36.23 -7.34 1.32
C GLY A 17 -37.43 -8.28 1.50
N ILE A 18 -37.62 -8.83 2.71
CA ILE A 18 -38.64 -9.83 3.08
C ILE A 18 -39.62 -9.27 4.13
N ILE A 19 -39.21 -8.26 4.91
CA ILE A 19 -39.99 -7.66 6.00
C ILE A 19 -40.03 -6.14 5.81
N THR A 20 -41.21 -5.54 5.94
CA THR A 20 -41.38 -4.10 6.03
C THR A 20 -41.82 -3.70 7.44
N LEU A 21 -41.10 -2.74 8.02
CA LEU A 21 -41.46 -2.08 9.26
C LEU A 21 -41.99 -0.70 8.89
N GLN A 22 -43.26 -0.45 9.20
CA GLN A 22 -43.91 0.85 9.05
C GLN A 22 -44.03 1.49 10.43
N VAL A 23 -43.17 2.46 10.72
CA VAL A 23 -43.33 3.30 11.92
C VAL A 23 -44.52 4.24 11.70
N TRP A 24 -45.52 4.15 12.57
CA TRP A 24 -46.66 5.06 12.56
C TRP A 24 -46.39 6.17 13.58
N MET A 25 -45.78 7.26 13.09
CA MET A 25 -45.69 8.53 13.82
C MET A 25 -47.11 8.92 14.25
N SER A 26 -47.38 8.76 15.53
CA SER A 26 -48.69 8.87 16.13
C SER A 26 -48.61 9.72 17.39
N ILE A 27 -49.75 10.26 17.76
CA ILE A 27 -49.97 11.15 18.92
C ILE A 27 -49.50 10.52 20.23
N ALA A 28 -49.25 9.21 20.25
CA ALA A 28 -48.47 8.54 21.28
C ALA A 28 -47.21 9.32 21.68
N GLU A 29 -46.33 9.75 20.74
CA GLU A 29 -45.08 10.47 21.09
C GLU A 29 -45.32 11.71 21.97
N GLU A 30 -46.34 12.51 21.63
CA GLU A 30 -46.75 13.67 22.44
C GLU A 30 -47.45 13.25 23.75
N MET A 31 -48.25 12.17 23.73
CA MET A 31 -48.93 11.63 24.93
C MET A 31 -47.96 11.14 26.02
N TRP A 32 -46.85 10.46 25.69
CA TRP A 32 -45.86 10.08 26.72
C TRP A 32 -45.22 11.31 27.36
N LEU A 33 -45.13 12.41 26.60
CA LEU A 33 -44.59 13.68 27.06
C LEU A 33 -45.60 14.46 27.90
N GLU A 34 -46.90 14.33 27.70
CA GLU A 34 -47.91 15.05 28.50
C GLU A 34 -48.42 14.26 29.73
N GLU A 35 -48.67 12.95 29.63
CA GLU A 35 -49.29 12.18 30.72
C GLU A 35 -48.28 11.59 31.72
N SER A 36 -48.39 12.02 32.98
CA SER A 36 -47.43 11.69 34.04
C SER A 36 -47.43 10.21 34.44
N ASP A 37 -48.58 9.53 34.36
CA ASP A 37 -48.69 8.12 34.72
C ASP A 37 -48.04 7.21 33.66
N LEU A 38 -48.10 7.57 32.37
CA LEU A 38 -47.47 6.81 31.29
C LEU A 38 -45.94 6.85 31.37
N ARG A 39 -45.35 7.98 31.80
CA ARG A 39 -43.91 8.15 32.03
C ARG A 39 -43.31 7.21 33.09
N THR A 40 -44.14 6.65 33.98
CA THR A 40 -43.68 5.73 35.02
C THR A 40 -43.30 4.34 34.48
N GLY A 41 -43.68 4.03 33.23
CA GLY A 41 -43.46 2.73 32.62
C GLY A 41 -44.28 1.59 33.21
N LYS A 42 -45.23 1.84 34.13
CA LYS A 42 -46.10 0.81 34.74
C LYS A 42 -47.53 0.89 34.21
N TRP A 43 -47.72 0.35 33.01
CA TRP A 43 -49.01 0.23 32.34
C TRP A 43 -48.89 -0.85 31.24
N HIS A 44 -50.02 -1.36 30.74
CA HIS A 44 -50.08 -2.29 29.60
C HIS A 44 -51.04 -1.78 28.53
N GLY A 45 -50.81 -2.19 27.28
CA GLY A 45 -51.58 -1.78 26.12
C GLY A 45 -52.40 -2.92 25.52
N GLU A 46 -53.65 -2.65 25.16
CA GLU A 46 -54.46 -3.49 24.29
C GLU A 46 -54.66 -2.79 22.94
N ILE A 47 -54.65 -3.54 21.84
CA ILE A 47 -54.87 -3.04 20.48
C ILE A 47 -56.03 -3.80 19.85
N SER A 48 -57.13 -3.10 19.57
CA SER A 48 -58.31 -3.68 18.91
C SER A 48 -58.29 -3.38 17.41
N THR A 49 -57.64 -4.25 16.63
CA THR A 49 -57.48 -4.09 15.17
C THR A 49 -58.81 -4.06 14.41
N SER A 50 -59.83 -4.77 14.89
CA SER A 50 -61.21 -4.73 14.39
C SER A 50 -61.90 -3.37 14.52
N LEU A 51 -61.51 -2.54 15.51
CA LEU A 51 -62.15 -1.27 15.86
C LEU A 51 -61.30 -0.05 15.46
N GLY A 52 -59.99 -0.23 15.20
CA GLY A 52 -59.03 0.85 14.94
C GLY A 52 -58.65 1.66 16.19
N TYR A 53 -58.93 1.13 17.39
CA TYR A 53 -58.65 1.77 18.68
C TYR A 53 -57.57 1.02 19.47
N ALA A 54 -56.80 1.79 20.23
CA ALA A 54 -55.85 1.29 21.21
C ALA A 54 -56.22 1.82 22.59
N LEU A 55 -55.86 1.04 23.61
CA LEU A 55 -56.15 1.27 25.01
C LEU A 55 -54.86 1.11 25.82
N ALA A 56 -54.54 2.07 26.69
CA ALA A 56 -53.51 1.95 27.71
C ALA A 56 -54.14 1.92 29.11
N MET A 57 -53.82 0.88 29.88
CA MET A 57 -54.31 0.67 31.24
C MET A 57 -53.21 0.98 32.26
N THR A 58 -53.38 2.08 33.00
CA THR A 58 -52.56 2.44 34.17
C THR A 58 -53.25 1.97 35.46
N GLN A 59 -52.60 2.15 36.61
CA GLN A 59 -53.23 1.83 37.92
C GLN A 59 -54.45 2.72 38.26
N SER A 60 -54.58 3.86 37.59
CA SER A 60 -55.46 4.99 37.92
C SER A 60 -56.47 5.31 36.82
N GLN A 61 -56.11 5.06 35.55
CA GLN A 61 -56.82 5.53 34.36
C GLN A 61 -56.77 4.50 33.23
N ALA A 62 -57.79 4.54 32.38
CA ALA A 62 -57.81 3.91 31.06
C ALA A 62 -57.71 5.04 30.01
N ILE A 63 -56.74 4.97 29.10
CA ILE A 63 -56.54 5.99 28.06
C ILE A 63 -56.84 5.34 26.71
N VAL A 64 -57.81 5.87 25.96
CA VAL A 64 -58.26 5.29 24.68
C VAL A 64 -58.06 6.29 23.55
N TRP A 65 -57.54 5.83 22.41
CA TRP A 65 -57.37 6.65 21.21
C TRP A 65 -57.54 5.83 19.94
N ARG A 66 -57.85 6.49 18.82
CA ARG A 66 -57.79 5.86 17.49
C ARG A 66 -56.35 5.87 16.98
N TYR A 67 -55.92 4.75 16.40
CA TYR A 67 -54.58 4.62 15.82
C TYR A 67 -54.61 4.24 14.33
N ALA A 68 -55.78 3.85 13.79
CA ALA A 68 -55.95 3.47 12.38
C ALA A 68 -57.26 4.03 11.77
N GLN A 69 -57.17 5.07 10.94
CA GLN A 69 -58.07 5.43 9.82
C GLN A 69 -57.61 6.76 9.16
N GLY A 70 -58.17 7.12 8.01
CA GLY A 70 -57.63 8.10 7.03
C GLY A 70 -57.56 9.59 7.43
N THR A 71 -58.00 10.50 6.55
CA THR A 71 -57.93 11.96 6.76
C THR A 71 -58.83 12.44 7.91
N MET A 72 -58.31 12.34 9.14
CA MET A 72 -58.98 12.69 10.38
C MET A 72 -58.87 14.19 10.70
N THR A 73 -59.85 14.74 11.43
CA THR A 73 -59.74 16.10 12.00
C THR A 73 -59.02 16.08 13.34
N ALA A 74 -58.41 17.20 13.73
CA ALA A 74 -57.62 17.33 14.97
C ALA A 74 -58.41 16.99 16.25
N GLU A 75 -59.74 17.15 16.26
CA GLU A 75 -60.59 16.79 17.39
C GLU A 75 -60.80 15.27 17.53
N GLN A 76 -60.87 14.53 16.41
CA GLN A 76 -61.05 13.07 16.38
C GLN A 76 -59.79 12.29 16.78
N LEU A 77 -58.66 12.99 16.83
CA LEU A 77 -57.33 12.48 17.09
C LEU A 77 -56.93 12.59 18.58
N LYS A 78 -57.68 13.33 19.40
CA LYS A 78 -57.35 13.55 20.81
C LYS A 78 -57.60 12.30 21.66
N PRO A 79 -56.65 11.89 22.53
CA PRO A 79 -56.85 10.76 23.43
C PRO A 79 -57.92 11.05 24.50
N LEU A 80 -58.63 9.99 24.87
CA LEU A 80 -59.72 10.01 25.83
C LEU A 80 -59.25 9.36 27.13
N SER A 81 -58.97 10.17 28.16
CA SER A 81 -58.62 9.68 29.50
C SER A 81 -59.88 9.42 30.33
N ILE A 82 -59.99 8.19 30.83
CA ILE A 82 -61.10 7.66 31.62
C ILE A 82 -60.57 7.32 33.01
N LYS A 83 -60.98 8.07 34.03
CA LYS A 83 -60.59 7.77 35.43
C LYS A 83 -61.29 6.51 35.92
N LEU A 84 -60.51 5.58 36.49
CA LEU A 84 -61.04 4.34 37.03
C LEU A 84 -61.78 4.62 38.34
N GLN A 85 -62.91 3.94 38.57
CA GLN A 85 -63.77 4.20 39.74
C GLN A 85 -63.21 3.59 41.04
N HIS A 86 -62.31 2.61 40.93
CA HIS A 86 -61.70 1.88 42.05
C HIS A 86 -60.19 1.63 41.83
N PRO A 87 -59.37 2.69 41.68
CA PRO A 87 -57.94 2.55 41.48
C PRO A 87 -57.30 1.92 42.72
N SER A 88 -56.23 1.15 42.54
CA SER A 88 -55.53 0.49 43.66
C SER A 88 -54.29 1.28 44.07
N ASN A 89 -54.23 1.73 45.32
CA ASN A 89 -53.16 2.62 45.82
C ASN A 89 -51.77 1.96 45.98
N ASN A 90 -51.62 0.67 45.69
CA ASN A 90 -50.36 -0.06 45.87
C ASN A 90 -49.77 -0.44 44.50
N SER A 91 -48.61 0.12 44.18
CA SER A 91 -47.88 -0.05 42.91
C SER A 91 -47.19 -1.42 42.73
N ARG A 92 -47.43 -2.36 43.65
CA ARG A 92 -47.10 -3.80 43.53
C ARG A 92 -48.30 -4.66 43.13
N HIS A 93 -49.51 -4.10 43.06
CA HIS A 93 -50.67 -4.84 42.55
C HIS A 93 -50.64 -4.92 41.02
N PRO A 94 -51.13 -6.02 40.42
CA PRO A 94 -51.27 -6.13 38.97
C PRO A 94 -52.15 -5.00 38.42
N LEU A 95 -51.89 -4.63 37.17
CA LEU A 95 -52.58 -3.54 36.49
C LEU A 95 -54.05 -3.90 36.19
N PRO A 96 -54.98 -2.93 36.24
CA PRO A 96 -56.38 -3.15 35.86
C PRO A 96 -56.49 -3.63 34.42
N LEU A 97 -57.16 -4.77 34.19
CA LEU A 97 -57.34 -5.33 32.84
C LEU A 97 -58.50 -4.58 32.17
N GLY A 98 -58.34 -4.18 30.91
CA GLY A 98 -59.39 -3.48 30.17
C GLY A 98 -59.43 -3.93 28.71
N ILE A 99 -60.62 -4.14 28.18
CA ILE A 99 -60.88 -4.58 26.80
C ILE A 99 -61.94 -3.71 26.12
N LEU A 100 -61.73 -3.41 24.84
CA LEU A 100 -62.71 -2.70 24.00
C LEU A 100 -63.70 -3.67 23.37
N VAL A 101 -64.99 -3.37 23.46
CA VAL A 101 -66.08 -4.27 23.05
C VAL A 101 -66.82 -3.67 21.84
N PRO A 102 -67.01 -4.42 20.74
CA PRO A 102 -67.68 -3.91 19.55
C PRO A 102 -69.17 -3.59 19.83
N THR A 103 -69.61 -2.42 19.37
CA THR A 103 -71.03 -2.01 19.36
C THR A 103 -71.38 -1.33 18.02
N SER A 104 -72.66 -0.99 17.84
CA SER A 104 -73.20 -0.41 16.60
C SER A 104 -72.73 1.02 16.28
N ALA A 105 -72.12 1.76 17.22
CA ALA A 105 -71.81 3.19 17.03
C ALA A 105 -70.44 3.60 17.61
N GLU A 106 -70.28 3.57 18.93
CA GLU A 106 -69.00 3.77 19.62
C GLU A 106 -68.66 2.52 20.41
N PRO A 107 -67.39 2.07 20.43
CA PRO A 107 -67.04 0.88 21.18
C PRO A 107 -67.33 1.07 22.67
N ALA A 108 -67.70 -0.03 23.31
CA ALA A 108 -67.91 -0.11 24.74
C ALA A 108 -66.56 -0.41 25.43
N LEU A 109 -66.45 -0.05 26.72
CA LEU A 109 -65.26 -0.34 27.52
C LEU A 109 -65.65 -1.30 28.65
N LEU A 110 -64.88 -2.38 28.81
CA LEU A 110 -64.98 -3.30 29.93
C LEU A 110 -63.68 -3.24 30.73
N VAL A 111 -63.74 -2.92 32.02
CA VAL A 111 -62.59 -2.93 32.93
C VAL A 111 -62.83 -3.90 34.08
N VAL A 112 -61.80 -4.68 34.41
CA VAL A 112 -61.77 -5.66 35.50
C VAL A 112 -60.59 -5.38 36.42
N MET A 113 -60.88 -5.13 37.71
CA MET A 113 -59.88 -4.94 38.76
C MET A 113 -59.37 -6.30 39.27
N PRO A 114 -58.10 -6.68 39.05
CA PRO A 114 -57.64 -8.07 39.22
C PRO A 114 -57.82 -8.68 40.61
N ILE A 115 -57.56 -7.91 41.67
CA ILE A 115 -57.57 -8.41 43.06
C ILE A 115 -58.96 -8.34 43.67
N SER A 116 -59.70 -7.25 43.42
CA SER A 116 -61.02 -7.06 44.02
C SER A 116 -62.14 -7.73 43.22
N GLY A 117 -61.84 -8.34 42.07
CA GLY A 117 -62.81 -8.95 41.18
C GLY A 117 -63.89 -7.99 40.68
N LYS A 118 -63.67 -6.67 40.75
CA LYS A 118 -64.69 -5.67 40.40
C LYS A 118 -64.69 -5.44 38.89
N ILE A 119 -65.88 -5.50 38.30
CA ILE A 119 -66.11 -5.35 36.87
C ILE A 119 -66.90 -4.06 36.65
N THR A 120 -66.52 -3.27 35.65
CA THR A 120 -67.27 -2.09 35.22
C THR A 120 -67.35 -2.07 33.70
N TYR A 121 -68.57 -1.99 33.19
CA TYR A 121 -68.89 -1.99 31.76
C TYR A 121 -69.60 -0.68 31.40
N TRP A 122 -69.15 -0.02 30.34
CA TRP A 122 -69.75 1.18 29.77
C TRP A 122 -70.15 0.91 28.32
N GLU A 123 -71.40 1.20 27.96
CA GLU A 123 -71.93 0.95 26.60
C GLU A 123 -71.31 1.86 25.53
N SER A 124 -70.70 2.98 25.90
CA SER A 124 -69.93 3.85 25.00
C SER A 124 -68.72 4.48 25.68
N LEU A 125 -67.66 4.75 24.90
CA LEU A 125 -66.50 5.53 25.35
C LEU A 125 -66.89 6.94 25.83
N THR A 126 -67.82 7.62 25.15
CA THR A 126 -68.32 8.94 25.56
C THR A 126 -68.94 8.94 26.96
N GLY A 127 -69.68 7.88 27.33
CA GLY A 127 -70.21 7.72 28.68
C GLY A 127 -69.12 7.38 29.72
N ALA A 128 -68.14 6.58 29.33
CA ALA A 128 -66.99 6.24 30.17
C ALA A 128 -66.11 7.46 30.51
N ALA A 129 -66.00 8.43 29.60
CA ALA A 129 -65.16 9.62 29.73
C ALA A 129 -65.87 10.88 30.26
N SER A 130 -67.07 10.73 30.84
CA SER A 130 -67.79 11.86 31.42
C SER A 130 -66.99 12.53 32.54
N VAL A 131 -66.80 13.85 32.45
CA VAL A 131 -66.03 14.66 33.42
C VAL A 131 -66.66 14.62 34.82
N ASP A 132 -67.98 14.44 34.90
CA ASP A 132 -68.70 14.25 36.17
C ASP A 132 -68.74 12.76 36.55
N SER A 133 -68.01 12.40 37.60
CA SER A 133 -67.93 11.03 38.12
C SER A 133 -69.29 10.45 38.56
N ASN A 134 -70.30 11.27 38.85
CA ASN A 134 -71.65 10.77 39.13
C ASN A 134 -72.38 10.35 37.85
N ARG A 135 -72.26 11.12 36.76
CA ARG A 135 -72.77 10.73 35.43
C ARG A 135 -72.05 9.49 34.90
N GLN A 136 -70.73 9.46 35.04
CA GLN A 136 -69.88 8.32 34.69
C GLN A 136 -70.30 7.01 35.40
N ARG A 137 -70.80 7.11 36.65
CA ARG A 137 -71.36 5.97 37.41
C ARG A 137 -72.75 5.58 36.96
N GLN A 138 -73.63 6.55 36.71
CA GLN A 138 -75.01 6.29 36.22
C GLN A 138 -75.02 5.62 34.83
N GLN A 139 -73.99 5.86 34.01
CA GLN A 139 -73.81 5.25 32.68
C GLN A 139 -72.96 3.98 32.70
N SER A 140 -72.66 3.43 33.88
CA SER A 140 -71.84 2.21 34.04
C SER A 140 -72.63 1.07 34.67
N VAL A 141 -72.51 -0.13 34.11
CA VAL A 141 -73.01 -1.37 34.72
C VAL A 141 -71.86 -2.01 35.50
N GLN A 142 -72.06 -2.18 36.81
CA GLN A 142 -71.08 -2.78 37.70
C GLN A 142 -71.43 -4.24 38.03
N GLY A 143 -70.40 -5.07 38.20
CA GLY A 143 -70.53 -6.43 38.71
C GLY A 143 -69.30 -6.85 39.52
N THR A 144 -69.34 -8.05 40.10
CA THR A 144 -68.19 -8.62 40.83
C THR A 144 -68.05 -10.11 40.58
N VAL A 145 -66.81 -10.58 40.44
CA VAL A 145 -66.48 -12.01 40.41
C VAL A 145 -66.64 -12.58 41.83
N SER A 146 -67.83 -13.09 42.12
CA SER A 146 -68.13 -13.74 43.38
C SER A 146 -67.40 -15.07 43.49
N GLY A 147 -66.80 -15.40 44.64
CA GLY A 147 -66.16 -16.70 44.89
C GLY A 147 -64.67 -16.81 44.51
N MET A 148 -63.96 -15.68 44.42
CA MET A 148 -62.50 -15.65 44.36
C MET A 148 -61.86 -16.18 45.65
N LEU A 149 -60.73 -16.87 45.52
CA LEU A 149 -59.94 -17.40 46.64
C LEU A 149 -59.05 -16.31 47.26
N SER A 150 -58.64 -16.49 48.52
CA SER A 150 -57.73 -15.56 49.17
C SER A 150 -56.35 -15.55 48.47
N GLY A 151 -55.91 -14.37 48.03
CA GLY A 151 -54.66 -14.19 47.29
C GLY A 151 -54.74 -14.54 45.79
N GLU A 152 -55.89 -14.98 45.30
CA GLU A 152 -56.14 -15.15 43.87
C GLU A 152 -56.47 -13.79 43.22
N PHE A 153 -55.92 -13.56 42.04
CA PHE A 153 -56.21 -12.42 41.17
C PHE A 153 -56.45 -12.88 39.73
N ILE A 154 -57.15 -12.04 38.97
CA ILE A 154 -57.45 -12.26 37.54
C ILE A 154 -56.21 -11.87 36.72
N THR A 155 -55.76 -12.75 35.83
CA THR A 155 -54.53 -12.60 35.04
C THR A 155 -54.77 -12.14 33.61
N ASN A 156 -55.90 -12.53 32.99
CA ASN A 156 -56.22 -12.19 31.61
C ASN A 156 -57.74 -12.12 31.37
N ILE A 157 -58.15 -11.36 30.34
CA ILE A 157 -59.50 -11.37 29.75
C ILE A 157 -59.35 -11.83 28.30
N THR A 158 -60.22 -12.73 27.83
CA THR A 158 -60.24 -13.17 26.43
C THR A 158 -61.65 -13.04 25.88
N GLU A 159 -61.84 -12.34 24.76
CA GLU A 159 -63.13 -12.28 24.07
C GLU A 159 -63.50 -13.67 23.50
N ALA A 160 -64.63 -14.21 23.94
CA ALA A 160 -65.16 -15.49 23.47
C ALA A 160 -66.26 -15.28 22.42
N GLU A 161 -67.17 -14.35 22.61
CA GLU A 161 -68.19 -13.96 21.63
C GLU A 161 -68.45 -12.45 21.80
N PRO A 162 -68.97 -11.70 20.81
CA PRO A 162 -69.36 -10.31 21.05
C PRO A 162 -70.32 -10.20 22.27
N ARG A 163 -69.80 -9.64 23.36
CA ARG A 163 -70.41 -9.51 24.71
C ARG A 163 -70.26 -10.72 25.67
N ALA A 164 -69.40 -11.70 25.35
CA ALA A 164 -69.01 -12.78 26.25
C ALA A 164 -67.49 -12.96 26.29
N PHE A 165 -66.94 -13.13 27.49
CA PHE A 165 -65.51 -13.11 27.79
C PHE A 165 -65.15 -14.27 28.72
N VAL A 166 -63.91 -14.75 28.64
CA VAL A 166 -63.33 -15.67 29.63
C VAL A 166 -62.32 -14.91 30.48
N LEU A 167 -62.57 -14.88 31.79
CA LEU A 167 -61.66 -14.39 32.79
C LEU A 167 -60.75 -15.54 33.24
N THR A 168 -59.44 -15.33 33.17
CA THR A 168 -58.42 -16.28 33.64
C THR A 168 -57.95 -15.86 35.02
N LEU A 169 -57.85 -16.79 35.98
CA LEU A 169 -57.41 -16.51 37.35
C LEU A 169 -56.07 -17.21 37.64
N SER A 170 -55.23 -16.56 38.45
CA SER A 170 -53.87 -16.96 38.86
C SER A 170 -53.72 -18.34 39.54
N THR A 171 -54.83 -19.03 39.86
CA THR A 171 -54.82 -20.41 40.37
C THR A 171 -55.09 -21.46 39.28
N GLY A 172 -55.36 -21.03 38.04
CA GLY A 172 -55.80 -21.89 36.94
C GLY A 172 -57.31 -22.03 36.79
N ARG A 173 -58.10 -21.23 37.51
CA ARG A 173 -59.57 -21.21 37.37
C ARG A 173 -59.98 -20.29 36.22
N LEU A 174 -61.08 -20.64 35.57
CA LEU A 174 -61.68 -19.89 34.48
C LEU A 174 -63.10 -19.47 34.85
N ALA A 175 -63.51 -18.27 34.46
CA ALA A 175 -64.88 -17.81 34.62
C ALA A 175 -65.41 -17.19 33.33
N HIS A 176 -66.59 -17.63 32.91
CA HIS A 176 -67.35 -17.06 31.81
C HIS A 176 -68.06 -15.79 32.29
N LEU A 177 -67.72 -14.65 31.71
CA LEU A 177 -68.30 -13.33 31.94
C LEU A 177 -69.17 -12.95 30.75
N ILE A 178 -70.45 -12.70 30.96
CA ILE A 178 -71.38 -12.21 29.95
C ILE A 178 -71.78 -10.79 30.34
N VAL A 179 -71.72 -9.84 29.40
CA VAL A 179 -72.04 -8.41 29.64
C VAL A 179 -73.40 -7.97 29.09
N SER A 180 -74.23 -8.90 28.62
CA SER A 180 -75.64 -8.64 28.26
C SER A 180 -76.60 -9.72 28.76
N ASP A 181 -77.84 -9.33 29.03
CA ASP A 181 -78.93 -10.27 29.33
C ASP A 181 -79.43 -11.01 28.08
N LEU A 182 -80.37 -11.95 28.26
CA LEU A 182 -80.98 -12.71 27.16
C LEU A 182 -81.80 -11.84 26.17
N GLN A 183 -82.07 -10.57 26.50
CA GLN A 183 -82.74 -9.58 25.64
C GLN A 183 -81.74 -8.59 25.00
N GLY A 184 -80.44 -8.74 25.25
CA GLY A 184 -79.39 -7.89 24.72
C GLY A 184 -79.16 -6.57 25.48
N LYS A 185 -79.79 -6.36 26.65
CA LYS A 185 -79.55 -5.21 27.53
C LYS A 185 -78.25 -5.38 28.34
N PRO A 186 -77.57 -4.32 28.76
CA PRO A 186 -76.30 -4.42 29.47
C PRO A 186 -76.51 -5.00 30.89
N SER A 187 -75.84 -6.11 31.20
CA SER A 187 -75.88 -6.73 32.54
C SER A 187 -74.63 -7.58 32.76
N VAL A 188 -74.02 -7.55 33.94
CA VAL A 188 -72.80 -8.31 34.22
C VAL A 188 -73.14 -9.61 34.96
N ASN A 189 -72.93 -10.75 34.29
CA ASN A 189 -73.12 -12.09 34.86
C ASN A 189 -71.79 -12.88 34.77
N VAL A 190 -71.39 -13.55 35.85
CA VAL A 190 -70.12 -14.29 35.93
C VAL A 190 -70.37 -15.69 36.48
N GLN A 191 -69.90 -16.72 35.76
CA GLN A 191 -70.03 -18.13 36.14
C GLN A 191 -68.69 -18.83 35.98
N TYR A 192 -68.21 -19.54 37.01
CA TYR A 192 -67.00 -20.36 36.88
C TYR A 192 -67.25 -21.55 35.94
N LEU A 193 -66.30 -21.79 35.04
CA LEU A 193 -66.28 -23.02 34.24
C LEU A 193 -66.00 -24.20 35.18
N ARG A 194 -66.86 -25.22 35.11
CA ARG A 194 -66.71 -26.46 35.87
C ARG A 194 -66.88 -27.65 34.95
N ASP A 195 -66.04 -28.65 35.15
CA ASP A 195 -66.27 -29.95 34.56
C ASP A 195 -67.44 -30.62 35.28
N ASN A 196 -68.50 -30.90 34.53
CA ASN A 196 -69.70 -31.61 35.00
C ASN A 196 -69.69 -33.09 34.54
N GLY A 197 -68.58 -33.58 33.99
CA GLY A 197 -68.37 -34.90 33.39
C GLY A 197 -68.30 -36.08 34.38
N ALA A 198 -69.24 -36.18 35.32
CA ALA A 198 -69.38 -37.36 36.18
C ALA A 198 -70.83 -37.56 36.69
N GLN A 199 -71.74 -37.99 35.81
CA GLN A 199 -73.05 -38.51 36.26
C GLN A 199 -72.91 -39.92 36.85
N SER A 200 -72.55 -40.05 38.14
CA SER A 200 -73.08 -41.11 39.02
C SER A 200 -72.65 -40.93 40.48
N GLY A 201 -73.64 -40.89 41.40
CA GLY A 201 -73.48 -41.44 42.76
C GLY A 201 -72.83 -40.59 43.86
N GLY A 202 -73.66 -39.90 44.65
CA GLY A 202 -73.48 -39.83 46.10
C GLY A 202 -72.90 -38.55 46.72
N VAL A 203 -73.45 -38.19 47.89
CA VAL A 203 -73.17 -36.98 48.68
C VAL A 203 -71.73 -36.92 49.26
N PHE A 204 -70.89 -37.93 48.98
CA PHE A 204 -69.47 -37.97 49.36
C PHE A 204 -68.49 -37.73 48.19
N GLY A 205 -68.96 -37.54 46.95
CA GLY A 205 -68.10 -37.26 45.79
C GLY A 205 -67.37 -35.90 45.84
N SER A 206 -67.89 -34.94 46.61
CA SER A 206 -67.45 -33.52 46.61
C SER A 206 -66.03 -33.26 47.15
N LEU A 207 -65.33 -34.27 47.69
CA LEU A 207 -63.98 -34.11 48.23
C LEU A 207 -62.87 -34.67 47.33
N ARG A 208 -63.19 -35.49 46.32
CA ARG A 208 -62.15 -36.02 45.40
C ARG A 208 -61.66 -35.00 44.36
N GLY A 209 -62.46 -34.00 44.04
CA GLY A 209 -62.04 -32.86 43.21
C GLY A 209 -61.12 -31.84 43.89
N VAL A 210 -60.80 -32.03 45.18
CA VAL A 210 -59.94 -31.12 45.98
C VAL A 210 -58.63 -31.78 46.42
N PHE A 211 -58.52 -33.11 46.33
CA PHE A 211 -57.39 -33.88 46.87
C PHE A 211 -56.73 -34.87 45.88
N SER A 212 -56.91 -34.71 44.56
CA SER A 212 -56.02 -35.36 43.58
C SER A 212 -54.65 -34.66 43.56
N SER A 213 -53.68 -35.27 44.25
CA SER A 213 -52.33 -34.74 44.47
C SER A 213 -51.47 -34.77 43.20
N ALA A 214 -51.59 -33.75 42.34
CA ALA A 214 -50.61 -33.46 41.27
C ALA A 214 -50.57 -32.00 40.79
N GLY A 215 -51.56 -31.16 41.12
CA GLY A 215 -51.70 -29.84 40.48
C GLY A 215 -52.42 -28.77 41.29
N TRP A 216 -51.92 -28.42 42.48
CA TRP A 216 -52.35 -27.17 43.12
C TRP A 216 -51.69 -25.99 42.38
N ARG A 217 -52.52 -25.17 41.73
CA ARG A 217 -52.22 -24.25 40.61
C ARG A 217 -51.95 -25.00 39.29
N LYS A 218 -52.97 -25.06 38.42
CA LYS A 218 -52.77 -25.25 36.97
C LYS A 218 -52.37 -23.89 36.40
N ASP A 219 -51.09 -23.65 36.18
CA ASP A 219 -50.66 -22.40 35.53
C ASP A 219 -51.05 -22.42 34.04
N ILE A 220 -51.64 -21.34 33.55
CA ILE A 220 -52.28 -21.27 32.22
C ILE A 220 -51.33 -20.56 31.26
N ALA A 221 -50.87 -21.29 30.25
CA ALA A 221 -50.08 -20.77 29.15
C ALA A 221 -50.92 -19.82 28.30
N ALA A 222 -52.07 -20.28 27.80
CA ALA A 222 -52.90 -19.52 26.89
C ALA A 222 -54.39 -19.83 27.03
N VAL A 223 -55.22 -18.86 26.67
CA VAL A 223 -56.64 -19.03 26.36
C VAL A 223 -56.88 -18.42 24.98
N ARG A 224 -57.58 -19.12 24.09
CA ARG A 224 -57.91 -18.67 22.73
C ARG A 224 -59.33 -19.07 22.35
N ALA A 225 -60.09 -18.14 21.75
CA ALA A 225 -61.43 -18.41 21.25
C ALA A 225 -61.37 -18.93 19.80
N GLY A 226 -61.73 -20.20 19.60
CA GLY A 226 -61.78 -20.88 18.31
C GLY A 226 -62.98 -20.50 17.46
N ASN A 227 -63.18 -21.19 16.35
CA ASN A 227 -64.26 -20.87 15.40
C ASN A 227 -65.63 -21.33 15.92
N SER A 228 -66.67 -20.50 15.74
CA SER A 228 -68.05 -20.84 16.07
C SER A 228 -68.71 -21.63 14.93
N TRP A 229 -69.11 -22.88 15.17
CA TRP A 229 -69.92 -23.65 14.21
C TRP A 229 -71.42 -23.33 14.29
N GLN A 230 -71.88 -22.68 15.36
CA GLN A 230 -73.26 -22.17 15.52
C GLN A 230 -73.27 -20.77 16.13
N ARG A 231 -74.25 -19.93 15.77
CA ARG A 231 -74.41 -18.57 16.31
C ARG A 231 -74.85 -18.65 17.77
N GLY A 232 -74.11 -18.04 18.70
CA GLY A 232 -74.32 -18.20 20.14
C GLY A 232 -73.54 -19.35 20.78
N GLN A 233 -72.66 -20.04 20.06
CA GLN A 233 -71.74 -21.04 20.61
C GLN A 233 -70.31 -20.82 20.11
N ARG A 234 -69.34 -20.86 21.02
CA ARG A 234 -67.92 -20.66 20.72
C ARG A 234 -67.07 -21.65 21.51
N TYR A 235 -66.16 -22.32 20.81
CA TYR A 235 -65.14 -23.14 21.44
C TYR A 235 -64.04 -22.26 22.01
N VAL A 236 -63.60 -22.54 23.24
CA VAL A 236 -62.46 -21.89 23.89
C VAL A 236 -61.43 -22.95 24.24
N ILE A 237 -60.21 -22.74 23.75
CA ILE A 237 -59.08 -23.63 23.94
C ILE A 237 -58.18 -23.02 25.02
N VAL A 238 -57.75 -23.86 25.96
CA VAL A 238 -56.98 -23.50 27.14
C VAL A 238 -55.74 -24.38 27.18
N ALA A 239 -54.56 -23.79 27.04
CA ALA A 239 -53.29 -24.48 27.20
C ALA A 239 -52.71 -24.19 28.58
N THR A 240 -52.21 -25.22 29.27
CA THR A 240 -51.47 -25.10 30.54
C THR A 240 -49.97 -25.08 30.31
N SER A 241 -49.20 -24.42 31.17
CA SER A 241 -47.73 -24.35 31.01
C SER A 241 -47.03 -25.71 31.14
N LYS A 242 -47.73 -26.75 31.63
CA LYS A 242 -47.24 -28.12 31.69
C LYS A 242 -47.48 -28.96 30.43
N GLY A 243 -48.23 -28.49 29.43
CA GLY A 243 -48.50 -29.26 28.19
C GLY A 243 -49.87 -29.93 28.10
N SER A 244 -50.79 -29.69 29.05
CA SER A 244 -52.20 -30.12 28.94
C SER A 244 -53.07 -29.06 28.25
N PHE A 245 -53.92 -29.51 27.31
CA PHE A 245 -54.83 -28.71 26.49
C PHE A 245 -56.28 -29.10 26.78
N GLN A 246 -57.13 -28.10 27.02
CA GLN A 246 -58.56 -28.27 27.26
C GLN A 246 -59.39 -27.50 26.23
N THR A 247 -60.44 -28.13 25.71
CA THR A 247 -61.40 -27.52 24.78
C THR A 247 -62.76 -27.42 25.45
N TRP A 248 -63.26 -26.20 25.64
CA TRP A 248 -64.56 -25.89 26.23
C TRP A 248 -65.55 -25.41 25.17
N ASP A 249 -66.78 -25.92 25.15
CA ASP A 249 -67.89 -25.30 24.41
C ASP A 249 -68.64 -24.34 25.34
N LEU A 250 -68.69 -23.05 24.97
CA LEU A 250 -69.37 -21.99 25.70
C LEU A 250 -70.53 -21.46 24.87
N SER A 251 -71.70 -21.27 25.49
CA SER A 251 -72.84 -20.63 24.84
C SER A 251 -73.22 -19.29 25.47
N TRP A 252 -73.78 -18.40 24.65
CA TRP A 252 -74.28 -17.07 25.02
C TRP A 252 -75.29 -17.07 26.18
N ASN A 253 -75.95 -18.20 26.46
CA ASN A 253 -76.93 -18.31 27.56
C ASN A 253 -76.29 -18.67 28.92
N GLY A 254 -74.99 -18.91 28.96
CA GLY A 254 -74.21 -19.27 30.16
C GLY A 254 -73.90 -20.77 30.29
N THR A 255 -74.52 -21.66 29.51
CA THR A 255 -74.13 -23.08 29.51
C THR A 255 -72.70 -23.25 29.02
N HIS A 256 -71.95 -24.09 29.73
CA HIS A 256 -70.59 -24.48 29.37
C HIS A 256 -70.42 -26.00 29.52
N SER A 257 -69.57 -26.58 28.68
CA SER A 257 -69.17 -28.00 28.81
C SER A 257 -67.70 -28.19 28.40
N LEU A 258 -67.01 -29.12 29.06
CA LEU A 258 -65.67 -29.56 28.68
C LEU A 258 -65.83 -30.64 27.60
N VAL A 259 -65.21 -30.43 26.44
CA VAL A 259 -65.33 -31.29 25.25
C VAL A 259 -64.11 -32.18 25.08
N ASN A 260 -62.92 -31.69 25.42
CA ASN A 260 -61.66 -32.42 25.35
C ASN A 260 -60.71 -31.96 26.47
N ASP A 261 -59.94 -32.87 27.06
CA ASP A 261 -58.82 -32.59 27.98
C ASP A 261 -57.74 -33.63 27.69
N VAL A 262 -56.60 -33.19 27.15
CA VAL A 262 -55.50 -34.05 26.73
C VAL A 262 -54.20 -33.54 27.35
N ASP A 263 -53.40 -34.42 27.95
CA ASP A 263 -52.04 -34.12 28.38
C ASP A 263 -51.06 -34.55 27.29
N ALA A 264 -50.49 -33.58 26.59
CA ALA A 264 -49.59 -33.81 25.46
C ALA A 264 -48.10 -33.62 25.84
N LYS A 265 -47.79 -33.48 27.14
CA LYS A 265 -46.46 -33.09 27.61
C LYS A 265 -45.34 -33.98 27.06
N ASP A 266 -45.52 -35.29 27.15
CA ASP A 266 -44.46 -36.24 26.79
C ASP A 266 -44.35 -36.39 25.27
N ASP A 267 -45.47 -36.26 24.52
CA ASP A 267 -45.46 -36.19 23.05
C ASP A 267 -44.68 -34.97 22.55
N LEU A 268 -44.98 -33.78 23.11
CA LEU A 268 -44.30 -32.53 22.75
C LEU A 268 -42.80 -32.59 23.07
N LEU A 269 -42.44 -33.18 24.22
CA LEU A 269 -41.05 -33.33 24.62
C LEU A 269 -40.30 -34.35 23.74
N HIS A 270 -40.94 -35.46 23.34
CA HIS A 270 -40.37 -36.41 22.40
C HIS A 270 -40.09 -35.76 21.03
N ALA A 271 -41.08 -35.07 20.48
CA ALA A 271 -40.95 -34.42 19.18
C ALA A 271 -39.89 -33.30 19.16
N LEU A 272 -39.67 -32.61 20.28
CA LEU A 272 -38.58 -31.64 20.42
C LEU A 272 -37.20 -32.29 20.41
N ILE A 273 -37.05 -33.44 21.07
CA ILE A 273 -35.78 -34.18 21.09
C ILE A 273 -35.50 -34.80 19.73
N GLU A 274 -36.50 -35.39 19.08
CA GLU A 274 -36.36 -36.03 17.76
C GLU A 274 -36.20 -35.01 16.62
N GLY A 275 -36.82 -33.83 16.73
CA GLY A 275 -36.92 -32.84 15.66
C GLY A 275 -35.68 -31.96 15.41
N ALA A 276 -34.73 -31.85 16.35
CA ALA A 276 -33.51 -31.07 16.13
C ALA A 276 -32.33 -31.42 17.08
N ASP A 277 -31.13 -31.57 16.50
CA ASP A 277 -29.87 -31.81 17.23
C ASP A 277 -29.59 -30.72 18.29
N VAL A 278 -30.13 -29.51 18.12
CA VAL A 278 -30.01 -28.35 19.03
C VAL A 278 -30.58 -28.63 20.43
N PHE A 279 -31.43 -29.64 20.60
CA PHE A 279 -32.02 -30.03 21.90
C PHE A 279 -31.37 -31.26 22.56
N HIS A 280 -30.39 -31.92 21.93
CA HIS A 280 -29.73 -33.15 22.42
C HIS A 280 -28.73 -32.98 23.59
N ASP A 281 -28.73 -31.86 24.32
CA ASP A 281 -27.83 -31.69 25.48
C ASP A 281 -28.35 -32.51 26.69
N ASN A 282 -27.56 -33.47 27.19
CA ASN A 282 -27.90 -34.50 28.19
C ASN A 282 -28.15 -33.98 29.63
N LYS A 283 -28.72 -32.79 29.79
CA LYS A 283 -29.00 -32.14 31.08
C LYS A 283 -30.49 -32.21 31.42
N GLU A 284 -30.81 -32.14 32.70
CA GLU A 284 -32.20 -31.97 33.16
C GLU A 284 -32.72 -30.59 32.74
N HIS A 285 -33.45 -30.52 31.63
CA HIS A 285 -34.08 -29.29 31.16
C HIS A 285 -35.49 -29.14 31.73
N VAL A 286 -35.90 -27.90 32.01
CA VAL A 286 -37.29 -27.59 32.39
C VAL A 286 -38.08 -27.20 31.13
N PHE A 287 -39.01 -28.07 30.74
CA PHE A 287 -39.96 -27.83 29.64
C PHE A 287 -41.18 -27.03 30.13
N GLU A 288 -41.53 -25.96 29.43
CA GLU A 288 -42.75 -25.18 29.64
C GLU A 288 -43.41 -24.77 28.31
N VAL A 289 -44.74 -24.79 28.28
CA VAL A 289 -45.54 -24.13 27.23
C VAL A 289 -45.75 -22.66 27.61
N LEU A 290 -45.42 -21.74 26.71
CA LEU A 290 -45.51 -20.30 26.96
C LEU A 290 -46.81 -19.69 26.47
N ASP A 291 -47.20 -19.99 25.23
CA ASP A 291 -48.41 -19.47 24.58
C ASP A 291 -48.85 -20.41 23.44
N CYS A 292 -50.09 -20.30 22.97
CA CYS A 292 -50.57 -21.03 21.80
C CYS A 292 -51.54 -20.18 20.96
N THR A 293 -51.59 -20.45 19.66
CA THR A 293 -52.57 -19.84 18.75
C THR A 293 -53.25 -20.90 17.89
N ILE A 294 -54.40 -20.56 17.33
CA ILE A 294 -55.20 -21.43 16.46
C ILE A 294 -54.82 -21.12 15.02
N LEU A 295 -54.53 -22.14 14.22
CA LEU A 295 -54.21 -21.96 12.79
C LEU A 295 -55.51 -21.83 11.99
N PRO A 296 -55.67 -20.79 11.15
CA PRO A 296 -56.85 -20.65 10.30
C PRO A 296 -56.87 -21.75 9.23
N SER A 297 -57.98 -22.48 9.13
CA SER A 297 -58.14 -23.54 8.14
C SER A 297 -58.14 -22.95 6.72
N GLY A 298 -57.08 -23.23 5.96
CA GLY A 298 -56.89 -22.69 4.61
C GLY A 298 -58.06 -22.99 3.67
N SER A 299 -58.42 -22.01 2.84
CA SER A 299 -59.55 -22.10 1.91
C SER A 299 -59.25 -22.93 0.66
N SER A 300 -58.83 -24.19 0.83
CA SER A 300 -58.76 -25.16 -0.28
C SER A 300 -60.14 -25.81 -0.49
N GLY A 301 -60.68 -25.68 -1.70
CA GLY A 301 -62.12 -25.86 -1.97
C GLY A 301 -62.71 -27.26 -1.73
N ASN A 302 -61.89 -28.29 -1.50
CA ASN A 302 -62.32 -29.69 -1.37
C ASN A 302 -62.19 -30.27 0.06
N GLU A 303 -61.35 -29.70 0.93
CA GLU A 303 -61.13 -30.19 2.30
C GLU A 303 -62.30 -29.80 3.24
N VAL A 304 -62.92 -28.65 2.97
CA VAL A 304 -64.09 -28.12 3.71
C VAL A 304 -65.26 -29.11 3.75
N ALA A 305 -65.33 -30.08 2.82
CA ALA A 305 -66.34 -31.14 2.82
C ALA A 305 -66.06 -32.26 3.84
N LYS A 306 -64.79 -32.53 4.18
CA LYS A 306 -64.38 -33.60 5.11
C LYS A 306 -64.26 -33.13 6.56
N MET A 307 -63.74 -31.92 6.82
CA MET A 307 -63.67 -31.36 8.18
C MET A 307 -65.04 -31.10 8.83
N ARG A 308 -66.13 -31.08 8.05
CA ARG A 308 -67.52 -30.84 8.52
C ARG A 308 -68.09 -31.84 9.56
N LYS A 309 -67.31 -32.81 10.05
CA LYS A 309 -67.79 -33.86 10.97
C LYS A 309 -66.88 -34.23 12.16
N SER A 310 -65.61 -33.82 12.21
CA SER A 310 -64.65 -34.40 13.19
C SER A 310 -64.44 -33.56 14.46
N GLY A 311 -64.52 -32.22 14.36
CA GLY A 311 -64.23 -31.33 15.50
C GLY A 311 -62.73 -31.09 15.75
N ASP A 312 -61.86 -31.54 14.84
CA ASP A 312 -60.42 -31.40 14.95
C ASP A 312 -59.99 -29.93 14.92
N CYS A 313 -59.00 -29.56 15.74
CA CYS A 313 -58.47 -28.19 15.80
C CYS A 313 -56.94 -28.16 15.66
N LYS A 314 -56.45 -27.41 14.66
CA LYS A 314 -55.02 -27.16 14.45
C LYS A 314 -54.53 -26.01 15.32
N LEU A 315 -53.47 -26.26 16.10
CA LEU A 315 -52.82 -25.32 17.00
C LEU A 315 -51.35 -25.15 16.63
N LEU A 316 -50.81 -23.97 16.91
CA LEU A 316 -49.38 -23.70 16.91
C LEU A 316 -48.98 -23.24 18.32
N THR A 317 -48.07 -23.98 18.95
CA THR A 317 -47.71 -23.82 20.36
C THR A 317 -46.26 -23.35 20.50
N LEU A 318 -46.03 -22.26 21.24
CA LEU A 318 -44.70 -21.79 21.60
C LEU A 318 -44.24 -22.47 22.88
N THR A 319 -43.13 -23.20 22.79
CA THR A 319 -42.52 -23.94 23.89
C THR A 319 -41.14 -23.38 24.22
N VAL A 320 -40.69 -23.60 25.46
CA VAL A 320 -39.34 -23.28 25.93
C VAL A 320 -38.72 -24.48 26.63
N LEU A 321 -37.44 -24.68 26.36
CA LEU A 321 -36.58 -25.62 27.05
C LEU A 321 -35.52 -24.81 27.81
N LYS A 322 -35.66 -24.73 29.14
CA LYS A 322 -34.75 -23.99 30.01
C LYS A 322 -33.56 -24.87 30.39
N GLY A 323 -32.39 -24.57 29.85
CA GLY A 323 -31.12 -25.19 30.23
C GLY A 323 -30.42 -24.43 31.36
N ALA A 324 -29.14 -24.76 31.61
CA ALA A 324 -28.36 -24.14 32.69
C ALA A 324 -27.89 -22.70 32.38
N GLU A 325 -27.62 -22.39 31.10
CA GLU A 325 -27.02 -21.11 30.67
C GLU A 325 -27.99 -20.27 29.82
N SER A 326 -28.80 -20.92 28.98
CA SER A 326 -29.78 -20.28 28.12
C SER A 326 -31.09 -21.07 28.03
N SER A 327 -32.16 -20.35 27.68
CA SER A 327 -33.46 -20.91 27.29
C SER A 327 -33.55 -20.95 25.76
N ARG A 328 -33.92 -22.10 25.22
CA ARG A 328 -34.14 -22.34 23.79
C ARG A 328 -35.63 -22.46 23.51
N TYR A 329 -36.07 -22.04 22.33
CA TYR A 329 -37.49 -21.95 21.96
C TYR A 329 -37.82 -22.81 20.74
N ALA A 330 -39.06 -23.26 20.64
CA ALA A 330 -39.56 -23.98 19.47
C ALA A 330 -41.07 -23.76 19.29
N LEU A 331 -41.51 -23.72 18.02
CA LEU A 331 -42.91 -23.75 17.64
C LEU A 331 -43.30 -25.18 17.25
N ILE A 332 -44.36 -25.71 17.86
CA ILE A 332 -44.88 -27.04 17.55
C ILE A 332 -46.29 -26.90 16.99
N GLY A 333 -46.47 -27.34 15.75
CA GLY A 333 -47.78 -27.51 15.13
C GLY A 333 -48.39 -28.83 15.58
N LEU A 334 -49.64 -28.80 16.05
CA LEU A 334 -50.33 -29.99 16.55
C LEU A 334 -51.82 -29.93 16.24
N THR A 335 -52.42 -31.08 15.95
CA THR A 335 -53.86 -31.23 15.75
C THR A 335 -54.48 -31.93 16.96
N LEU A 336 -55.45 -31.26 17.60
CA LEU A 336 -56.30 -31.85 18.64
C LEU A 336 -57.48 -32.56 17.98
N ALA A 337 -57.53 -33.89 18.09
CA ALA A 337 -58.69 -34.71 17.76
C ALA A 337 -59.37 -35.21 19.06
N ALA A 338 -60.55 -35.84 18.96
CA ALA A 338 -61.36 -36.22 20.12
C ALA A 338 -60.63 -37.22 21.06
N GLY A 339 -60.04 -36.70 22.14
CA GLY A 339 -59.25 -37.45 23.11
C GLY A 339 -57.77 -37.72 22.75
N SER A 340 -57.25 -37.17 21.64
CA SER A 340 -55.86 -37.40 21.21
C SER A 340 -55.19 -36.16 20.60
N VAL A 341 -53.87 -36.07 20.73
CA VAL A 341 -53.02 -35.08 20.05
C VAL A 341 -52.20 -35.79 18.97
N THR A 342 -52.10 -35.20 17.78
CA THR A 342 -51.07 -35.53 16.80
C THR A 342 -50.15 -34.33 16.62
N ILE A 343 -48.85 -34.57 16.51
CA ILE A 343 -47.86 -33.52 16.22
C ILE A 343 -47.68 -33.48 14.71
N ASP A 344 -47.90 -32.30 14.14
CA ASP A 344 -47.90 -32.08 12.69
C ASP A 344 -46.51 -31.63 12.21
N VAL A 345 -45.85 -30.73 12.95
CA VAL A 345 -44.53 -30.18 12.59
C VAL A 345 -43.82 -29.57 13.81
N VAL A 346 -42.49 -29.59 13.83
CA VAL A 346 -41.65 -28.89 14.82
C VAL A 346 -40.74 -27.90 14.10
N HIS A 347 -40.81 -26.63 14.48
CA HIS A 347 -39.92 -25.58 14.02
C HIS A 347 -38.99 -25.13 15.18
N PRO A 348 -37.74 -25.59 15.24
CA PRO A 348 -36.77 -25.12 16.23
C PRO A 348 -36.42 -23.65 15.98
N ILE A 349 -36.38 -22.82 17.02
CA ILE A 349 -35.94 -21.43 16.88
C ILE A 349 -34.42 -21.37 17.03
N THR A 350 -33.71 -21.27 15.91
CA THR A 350 -32.24 -21.31 15.89
C THR A 350 -31.62 -19.92 16.02
N CYS A 351 -32.31 -18.86 15.58
CA CYS A 351 -31.77 -17.49 15.55
C CYS A 351 -31.91 -16.71 16.88
N TYR A 352 -32.49 -17.30 17.93
CA TYR A 352 -32.83 -16.58 19.17
C TYR A 352 -32.80 -17.45 20.43
N THR A 353 -32.04 -17.01 21.43
CA THR A 353 -32.05 -17.53 22.81
C THR A 353 -32.14 -16.39 23.83
N THR A 354 -32.40 -16.76 25.09
CA THR A 354 -32.33 -15.83 26.24
C THR A 354 -31.50 -16.40 27.39
N SER A 355 -30.75 -15.55 28.08
CA SER A 355 -29.98 -15.93 29.29
C SER A 355 -30.86 -15.94 30.54
N LEU A 356 -30.62 -16.88 31.45
CA LEU A 356 -31.39 -17.03 32.69
C LEU A 356 -30.76 -16.28 33.89
N PRO A 357 -31.54 -15.78 34.86
CA PRO A 357 -32.97 -15.48 34.84
C PRO A 357 -33.22 -13.96 35.00
N VAL A 358 -33.70 -13.30 33.95
CA VAL A 358 -34.38 -12.01 34.11
C VAL A 358 -35.85 -12.30 34.43
N GLU A 359 -36.31 -11.98 35.63
CA GLU A 359 -37.75 -12.03 35.97
C GLU A 359 -38.52 -10.92 35.23
N THR A 360 -38.82 -11.15 33.95
CA THR A 360 -39.61 -10.23 33.14
C THR A 360 -41.10 -10.42 33.44
N GLN A 361 -41.83 -9.32 33.66
CA GLN A 361 -43.30 -9.37 33.80
C GLN A 361 -44.02 -9.58 32.47
N PHE A 362 -43.29 -9.47 31.35
CA PHE A 362 -43.81 -9.71 30.01
C PHE A 362 -43.79 -11.21 29.69
N LYS A 363 -44.95 -11.75 29.32
CA LYS A 363 -45.11 -13.13 28.87
C LYS A 363 -44.99 -13.19 27.33
N PRO A 364 -44.10 -14.03 26.75
CA PRO A 364 -43.97 -14.15 25.31
C PRO A 364 -45.28 -14.56 24.64
N GLN A 365 -45.52 -14.07 23.42
CA GLN A 365 -46.76 -14.34 22.67
C GLN A 365 -46.48 -14.80 21.24
N VAL A 366 -47.33 -15.68 20.70
CA VAL A 366 -47.30 -16.09 19.29
C VAL A 366 -48.48 -15.48 18.53
N LEU A 367 -48.17 -14.72 17.49
CA LEU A 367 -49.14 -14.11 16.58
C LEU A 367 -48.97 -14.71 15.17
N VAL A 368 -50.05 -15.24 14.61
CA VAL A 368 -50.09 -15.78 13.24
C VAL A 368 -51.22 -15.07 12.48
N PRO A 369 -50.94 -13.92 11.85
CA PRO A 369 -51.93 -13.23 11.01
C PRO A 369 -52.21 -14.01 9.73
N GLU A 370 -53.47 -14.01 9.29
CA GLU A 370 -53.86 -14.45 7.95
C GLU A 370 -52.97 -13.75 6.88
N PRO A 371 -52.44 -14.47 5.87
CA PRO A 371 -52.78 -15.83 5.43
C PRO A 371 -52.00 -16.97 6.13
N ALA A 372 -51.49 -16.75 7.35
CA ALA A 372 -50.77 -17.73 8.18
C ALA A 372 -49.44 -18.26 7.59
N GLN A 373 -48.79 -17.49 6.71
CA GLN A 373 -47.49 -17.84 6.13
C GLN A 373 -46.28 -17.47 7.01
N THR A 374 -46.48 -16.65 8.05
CA THR A 374 -45.39 -16.19 8.94
C THR A 374 -45.90 -16.05 10.37
N ALA A 375 -45.18 -16.63 11.32
CA ALA A 375 -45.39 -16.43 12.75
C ALA A 375 -44.50 -15.27 13.26
N PHE A 376 -45.07 -14.46 14.13
CA PHE A 376 -44.37 -13.41 14.88
C PHE A 376 -44.34 -13.83 16.35
N LEU A 377 -43.14 -14.01 16.89
CA LEU A 377 -42.91 -14.32 18.31
C LEU A 377 -42.49 -13.04 19.02
N MET A 378 -43.34 -12.61 19.94
CA MET A 378 -43.17 -11.37 20.67
C MET A 378 -42.48 -11.63 22.00
N PHE A 379 -41.30 -11.05 22.20
CA PHE A 379 -40.59 -11.00 23.48
C PHE A 379 -40.53 -9.56 24.00
N GLU A 380 -40.11 -9.33 25.24
CA GLU A 380 -40.18 -7.98 25.84
C GLU A 380 -39.38 -6.93 25.04
N LYS A 381 -38.22 -7.31 24.50
CA LYS A 381 -37.28 -6.43 23.79
C LYS A 381 -36.87 -6.92 22.40
N SER A 382 -37.53 -7.98 21.91
CA SER A 382 -37.13 -8.66 20.68
C SER A 382 -38.34 -9.24 19.97
N ILE A 383 -38.21 -9.44 18.67
CA ILE A 383 -39.25 -10.00 17.80
C ILE A 383 -38.59 -11.05 16.92
N VAL A 384 -39.10 -12.28 16.93
CA VAL A 384 -38.61 -13.34 16.05
C VAL A 384 -39.66 -13.63 14.99
N LEU A 385 -39.23 -13.70 13.73
CA LEU A 385 -40.08 -14.05 12.61
C LEU A 385 -39.71 -15.45 12.13
N VAL A 386 -40.73 -16.27 11.86
CA VAL A 386 -40.58 -17.66 11.40
C VAL A 386 -41.50 -17.89 10.21
N SER A 387 -40.95 -18.36 9.09
CA SER A 387 -41.74 -18.80 7.93
C SER A 387 -42.48 -20.11 8.26
N LEU A 388 -43.78 -20.13 8.02
CA LEU A 388 -44.65 -21.32 8.18
C LEU A 388 -45.01 -21.96 6.82
N VAL A 389 -44.36 -21.54 5.73
CA VAL A 389 -44.59 -22.07 4.38
C VAL A 389 -44.07 -23.50 4.29
N GLU A 390 -44.95 -24.45 3.98
CA GLU A 390 -44.58 -25.84 3.67
C GLU A 390 -43.68 -25.88 2.42
N ILE A 391 -42.55 -26.59 2.50
CA ILE A 391 -41.64 -26.78 1.36
C ILE A 391 -42.21 -27.91 0.49
N GLU A 392 -42.50 -27.64 -0.78
CA GLU A 392 -43.03 -28.64 -1.70
C GLU A 392 -42.05 -29.81 -1.89
N GLU A 393 -42.52 -31.05 -1.69
CA GLU A 393 -41.73 -32.26 -1.89
C GLU A 393 -41.44 -32.52 -3.39
N THR A 394 -40.35 -31.93 -3.87
CA THR A 394 -39.70 -32.30 -5.12
C THR A 394 -38.70 -33.46 -4.91
N PRO A 395 -38.34 -34.23 -5.96
CA PRO A 395 -37.30 -35.25 -5.85
C PRO A 395 -35.95 -34.69 -5.37
N SER A 396 -35.64 -33.45 -5.73
CA SER A 396 -34.43 -32.74 -5.28
C SER A 396 -34.46 -32.42 -3.78
N SER A 397 -35.59 -31.94 -3.26
CA SER A 397 -35.76 -31.68 -1.83
C SER A 397 -35.80 -32.96 -1.00
N GLN A 398 -36.37 -34.06 -1.52
CA GLN A 398 -36.33 -35.37 -0.86
C GLN A 398 -34.89 -35.88 -0.71
N LEU A 399 -34.06 -35.81 -1.76
CA LEU A 399 -32.63 -36.15 -1.68
C LEU A 399 -31.87 -35.24 -0.70
N GLN A 400 -32.21 -33.95 -0.64
CA GLN A 400 -31.58 -33.01 0.30
C GLN A 400 -32.04 -33.24 1.75
N MET A 401 -33.28 -33.66 1.98
CA MET A 401 -33.78 -34.08 3.30
C MET A 401 -33.07 -35.36 3.77
N GLU A 402 -32.98 -36.39 2.92
CA GLU A 402 -32.24 -37.63 3.22
C GLU A 402 -30.76 -37.37 3.51
N ALA A 403 -30.13 -36.42 2.79
CA ALA A 403 -28.75 -36.01 2.99
C ALA A 403 -28.55 -35.01 4.16
N ARG A 404 -29.60 -34.56 4.85
CA ARG A 404 -29.56 -33.46 5.84
C ARG A 404 -28.92 -32.16 5.32
N THR A 405 -29.13 -31.85 4.04
CA THR A 405 -28.61 -30.65 3.34
C THR A 405 -29.71 -29.69 2.88
N LEU A 406 -30.99 -29.99 3.18
CA LEU A 406 -32.08 -29.04 2.96
C LEU A 406 -31.89 -27.82 3.90
N ALA A 407 -32.03 -26.61 3.36
CA ALA A 407 -31.91 -25.39 4.15
C ALA A 407 -33.12 -25.20 5.07
N ASP A 408 -32.88 -24.73 6.30
CA ASP A 408 -33.94 -24.39 7.26
C ASP A 408 -34.89 -23.30 6.70
N PRO A 409 -36.18 -23.33 7.06
CA PRO A 409 -37.12 -22.27 6.70
C PRO A 409 -36.66 -20.91 7.27
N PHE A 410 -36.97 -19.82 6.56
CA PHE A 410 -36.54 -18.47 6.95
C PHE A 410 -36.89 -18.14 8.41
N GLN A 411 -35.87 -17.77 9.18
CA GLN A 411 -35.98 -17.22 10.54
C GLN A 411 -35.13 -15.96 10.66
N ASP A 412 -35.63 -14.93 11.34
CA ASP A 412 -34.84 -13.74 11.68
C ASP A 412 -35.26 -13.16 13.04
N ALA A 413 -34.29 -12.58 13.77
CA ALA A 413 -34.49 -11.93 15.05
C ALA A 413 -34.22 -10.42 14.94
N LEU A 414 -35.19 -9.63 15.40
CA LEU A 414 -35.14 -8.18 15.46
C LEU A 414 -35.08 -7.74 16.93
N ASP A 415 -33.93 -7.24 17.37
CA ASP A 415 -33.73 -6.73 18.73
C ASP A 415 -33.99 -5.23 18.82
N PHE A 416 -34.49 -4.77 19.97
CA PHE A 416 -34.58 -3.35 20.28
C PHE A 416 -33.27 -2.83 20.87
N ARG A 417 -32.89 -1.61 20.48
CA ARG A 417 -31.64 -0.95 20.89
C ARG A 417 -31.51 -0.86 22.42
N SER A 418 -30.56 -1.61 22.97
CA SER A 418 -30.35 -1.81 24.41
C SER A 418 -30.11 -0.52 25.23
N THR A 419 -29.58 0.53 24.59
CA THR A 419 -29.30 1.84 25.22
C THR A 419 -30.54 2.69 25.50
N LYS A 420 -31.71 2.29 24.98
CA LYS A 420 -32.99 2.98 25.18
C LYS A 420 -33.97 2.06 25.93
N PRO A 421 -34.95 2.61 26.67
CA PRO A 421 -35.88 1.82 27.50
C PRO A 421 -36.98 1.12 26.69
N TYR A 422 -36.73 0.79 25.42
CA TYR A 422 -37.73 0.21 24.53
C TYR A 422 -38.17 -1.17 25.01
N ARG A 423 -39.48 -1.37 25.10
CA ARG A 423 -40.11 -2.66 25.43
C ARG A 423 -41.52 -2.75 24.84
N ILE A 424 -41.95 -3.96 24.48
CA ILE A 424 -43.31 -4.22 24.00
C ILE A 424 -44.29 -4.11 25.17
N VAL A 425 -45.38 -3.41 24.92
CA VAL A 425 -46.42 -3.10 25.92
C VAL A 425 -47.82 -3.50 25.46
N GLY A 426 -48.03 -3.68 24.16
CA GLY A 426 -49.20 -4.30 23.56
C GLY A 426 -48.90 -4.75 22.13
N CYS A 427 -49.57 -5.81 21.67
CA CYS A 427 -49.42 -6.34 20.31
C CYS A 427 -50.71 -7.02 19.85
N ALA A 428 -51.01 -6.94 18.55
CA ALA A 428 -52.17 -7.57 17.94
C ALA A 428 -51.92 -7.98 16.48
N SER A 429 -52.61 -9.03 16.04
CA SER A 429 -52.71 -9.40 14.62
C SER A 429 -53.59 -8.41 13.88
N GLU A 430 -53.12 -7.92 12.73
CA GLU A 430 -53.99 -7.18 11.80
C GLU A 430 -54.98 -8.14 11.11
N MET A 431 -56.08 -7.61 10.59
CA MET A 431 -57.02 -8.38 9.77
C MET A 431 -56.51 -8.51 8.34
N TYR A 432 -56.87 -9.59 7.66
CA TYR A 432 -56.41 -9.85 6.30
C TYR A 432 -56.94 -8.82 5.29
N ASP A 433 -56.03 -7.99 4.77
CA ASP A 433 -56.31 -7.14 3.63
C ASP A 433 -56.06 -7.91 2.32
N ARG A 434 -57.15 -8.23 1.61
CA ARG A 434 -57.13 -8.88 0.29
C ARG A 434 -56.40 -8.08 -0.79
N ILE A 435 -56.22 -6.77 -0.61
CA ILE A 435 -55.54 -5.89 -1.57
C ILE A 435 -54.01 -6.08 -1.50
N HIS A 436 -53.49 -6.34 -0.31
CA HIS A 436 -52.04 -6.40 -0.06
C HIS A 436 -51.52 -7.81 0.24
N ALA A 437 -52.36 -8.71 0.76
CA ALA A 437 -52.06 -10.11 1.03
C ALA A 437 -50.82 -10.37 1.93
N GLN A 438 -50.57 -9.49 2.91
CA GLN A 438 -49.37 -9.52 3.76
C GLN A 438 -49.69 -9.96 5.19
N SER A 439 -48.96 -10.95 5.72
CA SER A 439 -49.00 -11.31 7.13
C SER A 439 -48.49 -10.14 7.98
N SER A 440 -49.39 -9.46 8.71
CA SER A 440 -49.07 -8.20 9.40
C SER A 440 -49.55 -8.14 10.86
N CYS A 441 -48.77 -7.49 11.72
CA CYS A 441 -49.10 -7.23 13.12
C CYS A 441 -48.83 -5.77 13.51
N VAL A 442 -49.53 -5.29 14.54
CA VAL A 442 -49.38 -3.94 15.09
C VAL A 442 -48.89 -4.02 16.52
N LEU A 443 -47.87 -3.21 16.84
CA LEU A 443 -47.16 -3.19 18.10
C LEU A 443 -47.24 -1.80 18.73
N MET A 444 -47.40 -1.78 20.05
CA MET A 444 -47.22 -0.61 20.89
C MET A 444 -45.91 -0.80 21.67
N ILE A 445 -44.99 0.15 21.52
CA ILE A 445 -43.63 0.08 22.08
C ILE A 445 -43.40 1.27 23.00
N TYR A 446 -43.05 0.97 24.26
CA TYR A 446 -42.76 1.97 25.28
C TYR A 446 -41.58 2.85 24.86
N GLY A 447 -41.77 4.17 24.92
CA GLY A 447 -40.74 5.15 24.56
C GLY A 447 -40.47 5.30 23.05
N PHE A 448 -41.25 4.65 22.18
CA PHE A 448 -41.14 4.78 20.72
C PHE A 448 -42.48 5.06 20.02
N GLY A 449 -43.57 4.41 20.43
CA GLY A 449 -44.91 4.59 19.82
C GLY A 449 -45.42 3.35 19.09
N PHE A 450 -46.15 3.55 17.98
CA PHE A 450 -46.75 2.46 17.20
C PHE A 450 -45.87 2.03 16.03
N VAL A 451 -45.73 0.71 15.87
CA VAL A 451 -45.03 0.09 14.76
C VAL A 451 -45.89 -1.02 14.18
N ARG A 452 -46.11 -0.96 12.86
CA ARG A 452 -46.68 -2.06 12.09
C ARG A 452 -45.54 -2.86 11.46
N ILE A 453 -45.58 -4.17 11.60
CA ILE A 453 -44.66 -5.11 10.96
C ILE A 453 -45.45 -5.92 9.96
N SER A 454 -44.95 -6.00 8.72
CA SER A 454 -45.56 -6.78 7.64
C SER A 454 -44.49 -7.67 7.01
N ALA A 455 -44.78 -8.97 6.93
CA ALA A 455 -43.99 -9.89 6.11
C ALA A 455 -44.48 -9.81 4.66
N LEU A 456 -43.57 -9.55 3.73
CA LEU A 456 -43.90 -9.44 2.31
C LEU A 456 -44.35 -10.81 1.75
N PRO A 457 -45.31 -10.84 0.82
CA PRO A 457 -45.77 -12.07 0.19
C PRO A 457 -44.68 -12.61 -0.75
N MET A 458 -44.68 -13.93 -0.97
CA MET A 458 -43.80 -14.53 -1.99
C MET A 458 -44.21 -14.07 -3.39
N ARG A 459 -43.22 -13.83 -4.27
CA ARG A 459 -43.50 -13.52 -5.68
C ARG A 459 -43.81 -14.81 -6.43
N GLU A 460 -44.69 -14.72 -7.43
CA GLU A 460 -44.97 -15.85 -8.33
C GLU A 460 -43.66 -16.35 -8.97
N GLY A 461 -43.39 -17.66 -8.83
CA GLY A 461 -42.19 -18.30 -9.38
C GLY A 461 -40.94 -18.31 -8.49
N GLN A 462 -40.95 -17.70 -7.29
CA GLN A 462 -39.89 -17.93 -6.29
C GLN A 462 -40.16 -19.23 -5.52
N SER A 463 -39.14 -20.09 -5.34
CA SER A 463 -39.27 -21.23 -4.43
C SER A 463 -39.14 -20.78 -2.96
N ALA A 464 -39.65 -21.61 -2.04
CA ALA A 464 -39.46 -21.38 -0.60
C ALA A 464 -37.98 -21.38 -0.19
N LEU A 465 -37.13 -22.09 -0.95
CA LEU A 465 -35.68 -22.13 -0.81
C LEU A 465 -35.01 -20.83 -1.31
N ASP A 466 -35.50 -20.21 -2.40
CA ASP A 466 -34.99 -18.93 -2.92
C ASP A 466 -35.28 -17.73 -2.01
N ARG A 467 -36.28 -17.86 -1.10
CA ARG A 467 -36.52 -16.92 -0.01
C ARG A 467 -35.41 -16.95 1.07
N ALA A 468 -34.52 -17.94 0.96
CA ALA A 468 -33.15 -18.05 1.47
C ALA A 468 -32.80 -17.30 2.77
N THR A 469 -32.49 -18.10 3.79
CA THR A 469 -31.55 -17.87 4.90
C THR A 469 -30.93 -16.46 5.01
N VAL A 470 -31.07 -15.84 6.19
CA VAL A 470 -30.33 -14.63 6.58
C VAL A 470 -28.82 -14.80 6.28
N THR A 471 -28.26 -13.95 5.43
CA THR A 471 -26.84 -14.01 5.02
C THR A 471 -26.01 -12.93 5.71
N ALA A 472 -24.68 -13.11 5.74
CA ALA A 472 -23.77 -12.07 6.19
C ALA A 472 -23.96 -10.76 5.39
N LYS A 473 -24.29 -10.85 4.10
CA LYS A 473 -24.56 -9.69 3.24
C LYS A 473 -25.77 -8.89 3.70
N THR A 474 -26.93 -9.52 3.91
CA THR A 474 -28.13 -8.78 4.29
C THR A 474 -28.01 -8.17 5.69
N LYS A 475 -27.38 -8.85 6.65
CA LYS A 475 -27.08 -8.27 7.97
C LYS A 475 -26.08 -7.11 7.90
N LEU A 476 -25.07 -7.17 7.02
CA LEU A 476 -24.14 -6.07 6.85
C LEU A 476 -24.81 -4.86 6.18
N GLU A 477 -25.62 -5.04 5.13
CA GLU A 477 -26.39 -3.95 4.52
C GLU A 477 -27.34 -3.29 5.53
N GLN A 478 -28.01 -4.09 6.38
CA GLN A 478 -28.84 -3.57 7.47
C GLN A 478 -28.08 -2.65 8.41
N ALA A 479 -26.94 -3.11 8.93
CA ALA A 479 -26.13 -2.33 9.85
C ALA A 479 -25.57 -1.05 9.20
N VAL A 480 -25.20 -1.09 7.91
CA VAL A 480 -24.65 0.05 7.18
C VAL A 480 -25.69 1.13 6.92
N PHE A 481 -26.84 0.77 6.34
CA PHE A 481 -27.84 1.75 5.91
C PHE A 481 -28.82 2.14 7.02
N PHE A 482 -29.00 1.28 8.03
CA PHE A 482 -29.98 1.49 9.11
C PHE A 482 -29.41 1.50 10.53
N GLY A 483 -28.11 1.26 10.76
CA GLY A 483 -27.53 1.25 12.11
C GLY A 483 -27.38 2.64 12.75
N ASN A 484 -27.02 3.64 11.94
CA ASN A 484 -26.55 4.94 12.43
C ASN A 484 -27.60 6.07 12.44
N LEU A 485 -28.89 5.78 12.26
CA LEU A 485 -29.90 6.84 12.21
C LEU A 485 -30.30 7.23 13.65
N SER A 486 -30.58 8.52 13.87
CA SER A 486 -30.77 9.08 15.21
C SER A 486 -32.04 8.58 15.94
N GLN A 487 -33.00 8.04 15.19
CA GLN A 487 -34.31 7.59 15.67
C GLN A 487 -34.59 6.11 15.37
N ASP A 488 -33.58 5.25 15.42
CA ASP A 488 -33.82 3.83 15.22
C ASP A 488 -34.36 3.13 16.49
N LEU A 489 -35.28 2.21 16.23
CA LEU A 489 -35.81 1.24 17.20
C LEU A 489 -34.85 0.05 17.37
N LEU A 490 -34.31 -0.42 16.25
CA LEU A 490 -33.60 -1.69 16.18
C LEU A 490 -32.12 -1.60 16.57
N ASP A 491 -31.63 -2.71 17.09
CA ASP A 491 -30.23 -3.07 17.15
C ASP A 491 -29.89 -3.98 15.96
N PHE A 492 -28.75 -3.71 15.30
CA PHE A 492 -28.26 -4.49 14.16
C PHE A 492 -26.94 -5.20 14.48
N SER A 493 -26.51 -5.16 15.74
CA SER A 493 -25.38 -5.93 16.25
C SER A 493 -25.62 -7.44 16.01
N PRO A 494 -24.61 -8.21 15.55
CA PRO A 494 -24.79 -9.63 15.31
C PRO A 494 -25.04 -10.40 16.62
N ARG A 495 -25.98 -11.35 16.57
CA ARG A 495 -26.24 -12.31 17.64
C ARG A 495 -25.25 -13.46 17.61
N SER A 496 -24.91 -14.00 18.78
CA SER A 496 -24.11 -15.23 18.92
C SER A 496 -24.72 -16.44 18.20
N GLU A 497 -26.04 -16.48 18.12
CA GLU A 497 -26.84 -17.53 17.48
C GLU A 497 -26.79 -17.47 15.94
N ILE A 498 -26.42 -16.32 15.37
CA ILE A 498 -26.31 -16.12 13.92
C ILE A 498 -24.81 -15.96 13.59
N SER A 499 -24.09 -17.08 13.62
CA SER A 499 -22.66 -17.13 13.30
C SER A 499 -22.41 -17.35 11.80
N PHE A 500 -21.72 -16.41 11.17
CA PHE A 500 -21.23 -16.55 9.79
C PHE A 500 -19.75 -16.97 9.78
N SER A 501 -19.32 -17.65 8.71
CA SER A 501 -17.89 -17.94 8.53
C SER A 501 -17.10 -16.67 8.20
N GLN A 502 -15.80 -16.65 8.51
CA GLN A 502 -14.96 -15.49 8.16
C GLN A 502 -14.95 -15.24 6.65
N GLU A 503 -14.90 -16.29 5.84
CA GLU A 503 -14.93 -16.20 4.37
C GLU A 503 -16.24 -15.60 3.85
N GLU A 504 -17.38 -15.97 4.45
CA GLU A 504 -18.69 -15.40 4.10
C GLU A 504 -18.77 -13.91 4.46
N VAL A 505 -18.27 -13.52 5.64
CA VAL A 505 -18.23 -12.12 6.08
C VAL A 505 -17.31 -11.28 5.19
N GLU A 506 -16.16 -11.81 4.78
CA GLU A 506 -15.24 -11.11 3.88
C GLU A 506 -15.82 -10.97 2.46
N ALA A 507 -16.44 -12.03 1.92
CA ALA A 507 -17.12 -11.99 0.63
C ALA A 507 -18.32 -11.01 0.65
N ALA A 508 -19.10 -11.01 1.72
CA ALA A 508 -20.19 -10.07 1.96
C ALA A 508 -19.68 -8.62 2.04
N ALA A 509 -18.62 -8.36 2.82
CA ALA A 509 -18.03 -7.03 2.95
C ALA A 509 -17.54 -6.47 1.60
N LEU A 510 -16.87 -7.29 0.79
CA LEU A 510 -16.43 -6.90 -0.55
C LEU A 510 -17.62 -6.67 -1.51
N SER A 511 -18.66 -7.52 -1.44
CA SER A 511 -19.88 -7.36 -2.25
C SER A 511 -20.64 -6.07 -1.91
N VAL A 512 -20.86 -5.80 -0.61
CA VAL A 512 -21.54 -4.57 -0.15
C VAL A 512 -20.69 -3.34 -0.48
N SER A 513 -19.37 -3.41 -0.29
CA SER A 513 -18.45 -2.35 -0.69
C SER A 513 -18.58 -2.00 -2.17
N HIS A 514 -18.62 -3.00 -3.05
CA HIS A 514 -18.80 -2.78 -4.48
C HIS A 514 -20.19 -2.22 -4.79
N SER A 515 -21.26 -2.78 -4.22
CA SER A 515 -22.63 -2.28 -4.43
C SER A 515 -22.83 -0.85 -3.94
N ILE A 516 -22.09 -0.41 -2.92
CA ILE A 516 -22.02 1.01 -2.52
C ILE A 516 -21.29 1.83 -3.59
N MET A 517 -20.15 1.38 -4.12
CA MET A 517 -19.42 2.13 -5.15
C MET A 517 -20.22 2.31 -6.44
N SER A 518 -20.86 1.25 -6.94
CA SER A 518 -21.63 1.26 -8.20
C SER A 518 -23.09 1.73 -8.05
N SER A 519 -23.49 2.18 -6.86
CA SER A 519 -24.86 2.60 -6.52
C SER A 519 -25.95 1.55 -6.86
N THR A 520 -25.60 0.25 -6.83
CA THR A 520 -26.53 -0.86 -7.15
C THR A 520 -27.27 -1.42 -5.93
N SER A 521 -26.97 -0.93 -4.72
CA SER A 521 -27.73 -1.27 -3.52
C SER A 521 -29.14 -0.66 -3.55
N VAL A 522 -30.17 -1.48 -3.27
CA VAL A 522 -31.58 -1.06 -3.19
C VAL A 522 -31.81 0.04 -2.14
N TYR A 523 -30.93 0.13 -1.13
CA TYR A 523 -30.99 1.14 -0.07
C TYR A 523 -30.34 2.48 -0.44
N MET A 524 -29.66 2.56 -1.59
CA MET A 524 -29.08 3.79 -2.11
C MET A 524 -29.97 4.35 -3.22
N PRO A 525 -30.48 5.60 -3.11
CA PRO A 525 -31.16 6.22 -4.24
C PRO A 525 -30.16 6.48 -5.37
N SER A 526 -30.45 5.96 -6.56
CA SER A 526 -29.68 6.25 -7.79
C SER A 526 -29.77 7.72 -8.19
N ILE A 527 -30.93 8.34 -7.95
CA ILE A 527 -31.20 9.75 -8.26
C ILE A 527 -31.02 10.60 -6.99
N SER A 528 -30.12 11.59 -7.07
CA SER A 528 -29.88 12.60 -6.03
C SER A 528 -29.89 14.01 -6.65
N PRO A 529 -30.46 15.03 -5.99
CA PRO A 529 -30.41 16.41 -6.50
C PRO A 529 -28.98 16.99 -6.52
N SER A 530 -28.03 16.36 -5.84
CA SER A 530 -26.63 16.75 -5.83
C SER A 530 -25.72 15.51 -5.80
N MET A 531 -24.79 15.45 -6.75
CA MET A 531 -23.78 14.41 -6.84
C MET A 531 -22.81 14.43 -5.65
N ASP A 532 -22.43 15.61 -5.14
CA ASP A 532 -21.63 15.75 -3.92
C ASP A 532 -22.33 15.09 -2.72
N GLN A 533 -23.65 15.25 -2.59
CA GLN A 533 -24.41 14.56 -1.54
C GLN A 533 -24.43 13.05 -1.75
N GLN A 534 -24.52 12.56 -2.99
CA GLN A 534 -24.55 11.14 -3.32
C GLN A 534 -23.20 10.45 -3.06
N LEU A 535 -22.11 11.06 -3.53
CA LEU A 535 -20.75 10.62 -3.25
C LEU A 535 -20.42 10.72 -1.74
N GLN A 536 -20.90 11.75 -1.04
CA GLN A 536 -20.77 11.85 0.42
C GLN A 536 -21.53 10.73 1.14
N ARG A 537 -22.77 10.40 0.74
CA ARG A 537 -23.54 9.29 1.33
C ARG A 537 -22.84 7.94 1.13
N ARG A 538 -22.34 7.66 -0.08
CA ARG A 538 -21.54 6.44 -0.36
C ARG A 538 -20.26 6.39 0.48
N SER A 539 -19.54 7.51 0.58
CA SER A 539 -18.34 7.65 1.40
C SER A 539 -18.61 7.41 2.90
N THR A 540 -19.72 7.93 3.44
CA THR A 540 -20.15 7.64 4.82
C THR A 540 -20.53 6.16 4.99
N ALA A 541 -21.27 5.57 4.05
CA ALA A 541 -21.66 4.15 4.12
C ALA A 541 -20.45 3.20 4.13
N LEU A 542 -19.40 3.47 3.34
CA LEU A 542 -18.16 2.68 3.39
C LEU A 542 -17.43 2.79 4.73
N ALA A 543 -17.41 3.98 5.33
CA ALA A 543 -16.80 4.21 6.65
C ALA A 543 -17.59 3.50 7.77
N ASP A 544 -18.92 3.61 7.73
CA ASP A 544 -19.83 2.99 8.70
C ASP A 544 -19.78 1.45 8.61
N MET A 545 -19.70 0.89 7.39
CA MET A 545 -19.47 -0.53 7.16
C MET A 545 -18.16 -1.02 7.78
N ASN A 546 -17.05 -0.33 7.53
CA ASN A 546 -15.76 -0.70 8.08
C ASN A 546 -15.73 -0.59 9.62
N LYS A 547 -16.37 0.45 10.18
CA LYS A 547 -16.57 0.59 11.63
C LYS A 547 -17.37 -0.58 12.22
N HIS A 548 -18.47 -0.98 11.57
CA HIS A 548 -19.29 -2.10 12.00
C HIS A 548 -18.52 -3.43 11.97
N LEU A 549 -17.80 -3.69 10.88
CA LEU A 549 -16.95 -4.88 10.71
C LEU A 549 -15.91 -4.98 11.83
N ARG A 550 -15.19 -3.90 12.14
CA ARG A 550 -14.18 -3.89 13.22
C ARG A 550 -14.74 -3.99 14.63
N GLN A 551 -15.99 -3.57 14.85
CA GLN A 551 -16.59 -3.57 16.19
C GLN A 551 -17.15 -4.94 16.58
N TYR A 552 -17.68 -5.70 15.63
CA TYR A 552 -18.49 -6.88 15.93
C TYR A 552 -18.02 -8.20 15.29
N TYR A 553 -17.07 -8.17 14.34
CA TYR A 553 -16.56 -9.37 13.67
C TYR A 553 -15.08 -9.60 13.98
N PRO A 554 -14.58 -10.84 13.84
CA PRO A 554 -13.15 -11.13 13.93
C PRO A 554 -12.32 -10.31 12.92
N PRO A 555 -11.03 -10.06 13.19
CA PRO A 555 -10.16 -9.31 12.28
C PRO A 555 -10.09 -9.95 10.88
N LEU A 556 -10.56 -9.22 9.87
CA LEU A 556 -10.57 -9.66 8.48
C LEU A 556 -9.15 -9.90 7.96
N SER A 557 -9.01 -10.73 6.93
CA SER A 557 -7.75 -10.95 6.23
C SER A 557 -7.13 -9.63 5.75
N ARG A 558 -5.79 -9.62 5.67
CA ARG A 558 -5.04 -8.43 5.24
C ARG A 558 -5.45 -7.97 3.84
N LEU A 559 -5.66 -8.91 2.91
CA LEU A 559 -6.10 -8.62 1.55
C LEU A 559 -7.49 -7.96 1.51
N THR A 560 -8.44 -8.45 2.32
CA THR A 560 -9.78 -7.86 2.38
C THR A 560 -9.75 -6.46 2.99
N ARG A 561 -8.98 -6.22 4.06
CA ARG A 561 -8.76 -4.87 4.62
C ARG A 561 -8.23 -3.90 3.56
N TRP A 562 -7.21 -4.29 2.80
CA TRP A 562 -6.65 -3.48 1.71
C TRP A 562 -7.64 -3.18 0.59
N LYS A 563 -8.46 -4.16 0.16
CA LYS A 563 -9.51 -3.94 -0.85
C LYS A 563 -10.60 -2.98 -0.35
N LEU A 564 -11.03 -3.10 0.91
CA LEU A 564 -12.00 -2.18 1.52
C LEU A 564 -11.44 -0.76 1.64
N LEU A 565 -10.14 -0.62 1.97
CA LEU A 565 -9.44 0.67 1.96
C LEU A 565 -9.39 1.27 0.56
N TRP A 566 -8.98 0.52 -0.47
CA TRP A 566 -8.94 1.00 -1.87
C TRP A 566 -10.31 1.43 -2.39
N ASN A 567 -11.39 0.75 -2.02
CA ASN A 567 -12.74 1.14 -2.42
C ASN A 567 -13.15 2.49 -1.81
N ALA A 568 -12.78 2.76 -0.55
CA ALA A 568 -13.00 4.05 0.08
C ALA A 568 -12.05 5.14 -0.43
N GLU A 569 -10.81 4.78 -0.76
CA GLU A 569 -9.78 5.62 -1.38
C GLU A 569 -10.22 6.11 -2.77
N LYS A 570 -10.69 5.21 -3.64
CA LYS A 570 -11.30 5.55 -4.93
C LYS A 570 -12.54 6.43 -4.77
N MET A 571 -13.39 6.20 -3.76
CA MET A 571 -14.55 7.05 -3.46
C MET A 571 -14.13 8.45 -2.99
N ALA A 572 -13.03 8.59 -2.24
CA ALA A 572 -12.45 9.87 -1.85
C ALA A 572 -11.86 10.61 -3.05
N ALA A 573 -11.07 9.92 -3.88
CA ALA A 573 -10.52 10.44 -5.12
C ALA A 573 -11.61 10.93 -6.10
N ALA A 574 -12.68 10.15 -6.28
CA ALA A 574 -13.83 10.57 -7.09
C ALA A 574 -14.54 11.82 -6.54
N LYS A 575 -14.60 12.00 -5.21
CA LYS A 575 -15.14 13.23 -4.60
C LYS A 575 -14.24 14.45 -4.87
N ALA A 576 -12.92 14.28 -4.88
CA ALA A 576 -11.99 15.34 -5.25
C ALA A 576 -12.14 15.69 -6.74
N LEU A 577 -12.11 14.68 -7.62
CA LEU A 577 -12.27 14.83 -9.07
C LEU A 577 -13.60 15.51 -9.45
N TRP A 578 -14.71 15.09 -8.84
CA TRP A 578 -16.02 15.71 -9.07
C TRP A 578 -16.07 17.19 -8.66
N ARG A 579 -15.35 17.59 -7.59
CA ARG A 579 -15.24 18.99 -7.18
C ARG A 579 -14.42 19.82 -8.15
N CYS A 580 -13.31 19.28 -8.67
CA CYS A 580 -12.53 19.90 -9.74
C CYS A 580 -13.39 20.10 -11.00
N TYR A 581 -14.11 19.06 -11.43
CA TYR A 581 -15.06 19.13 -12.54
C TYR A 581 -16.14 20.21 -12.33
N ASN A 582 -16.81 20.22 -11.18
CA ASN A 582 -17.81 21.23 -10.86
C ASN A 582 -17.22 22.66 -10.87
N ALA A 583 -16.01 22.86 -10.37
CA ALA A 583 -15.34 24.16 -10.41
C ALA A 583 -15.12 24.63 -11.85
N ILE A 584 -14.62 23.74 -12.73
CA ILE A 584 -14.41 24.01 -14.16
C ILE A 584 -15.74 24.39 -14.86
N ILE A 585 -16.81 23.60 -14.65
CA ILE A 585 -18.11 23.83 -15.27
C ILE A 585 -18.83 25.07 -14.71
N SER A 586 -18.56 25.46 -13.45
CA SER A 586 -19.14 26.67 -12.84
C SER A 586 -18.52 27.99 -13.30
N ASN A 587 -17.39 27.93 -14.03
CA ASN A 587 -16.64 29.11 -14.44
C ASN A 587 -17.34 29.86 -15.59
N GLN A 588 -17.78 31.09 -15.32
CA GLN A 588 -18.62 31.89 -16.22
C GLN A 588 -17.92 32.35 -17.51
N ASN A 589 -16.60 32.22 -17.60
CA ASN A 589 -15.80 32.69 -18.74
C ASN A 589 -15.67 31.66 -19.88
N ARG A 590 -16.26 30.46 -19.77
CA ARG A 590 -16.24 29.46 -20.86
C ARG A 590 -17.24 29.77 -21.96
N SER A 591 -16.86 29.52 -23.21
CA SER A 591 -17.81 29.54 -24.32
C SER A 591 -18.73 28.31 -24.26
N SER A 592 -19.92 28.39 -24.86
CA SER A 592 -20.86 27.26 -24.92
C SER A 592 -20.35 26.06 -25.73
N ASN A 593 -19.19 26.19 -26.40
CA ASN A 593 -18.58 25.14 -27.21
C ASN A 593 -17.39 24.46 -26.53
N ASP A 594 -16.88 25.02 -25.42
CA ASP A 594 -15.76 24.46 -24.66
C ASP A 594 -16.25 23.34 -23.73
N ARG A 595 -16.16 22.09 -24.20
CA ARG A 595 -16.29 20.92 -23.33
C ARG A 595 -15.08 20.79 -22.41
N SER A 596 -15.21 20.01 -21.34
CA SER A 596 -14.09 19.76 -20.41
C SER A 596 -13.44 18.43 -20.75
N VAL A 597 -12.14 18.31 -20.48
CA VAL A 597 -11.37 17.08 -20.75
C VAL A 597 -12.06 15.85 -20.15
N LEU A 598 -12.57 15.94 -18.91
CA LEU A 598 -13.26 14.82 -18.27
C LEU A 598 -14.57 14.42 -18.97
N ALA A 599 -15.32 15.37 -19.52
CA ALA A 599 -16.57 15.08 -20.21
C ALA A 599 -16.34 14.36 -21.54
N GLU A 600 -15.44 14.89 -22.36
CA GLU A 600 -15.04 14.25 -23.61
C GLU A 600 -14.33 12.90 -23.36
N LEU A 601 -13.57 12.76 -22.26
CA LEU A 601 -12.94 11.49 -21.86
C LEU A 601 -14.02 10.43 -21.60
N ILE A 602 -15.04 10.77 -20.82
CA ILE A 602 -16.13 9.84 -20.49
C ILE A 602 -16.98 9.48 -21.73
N GLU A 603 -17.16 10.42 -22.68
CA GLU A 603 -17.77 10.11 -23.98
C GLU A 603 -16.92 9.14 -24.80
N SER A 604 -15.59 9.34 -24.85
CA SER A 604 -14.64 8.53 -25.64
C SER A 604 -14.23 7.20 -25.00
N LEU A 605 -14.56 6.96 -23.72
CA LEU A 605 -14.37 5.66 -23.08
C LEU A 605 -15.11 4.55 -23.86
N HIS A 606 -14.39 3.46 -24.12
CA HIS A 606 -14.97 2.26 -24.72
C HIS A 606 -16.14 1.71 -23.88
N GLU A 607 -17.21 1.24 -24.53
CA GLU A 607 -18.45 0.80 -23.89
C GLU A 607 -18.24 -0.27 -22.79
N SER A 608 -17.22 -1.13 -22.90
CA SER A 608 -16.90 -2.11 -21.84
C SER A 608 -16.35 -1.51 -20.53
N LEU A 609 -16.08 -0.21 -20.49
CA LEU A 609 -15.52 0.54 -19.35
C LEU A 609 -16.53 1.50 -18.68
N LYS A 610 -17.74 1.62 -19.21
CA LYS A 610 -18.83 2.43 -18.66
C LYS A 610 -20.13 1.64 -18.65
N THR A 611 -21.05 1.97 -17.75
CA THR A 611 -22.40 1.41 -17.76
C THR A 611 -23.21 2.11 -18.85
N GLU A 612 -23.99 1.37 -19.64
CA GLU A 612 -24.83 1.94 -20.70
C GLU A 612 -25.89 2.87 -20.10
N ASN A 613 -25.97 4.12 -20.57
CA ASN A 613 -27.01 5.08 -20.16
C ASN A 613 -28.40 4.56 -20.56
N GLN A 614 -29.43 4.78 -19.75
CA GLN A 614 -30.80 4.40 -20.10
C GLN A 614 -31.59 5.61 -20.64
N PRO A 615 -31.64 5.83 -21.98
CA PRO A 615 -32.24 7.04 -22.55
C PRO A 615 -33.75 7.17 -22.25
N GLU A 616 -34.44 6.05 -22.01
CA GLU A 616 -35.85 6.03 -21.60
C GLU A 616 -36.09 6.76 -20.26
N HIS A 617 -35.08 6.80 -19.38
CA HIS A 617 -35.11 7.50 -18.10
C HIS A 617 -34.58 8.94 -18.16
N HIS A 618 -34.33 9.48 -19.36
CA HIS A 618 -33.80 10.83 -19.59
C HIS A 618 -32.41 11.07 -18.95
N GLU A 619 -31.61 10.01 -18.82
CA GLU A 619 -30.22 10.07 -18.34
C GLU A 619 -29.27 10.60 -19.44
N THR A 620 -29.31 11.91 -19.65
CA THR A 620 -28.58 12.59 -20.74
C THR A 620 -27.16 13.03 -20.37
N ASP A 621 -26.81 13.05 -19.09
CA ASP A 621 -25.49 13.47 -18.60
C ASP A 621 -24.60 12.25 -18.33
N GLY A 622 -23.77 11.90 -19.33
CA GLY A 622 -22.84 10.78 -19.23
C GLY A 622 -21.79 10.93 -18.12
N VAL A 623 -21.39 12.16 -17.76
CA VAL A 623 -20.43 12.38 -16.67
C VAL A 623 -21.07 12.05 -15.33
N ARG A 624 -22.28 12.56 -15.08
CA ARG A 624 -23.03 12.23 -13.87
C ARG A 624 -23.34 10.74 -13.79
N HIS A 625 -23.75 10.11 -14.89
CA HIS A 625 -24.01 8.66 -14.95
C HIS A 625 -22.77 7.84 -14.56
N TRP A 626 -21.60 8.16 -15.14
CA TRP A 626 -20.33 7.51 -14.80
C TRP A 626 -19.97 7.68 -13.32
N PHE A 627 -20.14 8.87 -12.73
CA PHE A 627 -19.92 9.06 -11.29
C PHE A 627 -20.89 8.28 -10.39
N ILE A 628 -22.07 7.88 -10.87
CA ILE A 628 -23.02 7.07 -10.11
C ILE A 628 -22.62 5.59 -10.13
N HIS A 629 -22.24 5.06 -11.29
CA HIS A 629 -22.11 3.62 -11.51
C HIS A 629 -20.67 3.10 -11.63
N ASP A 630 -19.72 3.90 -12.11
CA ASP A 630 -18.43 3.42 -12.61
C ASP A 630 -17.20 3.97 -11.85
N VAL A 631 -17.39 4.67 -10.72
CA VAL A 631 -16.32 5.18 -9.84
C VAL A 631 -15.30 4.11 -9.41
N TRP A 632 -15.70 2.84 -9.41
CA TRP A 632 -14.81 1.71 -9.12
C TRP A 632 -13.75 1.44 -10.21
N ARG A 633 -13.89 2.05 -11.40
CA ARG A 633 -12.99 1.98 -12.57
C ARG A 633 -12.06 3.20 -12.72
N LEU A 634 -11.89 4.01 -11.67
CA LEU A 634 -11.10 5.25 -11.69
C LEU A 634 -9.63 5.07 -12.19
N GLU A 635 -9.04 3.88 -12.02
CA GLU A 635 -7.71 3.52 -12.52
C GLU A 635 -7.56 3.62 -14.05
N TYR A 636 -8.65 3.57 -14.81
CA TYR A 636 -8.63 3.74 -16.26
C TYR A 636 -8.69 5.22 -16.66
N ILE A 637 -9.37 6.08 -15.89
CA ILE A 637 -9.49 7.52 -16.19
C ILE A 637 -8.14 8.24 -16.12
N ILE A 638 -7.36 7.94 -15.08
CA ILE A 638 -6.09 8.62 -14.75
C ILE A 638 -5.05 8.59 -15.90
N PRO A 639 -4.71 7.43 -16.51
CA PRO A 639 -3.79 7.40 -17.64
C PRO A 639 -4.44 7.94 -18.94
N TRP A 640 -5.76 7.75 -19.12
CA TRP A 640 -6.46 8.21 -20.31
C TRP A 640 -6.54 9.74 -20.42
N ALA A 641 -6.51 10.47 -19.30
CA ALA A 641 -6.40 11.93 -19.31
C ALA A 641 -5.18 12.43 -20.12
N GLN A 642 -4.08 11.68 -20.16
CA GLN A 642 -2.89 12.04 -20.93
C GLN A 642 -2.97 11.57 -22.39
N ASN A 643 -3.38 10.31 -22.63
CA ASN A 643 -3.63 9.80 -24.00
C ASN A 643 -4.56 10.72 -24.78
N MET A 644 -5.56 11.28 -24.09
CA MET A 644 -6.56 12.13 -24.70
C MET A 644 -5.98 13.46 -25.21
N VAL A 645 -5.08 14.08 -24.43
CA VAL A 645 -4.40 15.30 -24.84
C VAL A 645 -3.48 15.02 -26.03
N GLU A 646 -2.75 13.89 -26.02
CA GLU A 646 -1.99 13.43 -27.20
C GLU A 646 -2.88 13.30 -28.44
N LEU A 647 -3.98 12.55 -28.35
CA LEU A 647 -4.91 12.35 -29.47
C LEU A 647 -5.51 13.66 -29.98
N MET A 648 -5.84 14.63 -29.11
CA MET A 648 -6.30 15.95 -29.56
C MET A 648 -5.22 16.72 -30.33
N PHE A 649 -3.96 16.63 -29.90
CA PHE A 649 -2.84 17.29 -30.57
C PHE A 649 -2.49 16.61 -31.90
N GLU A 650 -2.49 15.27 -31.95
CA GLU A 650 -2.29 14.49 -33.17
C GLU A 650 -3.37 14.80 -34.22
N ASN A 651 -4.65 14.70 -33.84
CA ASN A 651 -5.78 14.99 -34.76
C ASN A 651 -5.72 16.41 -35.33
N ALA A 652 -5.30 17.41 -34.54
CA ALA A 652 -5.17 18.78 -35.03
C ALA A 652 -4.01 18.96 -36.03
N VAL A 653 -2.91 18.24 -35.83
CA VAL A 653 -1.79 18.20 -36.79
C VAL A 653 -2.22 17.51 -38.09
N GLU A 654 -2.95 16.40 -38.03
CA GLU A 654 -3.51 15.72 -39.21
C GLU A 654 -4.51 16.60 -39.98
N ASP A 655 -5.40 17.31 -39.27
CA ASP A 655 -6.32 18.29 -39.84
C ASP A 655 -5.64 19.58 -40.35
N ASN A 656 -4.33 19.71 -40.18
CA ASN A 656 -3.54 20.89 -40.55
C ASN A 656 -4.02 22.18 -39.81
N LYS A 657 -4.58 22.02 -38.61
CA LYS A 657 -5.10 23.09 -37.74
C LYS A 657 -4.08 23.43 -36.66
N ARG A 658 -3.66 24.69 -36.59
CA ARG A 658 -2.87 25.18 -35.44
C ARG A 658 -3.81 25.37 -34.25
N ILE A 659 -3.67 24.54 -33.21
CA ILE A 659 -4.33 24.79 -31.92
C ILE A 659 -3.72 26.06 -31.31
N GLU A 660 -4.54 26.94 -30.76
CA GLU A 660 -4.10 28.12 -30.03
C GLU A 660 -3.39 27.69 -28.71
N PRO A 661 -2.27 28.32 -28.31
CA PRO A 661 -1.53 27.93 -27.10
C PRO A 661 -2.39 27.94 -25.82
N ALA A 662 -3.32 28.88 -25.70
CA ALA A 662 -4.28 28.94 -24.59
C ALA A 662 -5.15 27.68 -24.48
N ILE A 663 -5.56 27.09 -25.61
CA ILE A 663 -6.34 25.84 -25.65
C ILE A 663 -5.44 24.66 -25.26
N GLN A 664 -4.19 24.61 -25.74
CA GLN A 664 -3.24 23.56 -25.36
C GLN A 664 -2.95 23.57 -23.84
N ALA A 665 -2.63 24.75 -23.29
CA ALA A 665 -2.37 24.94 -21.86
C ALA A 665 -3.61 24.59 -21.02
N ARG A 666 -4.82 24.93 -21.48
CA ARG A 666 -6.08 24.56 -20.83
C ARG A 666 -6.29 23.04 -20.78
N LEU A 667 -6.12 22.35 -21.91
CA LEU A 667 -6.30 20.89 -22.00
C LEU A 667 -5.33 20.14 -21.07
N VAL A 668 -4.05 20.54 -21.07
CA VAL A 668 -3.05 19.98 -20.14
C VAL A 668 -3.38 20.32 -18.68
N SER A 669 -3.81 21.55 -18.39
CA SER A 669 -4.20 21.99 -17.05
C SER A 669 -5.39 21.21 -16.48
N GLU A 670 -6.39 20.88 -17.30
CA GLU A 670 -7.52 20.04 -16.88
C GLU A 670 -7.13 18.58 -16.72
N ALA A 671 -6.26 18.06 -17.60
CA ALA A 671 -5.76 16.69 -17.48
C ALA A 671 -4.82 16.52 -16.26
N ASN A 672 -4.05 17.55 -15.92
CA ASN A 672 -3.32 17.66 -14.66
C ASN A 672 -4.27 17.60 -13.46
N ASP A 673 -5.36 18.37 -13.46
CA ASP A 673 -6.36 18.35 -12.38
C ASP A 673 -6.93 16.94 -12.15
N ILE A 674 -7.19 16.19 -13.23
CA ILE A 674 -7.67 14.79 -13.14
C ILE A 674 -6.65 13.91 -12.41
N GLN A 675 -5.37 13.97 -12.81
CA GLN A 675 -4.30 13.16 -12.21
C GLN A 675 -3.99 13.56 -10.76
N LEU A 676 -3.82 14.86 -10.50
CA LEU A 676 -3.52 15.42 -9.18
C LEU A 676 -4.66 15.13 -8.18
N SER A 677 -5.90 15.52 -8.53
CA SER A 677 -7.04 15.34 -7.61
C SER A 677 -7.31 13.87 -7.29
N SER A 678 -7.05 12.96 -8.23
CA SER A 678 -7.22 11.52 -7.99
C SER A 678 -6.09 10.93 -7.15
N LEU A 679 -4.82 11.13 -7.54
CA LEU A 679 -3.68 10.44 -6.95
C LEU A 679 -3.21 11.07 -5.62
N GLU A 680 -3.20 12.39 -5.47
CA GLU A 680 -2.89 13.01 -4.17
C GLU A 680 -3.92 12.62 -3.11
N THR A 681 -5.21 12.65 -3.48
CA THR A 681 -6.29 12.24 -2.59
C THR A 681 -6.19 10.76 -2.24
N ALA A 682 -5.80 9.89 -3.18
CA ALA A 682 -5.60 8.48 -2.91
C ALA A 682 -4.47 8.25 -1.88
N PHE A 683 -3.27 8.78 -2.14
CA PHE A 683 -2.13 8.63 -1.23
C PHE A 683 -2.39 9.25 0.16
N GLY A 684 -2.98 10.46 0.20
CA GLY A 684 -3.32 11.14 1.46
C GLY A 684 -4.47 10.49 2.23
N PHE A 685 -5.48 9.95 1.55
CA PHE A 685 -6.56 9.19 2.20
C PHE A 685 -6.02 7.92 2.85
N ARG A 686 -5.12 7.21 2.17
CA ARG A 686 -4.47 6.01 2.68
C ARG A 686 -3.75 6.29 4.00
N GLU A 687 -2.82 7.25 3.99
CA GLU A 687 -2.04 7.66 5.16
C GLU A 687 -2.91 8.11 6.33
N ALA A 688 -4.01 8.83 6.07
CA ALA A 688 -4.95 9.27 7.11
C ALA A 688 -5.86 8.17 7.67
N ASN A 689 -6.07 7.04 6.96
CA ASN A 689 -7.10 6.06 7.30
C ASN A 689 -6.60 4.63 7.56
N MET A 690 -5.30 4.30 7.41
CA MET A 690 -4.75 2.95 7.74
C MET A 690 -5.29 2.41 9.08
N ALA A 691 -5.26 3.26 10.12
CA ALA A 691 -5.72 2.94 11.46
C ALA A 691 -7.22 2.64 11.53
N ALA A 692 -8.05 3.25 10.69
CA ALA A 692 -9.48 2.98 10.62
C ALA A 692 -9.76 1.57 10.07
N TYR A 693 -8.93 1.06 9.15
CA TYR A 693 -9.04 -0.27 8.53
C TYR A 693 -8.23 -1.35 9.27
N GLY A 694 -7.57 -1.01 10.38
CA GLY A 694 -6.77 -1.95 11.16
C GLY A 694 -5.48 -2.38 10.44
N LEU A 695 -4.82 -1.43 9.77
CA LEU A 695 -3.53 -1.62 9.08
C LEU A 695 -2.43 -0.77 9.74
N ASP A 696 -2.59 -0.45 11.02
CA ASP A 696 -1.73 0.42 11.84
C ASP A 696 -0.24 0.00 11.84
N ASP A 697 0.04 -1.30 11.75
CA ASP A 697 1.39 -1.87 11.79
C ASP A 697 2.17 -1.70 10.46
N GLU A 698 1.52 -1.24 9.39
CA GLU A 698 2.12 -1.17 8.06
C GLU A 698 2.89 0.14 7.83
N ALA A 699 4.23 0.03 7.81
CA ALA A 699 5.11 1.18 7.65
C ALA A 699 5.01 1.79 6.23
N MET A 700 4.60 3.06 6.17
CA MET A 700 4.31 3.82 4.96
C MET A 700 5.09 5.14 4.96
N ILE A 701 5.37 5.69 3.77
CA ILE A 701 5.89 7.06 3.60
C ILE A 701 5.13 7.69 2.43
N ASP A 702 4.52 8.87 2.64
CA ASP A 702 3.77 9.61 1.62
C ASP A 702 2.70 8.75 0.90
N GLY A 703 1.88 8.02 1.65
CA GLY A 703 0.90 7.08 1.08
C GLY A 703 1.47 5.82 0.40
N VAL A 704 2.79 5.63 0.32
CA VAL A 704 3.44 4.48 -0.34
C VAL A 704 4.03 3.50 0.67
N LEU A 705 3.56 2.25 0.63
CA LEU A 705 3.98 1.16 1.51
C LEU A 705 5.49 0.86 1.38
N LEU A 706 6.19 0.60 2.49
CA LEU A 706 7.64 0.31 2.46
C LEU A 706 7.96 -1.16 2.12
N ARG A 707 7.17 -2.10 2.66
CA ARG A 707 7.34 -3.56 2.58
C ARG A 707 5.98 -4.23 2.82
N GLY A 708 5.81 -5.51 2.50
CA GLY A 708 4.52 -6.20 2.66
C GLY A 708 3.68 -6.21 1.39
N TYR A 709 4.29 -6.14 0.21
CA TYR A 709 3.54 -6.19 -1.05
C TYR A 709 3.13 -7.62 -1.45
N GLU A 710 3.79 -8.63 -0.90
CA GLU A 710 3.79 -10.04 -1.32
C GLU A 710 2.36 -10.57 -1.62
N ASP A 711 1.45 -10.50 -0.63
CA ASP A 711 0.06 -11.00 -0.75
C ASP A 711 -0.92 -10.02 -1.41
N LEU A 712 -0.45 -8.85 -1.86
CA LEU A 712 -1.29 -7.83 -2.49
C LEU A 712 -1.30 -7.98 -4.03
N PRO A 713 -2.48 -7.84 -4.68
CA PRO A 713 -2.56 -7.73 -6.13
C PRO A 713 -1.98 -6.37 -6.60
N GLU A 714 -2.00 -6.14 -7.91
CA GLU A 714 -1.58 -4.87 -8.51
C GLU A 714 -2.34 -3.69 -7.89
N ILE A 715 -1.61 -2.68 -7.40
CA ILE A 715 -2.21 -1.51 -6.76
C ILE A 715 -2.68 -0.53 -7.83
N TRP A 716 -3.94 -0.12 -7.71
CA TRP A 716 -4.64 0.71 -8.69
C TRP A 716 -4.01 2.10 -8.90
N THR A 717 -3.29 2.63 -7.90
CA THR A 717 -2.54 3.90 -7.99
C THR A 717 -1.24 3.82 -8.78
N SER A 718 -0.73 2.63 -9.11
CA SER A 718 0.60 2.46 -9.74
C SER A 718 0.62 1.37 -10.83
N THR A 719 -0.43 1.28 -11.65
CA THR A 719 -0.40 0.41 -12.84
C THR A 719 0.68 0.87 -13.82
N ALA A 720 1.14 -0.02 -14.72
CA ALA A 720 2.18 0.33 -15.68
C ALA A 720 1.83 1.60 -16.50
N ASN A 721 0.58 1.69 -16.96
CA ASN A 721 0.08 2.84 -17.70
C ASN A 721 0.09 4.12 -16.87
N ILE A 722 -0.27 4.07 -15.58
CA ILE A 722 -0.25 5.27 -14.72
C ILE A 722 1.19 5.80 -14.55
N VAL A 723 2.17 4.92 -14.33
CA VAL A 723 3.57 5.32 -14.14
C VAL A 723 4.13 6.01 -15.40
N GLU A 724 3.84 5.49 -16.58
CA GLU A 724 4.25 6.08 -17.85
C GLU A 724 3.52 7.40 -18.14
N ARG A 725 2.18 7.38 -18.04
CA ARG A 725 1.32 8.50 -18.46
C ARG A 725 1.34 9.69 -17.51
N VAL A 726 1.57 9.48 -16.21
CA VAL A 726 1.86 10.59 -15.28
C VAL A 726 3.22 11.21 -15.58
N LYS A 727 4.25 10.42 -15.93
CA LYS A 727 5.56 10.96 -16.33
C LYS A 727 5.42 11.83 -17.58
N THR A 728 4.80 11.33 -18.65
CA THR A 728 4.66 12.08 -19.90
C THR A 728 3.85 13.37 -19.68
N MET A 729 2.78 13.33 -18.89
CA MET A 729 2.03 14.54 -18.52
C MET A 729 2.90 15.55 -17.76
N THR A 730 3.72 15.08 -16.82
CA THR A 730 4.62 15.94 -16.03
C THR A 730 5.62 16.68 -16.92
N ASP A 731 6.08 16.06 -18.01
CA ASP A 731 7.01 16.70 -18.95
C ASP A 731 6.28 17.67 -19.90
N VAL A 732 5.15 17.27 -20.49
CA VAL A 732 4.32 18.15 -21.36
C VAL A 732 3.84 19.39 -20.60
N SER A 733 3.41 19.22 -19.34
CA SER A 733 3.03 20.33 -18.46
C SER A 733 4.19 21.26 -18.13
N ARG A 734 5.44 20.77 -18.17
CA ARG A 734 6.63 21.59 -17.95
C ARG A 734 6.99 22.36 -19.21
N GLU A 735 7.02 21.69 -20.35
CA GLU A 735 7.30 22.29 -21.65
C GLU A 735 6.36 23.48 -21.92
N LEU A 736 5.05 23.32 -21.69
CA LEU A 736 4.09 24.43 -21.83
C LEU A 736 4.28 25.54 -20.77
N ALA A 737 4.69 25.20 -19.55
CA ALA A 737 4.97 26.20 -18.51
C ALA A 737 6.21 27.06 -18.83
N CYS A 738 7.21 26.50 -19.55
CA CYS A 738 8.39 27.24 -19.99
C CYS A 738 8.15 28.15 -21.23
N LEU A 739 6.97 28.12 -21.87
CA LEU A 739 6.67 28.94 -23.06
C LEU A 739 6.20 30.37 -22.72
N GLY A 740 5.91 30.67 -21.45
CA GLY A 740 5.24 31.92 -21.05
C GLY A 740 6.17 33.09 -20.69
N GLU A 741 6.98 33.56 -21.64
CA GLU A 741 7.65 34.88 -21.59
C GLU A 741 7.54 35.61 -22.95
N ASP A 742 6.31 35.75 -23.46
CA ASP A 742 6.00 36.71 -24.54
C ASP A 742 5.51 38.03 -23.91
N ASP A 743 6.33 39.09 -23.97
CA ASP A 743 6.03 40.44 -23.45
C ASP A 743 4.80 41.12 -24.11
N ASP A 744 4.27 40.56 -25.20
CA ASP A 744 3.17 41.10 -26.02
C ASP A 744 1.76 40.64 -25.57
N ALA A 745 1.61 39.98 -24.41
CA ALA A 745 0.32 39.49 -23.92
C ALA A 745 -0.66 40.64 -23.58
N ASN A 746 -1.81 40.69 -24.24
CA ASN A 746 -2.85 41.70 -23.99
C ASN A 746 -3.56 41.46 -22.64
N GLU A 747 -3.98 42.55 -21.97
CA GLU A 747 -4.82 42.48 -20.77
C GLU A 747 -6.11 41.68 -21.05
N GLY A 748 -6.23 40.49 -20.46
CA GLY A 748 -7.39 39.60 -20.58
C GLY A 748 -7.16 38.26 -21.29
N ASP A 749 -5.94 37.97 -21.77
CA ASP A 749 -5.58 36.63 -22.26
C ASP A 749 -5.55 35.61 -21.08
N PRO A 750 -6.21 34.43 -21.17
CA PRO A 750 -6.13 33.39 -20.15
C PRO A 750 -4.81 32.59 -20.13
N LEU A 751 -3.94 32.72 -21.15
CA LEU A 751 -2.70 31.95 -21.26
C LEU A 751 -1.71 32.18 -20.10
N PRO A 752 -1.43 33.41 -19.63
CA PRO A 752 -0.49 33.63 -18.52
C PRO A 752 -0.97 32.97 -17.21
N ASP A 753 -2.25 33.08 -16.87
CA ASP A 753 -2.84 32.44 -15.68
C ASP A 753 -2.75 30.91 -15.76
N LEU A 754 -2.97 30.34 -16.96
CA LEU A 754 -2.82 28.90 -17.20
C LEU A 754 -1.36 28.45 -17.07
N VAL A 755 -0.40 29.20 -17.62
CA VAL A 755 1.03 28.92 -17.50
C VAL A 755 1.48 28.96 -16.03
N LEU A 756 1.09 29.99 -15.29
CA LEU A 756 1.38 30.11 -13.85
C LEU A 756 0.80 28.95 -13.05
N LYS A 757 -0.41 28.48 -13.39
CA LYS A 757 -1.00 27.28 -12.78
C LYS A 757 -0.19 26.02 -13.12
N LEU A 758 0.16 25.80 -14.39
CA LEU A 758 0.96 24.64 -14.83
C LEU A 758 2.33 24.60 -14.13
N ALA A 759 2.99 25.76 -13.99
CA ALA A 759 4.22 25.90 -13.22
C ALA A 759 4.03 25.54 -11.74
N ALA A 760 2.99 26.06 -11.08
CA ALA A 760 2.69 25.76 -9.68
C ALA A 760 2.30 24.29 -9.42
N ASP A 761 1.69 23.62 -10.39
CA ASP A 761 1.29 22.22 -10.33
C ASP A 761 2.41 21.23 -10.68
N ASN A 762 3.42 21.62 -11.49
CA ASN A 762 4.49 20.70 -11.90
C ASN A 762 5.24 20.02 -10.73
N PRO A 763 5.60 20.70 -9.63
CA PRO A 763 6.19 20.05 -8.45
C PRO A 763 5.29 18.97 -7.82
N ARG A 764 3.96 19.16 -7.85
CA ARG A 764 2.99 18.17 -7.35
C ARG A 764 2.96 16.94 -8.25
N GLN A 765 2.95 17.15 -9.57
CA GLN A 765 3.06 16.06 -10.54
C GLN A 765 4.38 15.28 -10.41
N VAL A 766 5.50 15.97 -10.25
CA VAL A 766 6.81 15.36 -10.00
C VAL A 766 6.78 14.51 -8.72
N GLN A 767 6.11 14.97 -7.65
CA GLN A 767 5.94 14.17 -6.44
C GLN A 767 5.13 12.90 -6.69
N ILE A 768 3.98 13.00 -7.36
CA ILE A 768 3.11 11.85 -7.68
C ILE A 768 3.83 10.87 -8.60
N CYS A 769 4.52 11.36 -9.63
CA CYS A 769 5.38 10.57 -10.50
C CYS A 769 6.38 9.74 -9.66
N CYS A 770 7.07 10.37 -8.70
CA CYS A 770 7.95 9.62 -7.80
C CYS A 770 7.20 8.58 -6.95
N GLN A 771 6.02 8.90 -6.40
CA GLN A 771 5.21 7.97 -5.61
C GLN A 771 4.76 6.75 -6.43
N THR A 772 4.24 6.93 -7.65
CA THR A 772 3.77 5.83 -8.51
C THR A 772 4.92 4.95 -9.00
N TYR A 773 6.08 5.53 -9.37
CA TYR A 773 7.29 4.75 -9.68
C TYR A 773 7.73 3.89 -8.48
N ILE A 774 7.79 4.49 -7.28
CA ILE A 774 8.24 3.81 -6.06
C ILE A 774 7.30 2.67 -5.67
N GLU A 775 5.99 2.91 -5.70
CA GLU A 775 4.99 1.89 -5.42
C GLU A 775 5.09 0.73 -6.42
N ARG A 776 5.20 1.04 -7.72
CA ARG A 776 5.28 0.02 -8.78
C ARG A 776 6.53 -0.82 -8.69
N PHE A 777 7.72 -0.23 -8.56
CA PHE A 777 8.95 -1.04 -8.51
C PHE A 777 9.02 -1.89 -7.24
N ARG A 778 8.52 -1.40 -6.09
CA ARG A 778 8.45 -2.21 -4.85
C ARG A 778 7.49 -3.39 -5.00
N TRP A 779 6.32 -3.16 -5.58
CA TRP A 779 5.36 -4.24 -5.87
C TRP A 779 5.95 -5.29 -6.82
N LEU A 780 6.62 -4.86 -7.91
CA LEU A 780 7.31 -5.77 -8.84
C LEU A 780 8.46 -6.55 -8.16
N GLN A 781 9.23 -5.90 -7.27
CA GLN A 781 10.33 -6.55 -6.54
C GLN A 781 9.86 -7.58 -5.50
N SER A 782 8.62 -7.45 -5.00
CA SER A 782 8.00 -8.43 -4.09
C SER A 782 7.45 -9.67 -4.79
N ARG A 783 7.32 -9.66 -6.12
CA ARG A 783 6.80 -10.79 -6.89
C ARG A 783 7.76 -11.99 -6.82
N PRO A 784 7.27 -13.24 -6.71
CA PRO A 784 8.16 -14.41 -6.72
C PRO A 784 8.85 -14.61 -8.08
N GLU A 785 8.19 -14.25 -9.18
CA GLU A 785 8.69 -14.46 -10.55
C GLU A 785 10.00 -13.69 -10.79
N PRO A 786 11.03 -14.33 -11.39
CA PRO A 786 12.32 -13.69 -11.63
C PRO A 786 12.21 -12.56 -12.68
N GLU A 787 11.32 -12.71 -13.66
CA GLU A 787 11.07 -11.69 -14.69
C GLU A 787 10.48 -10.41 -14.09
N SER A 788 9.48 -10.54 -13.21
CA SER A 788 8.88 -9.41 -12.49
C SER A 788 9.90 -8.69 -11.61
N ARG A 789 10.79 -9.43 -10.93
CA ARG A 789 11.88 -8.83 -10.12
C ARG A 789 12.91 -8.11 -10.98
N ALA A 790 13.28 -8.67 -12.14
CA ALA A 790 14.17 -8.02 -13.10
C ALA A 790 13.54 -6.74 -13.69
N ALA A 791 12.25 -6.78 -14.02
CA ALA A 791 11.48 -5.62 -14.46
C ALA A 791 11.40 -4.54 -13.36
N GLY A 792 11.21 -4.94 -12.10
CA GLY A 792 11.25 -4.05 -10.94
C GLY A 792 12.60 -3.34 -10.76
N GLU A 793 13.72 -4.07 -10.85
CA GLU A 793 15.04 -3.44 -10.76
C GLU A 793 15.34 -2.53 -11.96
N LYS A 794 14.93 -2.91 -13.18
CA LYS A 794 15.03 -2.03 -14.37
C LYS A 794 14.21 -0.75 -14.17
N LEU A 795 12.99 -0.84 -13.65
CA LEU A 795 12.13 0.31 -13.39
C LEU A 795 12.69 1.23 -12.29
N LYS A 796 13.30 0.65 -11.25
CA LYS A 796 14.00 1.38 -10.19
C LYS A 796 15.23 2.14 -10.73
N GLN A 797 15.99 1.54 -11.64
CA GLN A 797 17.12 2.21 -12.30
C GLN A 797 16.63 3.35 -13.21
N ALA A 798 15.57 3.12 -14.00
CA ALA A 798 14.92 4.15 -14.81
C ALA A 798 14.38 5.30 -13.95
N HIS A 799 13.75 5.00 -12.81
CA HIS A 799 13.29 6.01 -11.84
C HIS A 799 14.45 6.90 -11.36
N PHE A 800 15.58 6.34 -10.94
CA PHE A 800 16.72 7.17 -10.50
C PHE A 800 17.29 8.06 -11.62
N ALA A 801 17.34 7.57 -12.86
CA ALA A 801 17.79 8.37 -14.00
C ALA A 801 16.82 9.53 -14.31
N VAL A 802 15.52 9.25 -14.37
CA VAL A 802 14.47 10.24 -14.67
C VAL A 802 14.30 11.25 -13.53
N ARG A 803 14.31 10.79 -12.28
CA ARG A 803 14.10 11.62 -11.09
C ARG A 803 15.08 12.79 -11.00
N LYS A 804 16.37 12.57 -11.31
CA LYS A 804 17.36 13.66 -11.32
C LYS A 804 16.95 14.76 -12.30
N ALA A 805 16.52 14.40 -13.50
CA ALA A 805 16.07 15.37 -14.52
C ALA A 805 14.80 16.10 -14.09
N LEU A 806 13.81 15.37 -13.53
CA LEU A 806 12.55 15.95 -13.03
C LEU A 806 12.78 17.01 -11.93
N PHE A 807 13.75 16.80 -11.03
CA PHE A 807 14.04 17.81 -9.99
C PHE A 807 14.84 18.99 -10.55
N LYS A 808 15.85 18.71 -11.38
CA LYS A 808 16.72 19.75 -11.96
C LYS A 808 15.95 20.75 -12.81
N SER A 809 14.82 20.35 -13.39
CA SER A 809 14.01 21.17 -14.30
C SER A 809 12.86 21.95 -13.63
N LEU A 810 12.77 21.92 -12.30
CA LEU A 810 11.80 22.75 -11.56
C LEU A 810 12.20 24.24 -11.42
N PRO A 811 13.49 24.62 -11.31
CA PRO A 811 13.93 26.00 -11.52
C PRO A 811 13.51 26.58 -12.89
N ASP A 812 13.56 25.76 -13.96
CA ASP A 812 13.21 26.17 -15.33
C ASP A 812 11.72 26.59 -15.50
N VAL A 813 10.85 26.25 -14.54
CA VAL A 813 9.44 26.71 -14.44
C VAL A 813 9.21 27.64 -13.25
N GLY A 814 10.26 28.30 -12.74
CA GLY A 814 10.14 29.25 -11.63
C GLY A 814 9.81 28.62 -10.27
N GLN A 815 10.09 27.32 -10.07
CA GLN A 815 9.83 26.60 -8.82
C GLN A 815 11.09 26.02 -8.13
N PRO A 816 12.20 26.78 -7.98
CA PRO A 816 13.45 26.25 -7.45
C PRO A 816 13.32 25.73 -6.01
N GLU A 817 12.67 26.47 -5.11
CA GLU A 817 12.46 26.05 -3.71
C GLU A 817 11.69 24.72 -3.58
N LYS A 818 10.72 24.48 -4.47
CA LYS A 818 10.03 23.18 -4.53
C LYS A 818 10.95 22.07 -5.04
N GLY A 819 11.80 22.38 -6.02
CA GLY A 819 12.86 21.48 -6.49
C GLY A 819 13.85 21.09 -5.39
N ILE A 820 14.34 22.07 -4.61
CA ILE A 820 15.22 21.84 -3.45
C ILE A 820 14.51 20.95 -2.42
N TYR A 821 13.25 21.25 -2.07
CA TYR A 821 12.45 20.44 -1.14
C TYR A 821 12.29 18.99 -1.61
N LEU A 822 11.98 18.75 -2.89
CA LEU A 822 11.84 17.39 -3.43
C LEU A 822 13.18 16.65 -3.48
N ALA A 823 14.26 17.31 -3.87
CA ALA A 823 15.60 16.73 -3.86
C ALA A 823 16.07 16.37 -2.43
N GLU A 824 15.77 17.21 -1.42
CA GLU A 824 15.97 16.87 -0.01
C GLU A 824 15.15 15.65 0.42
N LYS A 825 13.84 15.66 0.13
CA LYS A 825 12.87 14.62 0.51
C LYS A 825 13.28 13.24 -0.02
N TYR A 826 13.60 13.18 -1.31
CA TYR A 826 14.02 11.95 -1.99
C TYR A 826 15.53 11.65 -1.89
N ARG A 827 16.28 12.51 -1.17
CA ARG A 827 17.72 12.44 -0.92
C ARG A 827 18.56 12.33 -2.20
N ASP A 828 18.19 13.08 -3.22
CA ASP A 828 18.92 13.18 -4.49
C ASP A 828 19.95 14.31 -4.43
N MET A 829 21.16 13.97 -3.94
CA MET A 829 22.21 14.96 -3.67
C MET A 829 22.77 15.58 -4.95
N ASP A 830 22.77 14.85 -6.06
CA ASP A 830 23.26 15.33 -7.35
C ASP A 830 22.28 16.36 -7.94
N ALA A 831 20.97 16.11 -7.87
CA ALA A 831 19.96 17.11 -8.25
C ALA A 831 19.99 18.33 -7.31
N LEU A 832 20.12 18.12 -6.00
CA LEU A 832 20.20 19.19 -5.00
C LEU A 832 21.40 20.12 -5.25
N ALA A 833 22.55 19.56 -5.61
CA ALA A 833 23.75 20.33 -5.95
C ALA A 833 23.61 21.08 -7.28
N ASP A 834 22.97 20.47 -8.29
CA ASP A 834 22.67 21.13 -9.57
C ASP A 834 21.73 22.34 -9.38
N ILE A 835 20.67 22.22 -8.57
CA ILE A 835 19.70 23.30 -8.34
C ILE A 835 20.31 24.46 -7.55
N ILE A 836 21.03 24.16 -6.47
CA ILE A 836 21.62 25.20 -5.60
C ILE A 836 22.69 26.01 -6.33
N GLU A 837 23.48 25.40 -7.23
CA GLU A 837 24.42 26.17 -8.04
C GLU A 837 23.71 27.11 -9.03
N GLY A 838 22.56 26.71 -9.57
CA GLY A 838 21.70 27.58 -10.38
C GLY A 838 21.21 28.80 -9.58
N GLU A 839 20.66 28.55 -8.39
CA GLU A 839 20.19 29.62 -7.49
C GLU A 839 21.31 30.57 -7.05
N MET A 840 22.52 30.06 -6.77
CA MET A 840 23.67 30.92 -6.46
C MET A 840 24.17 31.76 -7.64
N LEU A 841 23.70 31.51 -8.87
CA LEU A 841 24.00 32.31 -10.06
C LEU A 841 22.87 33.30 -10.41
N SER A 842 21.62 33.03 -10.01
CA SER A 842 20.45 33.88 -10.28
C SER A 842 20.21 34.94 -9.18
N VAL A 843 20.69 34.71 -7.97
CA VAL A 843 20.45 35.60 -6.82
C VAL A 843 21.35 36.84 -6.83
N GLU A 844 20.74 38.02 -6.92
CA GLU A 844 21.43 39.33 -6.83
C GLU A 844 21.52 39.90 -5.40
N SER A 845 20.76 39.37 -4.42
CA SER A 845 20.68 39.92 -3.07
C SER A 845 21.56 39.19 -2.05
N ASP A 846 22.42 39.95 -1.37
CA ASP A 846 23.35 39.48 -0.33
C ASP A 846 22.64 38.71 0.81
N GLU A 847 21.42 39.08 1.18
CA GLU A 847 20.69 38.40 2.28
C GLU A 847 20.29 36.98 1.89
N THR A 848 19.78 36.81 0.67
CA THR A 848 19.43 35.50 0.10
C THR A 848 20.65 34.61 -0.14
N VAL A 849 21.79 35.17 -0.56
CA VAL A 849 23.05 34.41 -0.66
C VAL A 849 23.45 33.83 0.70
N ARG A 850 23.39 34.63 1.77
CA ARG A 850 23.75 34.18 3.13
C ARG A 850 22.83 33.08 3.65
N LEU A 851 21.52 33.16 3.39
CA LEU A 851 20.57 32.11 3.73
C LEU A 851 20.86 30.80 2.96
N LEU A 852 21.23 30.88 1.68
CA LEU A 852 21.66 29.72 0.90
C LEU A 852 22.97 29.11 1.43
N GLU A 853 23.96 29.93 1.81
CA GLU A 853 25.21 29.46 2.43
C GLU A 853 24.97 28.73 3.76
N GLU A 854 24.10 29.26 4.63
CA GLU A 854 23.69 28.59 5.88
C GLU A 854 22.98 27.26 5.60
N ARG A 855 22.13 27.21 4.57
CA ARG A 855 21.43 26.00 4.14
C ARG A 855 22.40 24.95 3.60
N ILE A 856 23.37 25.34 2.75
CA ILE A 856 24.47 24.48 2.28
C ILE A 856 25.27 23.92 3.45
N TYR A 857 25.61 24.77 4.44
CA TYR A 857 26.31 24.32 5.65
C TYR A 857 25.51 23.26 6.42
N SER A 858 24.20 23.46 6.56
CA SER A 858 23.32 22.49 7.21
C SER A 858 23.32 21.11 6.53
N TYR A 859 23.47 21.05 5.20
CA TYR A 859 23.51 19.79 4.44
C TYR A 859 24.78 18.97 4.66
N PHE A 860 25.93 19.62 4.88
CA PHE A 860 27.14 18.89 5.30
C PHE A 860 26.92 18.18 6.65
N VAL A 861 26.14 18.76 7.56
CA VAL A 861 25.78 18.13 8.84
C VAL A 861 24.68 17.07 8.68
N LYS A 862 23.62 17.37 7.92
CA LYS A 862 22.41 16.54 7.75
C LYS A 862 22.62 15.31 6.87
N PHE A 863 23.43 15.43 5.81
CA PHE A 863 23.61 14.39 4.78
C PHE A 863 25.05 13.89 4.64
N GLY A 864 26.03 14.57 5.24
CA GLY A 864 27.41 14.11 5.34
C GLY A 864 28.09 13.86 3.99
N THR A 865 28.76 12.72 3.88
CA THR A 865 29.60 12.38 2.71
C THR A 865 28.82 12.30 1.39
N LYS A 866 27.52 11.98 1.43
CA LYS A 866 26.70 11.94 0.21
C LYS A 866 26.51 13.34 -0.39
N TRP A 867 26.27 14.33 0.45
CA TRP A 867 26.17 15.73 0.02
C TRP A 867 27.54 16.27 -0.40
N SER A 868 28.58 16.07 0.40
CA SER A 868 29.91 16.60 0.07
C SER A 868 30.43 16.08 -1.27
N ASN A 869 30.18 14.81 -1.58
CA ASN A 869 30.64 14.22 -2.84
C ASN A 869 29.93 14.84 -4.05
N ALA A 870 28.61 15.02 -4.00
CA ALA A 870 27.85 15.68 -5.06
C ALA A 870 28.27 17.15 -5.21
N PHE A 871 28.33 17.89 -4.10
CA PHE A 871 28.69 19.30 -4.05
C PHE A 871 30.10 19.57 -4.62
N PHE A 872 31.14 18.86 -4.13
CA PHE A 872 32.51 19.08 -4.60
C PHE A 872 32.71 18.59 -6.03
N LYS A 873 32.12 17.45 -6.42
CA LYS A 873 32.14 17.00 -7.82
C LYS A 873 31.57 18.08 -8.74
N LYS A 874 30.38 18.60 -8.43
CA LYS A 874 29.71 19.62 -9.24
C LYS A 874 30.57 20.89 -9.39
N HIS A 875 31.13 21.41 -8.30
CA HIS A 875 31.98 22.61 -8.34
C HIS A 875 33.31 22.38 -9.08
N LEU A 876 33.88 21.17 -9.02
CA LEU A 876 35.09 20.82 -9.78
C LEU A 876 34.80 20.68 -11.28
N ASP A 877 33.70 20.00 -11.64
CA ASP A 877 33.24 19.85 -13.02
C ASP A 877 32.86 21.22 -13.63
N GLY A 878 32.35 22.16 -12.80
CA GLY A 878 32.11 23.57 -13.13
C GLY A 878 33.36 24.48 -13.12
N GLY A 879 34.56 23.92 -12.98
CA GLY A 879 35.83 24.68 -13.06
C GLY A 879 36.19 25.53 -11.82
N LYS A 880 35.38 25.53 -10.76
CA LYS A 880 35.53 26.36 -9.56
C LYS A 880 36.59 25.83 -8.56
N ALA A 881 37.56 25.05 -9.03
CA ALA A 881 38.55 24.35 -8.19
C ALA A 881 39.34 25.29 -7.25
N VAL A 882 39.67 26.50 -7.69
CA VAL A 882 40.37 27.50 -6.87
C VAL A 882 39.53 27.94 -5.67
N GLY A 883 38.22 28.13 -5.86
CA GLY A 883 37.30 28.50 -4.78
C GLY A 883 37.12 27.41 -3.73
N ILE A 884 37.13 26.14 -4.14
CA ILE A 884 37.07 25.00 -3.23
C ILE A 884 38.37 24.87 -2.41
N LEU A 885 39.54 24.99 -3.06
CA LEU A 885 40.85 24.86 -2.41
C LEU A 885 41.14 26.01 -1.44
N ASN A 886 40.69 27.22 -1.76
CA ASN A 886 40.75 28.39 -0.87
C ASN A 886 39.53 28.46 0.08
N GLY A 887 38.71 27.41 0.12
CA GLY A 887 37.38 27.40 0.75
C GLY A 887 37.40 27.46 2.27
N ASN A 888 36.22 27.76 2.83
CA ASN A 888 36.00 28.00 4.25
C ASN A 888 36.43 26.80 5.12
N ALA A 889 37.16 27.07 6.22
CA ALA A 889 37.81 26.06 7.06
C ALA A 889 36.85 24.98 7.60
N ASN A 890 35.57 25.32 7.75
CA ASN A 890 34.52 24.44 8.25
C ASN A 890 34.28 23.22 7.34
N PHE A 891 34.53 23.31 6.03
CA PHE A 891 34.31 22.21 5.08
C PHE A 891 35.56 21.32 4.86
N LYS A 892 36.72 21.73 5.39
CA LYS A 892 38.02 21.07 5.20
C LYS A 892 37.96 19.56 5.39
N LYS A 893 37.34 19.08 6.49
CA LYS A 893 37.22 17.65 6.80
C LYS A 893 36.54 16.84 5.69
N TYR A 894 35.46 17.37 5.10
CA TYR A 894 34.72 16.70 4.04
C TYR A 894 35.50 16.74 2.72
N LEU A 895 36.20 17.84 2.44
CA LEU A 895 37.04 18.00 1.24
C LEU A 895 38.22 17.01 1.25
N THR A 896 38.87 16.85 2.40
CA THR A 896 39.94 15.86 2.60
C THR A 896 39.44 14.43 2.43
N GLN A 897 38.24 14.11 2.94
CA GLN A 897 37.61 12.80 2.70
C GLN A 897 37.30 12.59 1.22
N PHE A 898 36.76 13.58 0.53
CA PHE A 898 36.43 13.51 -0.89
C PHE A 898 37.67 13.23 -1.76
N PHE A 899 38.75 14.01 -1.62
CA PHE A 899 39.96 13.81 -2.41
C PHE A 899 40.64 12.46 -2.14
N ARG A 900 40.65 11.98 -0.89
CA ARG A 900 41.21 10.66 -0.53
C ARG A 900 40.36 9.50 -1.04
N HIS A 901 39.04 9.66 -1.13
CA HIS A 901 38.15 8.63 -1.69
C HIS A 901 38.12 8.58 -3.21
N GLN A 902 38.51 9.66 -3.91
CA GLN A 902 38.31 9.79 -5.36
C GLN A 902 39.63 10.01 -6.13
N PRO A 903 40.36 8.92 -6.48
CA PRO A 903 41.61 8.92 -7.26
C PRO A 903 41.65 9.78 -8.53
N SER A 904 40.53 9.99 -9.22
CA SER A 904 40.49 10.79 -10.46
C SER A 904 40.83 12.27 -10.22
N TYR A 905 40.66 12.79 -9.01
CA TYR A 905 41.01 14.16 -8.66
C TYR A 905 42.40 14.30 -8.01
N ALA A 906 43.24 13.26 -8.07
CA ALA A 906 44.56 13.25 -7.43
C ALA A 906 45.48 14.41 -7.87
N LYS A 907 45.35 14.89 -9.13
CA LYS A 907 46.06 16.10 -9.64
C LYS A 907 45.74 17.39 -8.86
N LEU A 908 44.58 17.47 -8.21
CA LEU A 908 44.18 18.58 -7.33
C LEU A 908 44.33 18.21 -5.85
N GLY A 909 44.05 16.96 -5.49
CA GLY A 909 44.10 16.46 -4.11
C GLY A 909 45.46 16.64 -3.45
N TRP A 910 46.58 16.44 -4.17
CA TRP A 910 47.91 16.66 -3.58
C TRP A 910 48.16 18.11 -3.15
N ILE A 911 47.57 19.09 -3.85
CA ILE A 911 47.68 20.52 -3.51
C ILE A 911 47.00 20.77 -2.17
N HIS A 912 45.81 20.20 -1.96
CA HIS A 912 45.08 20.26 -0.70
C HIS A 912 45.82 19.54 0.45
N GLU A 913 46.40 18.36 0.19
CA GLU A 913 47.18 17.63 1.19
C GLU A 913 48.44 18.42 1.64
N VAL A 914 49.11 19.14 0.74
CA VAL A 914 50.27 19.98 1.07
C VAL A 914 49.85 21.30 1.74
N ALA A 915 48.93 22.06 1.14
CA ALA A 915 48.59 23.41 1.57
C ALA A 915 47.69 23.42 2.82
N SER A 916 46.69 22.53 2.87
CA SER A 916 45.67 22.52 3.92
C SER A 916 46.00 21.52 5.03
N GLU A 917 46.32 20.26 4.70
CA GLU A 917 46.54 19.20 5.70
C GLU A 917 47.99 19.06 6.17
N GLN A 918 48.97 19.64 5.45
CA GLN A 918 50.41 19.45 5.68
C GLN A 918 50.84 17.96 5.71
N SER A 919 50.13 17.12 4.97
CA SER A 919 50.33 15.68 4.88
C SER A 919 51.13 15.34 3.62
N TYR A 920 52.44 15.49 3.70
CA TYR A 920 53.34 15.27 2.56
C TYR A 920 53.39 13.80 2.14
N ALA A 921 53.10 12.87 3.06
CA ALA A 921 52.93 11.45 2.76
C ALA A 921 51.73 11.21 1.81
N ALA A 922 50.54 11.72 2.14
CA ALA A 922 49.35 11.58 1.31
C ALA A 922 49.48 12.32 -0.03
N ALA A 923 50.17 13.47 -0.04
CA ALA A 923 50.50 14.19 -1.26
C ALA A 923 51.43 13.37 -2.19
N ALA A 924 52.43 12.68 -1.64
CA ALA A 924 53.32 11.82 -2.41
C ALA A 924 52.56 10.63 -3.04
N GLU A 925 51.71 9.95 -2.27
CA GLU A 925 50.85 8.85 -2.75
C GLU A 925 49.87 9.33 -3.84
N GLY A 926 49.21 10.47 -3.64
CA GLY A 926 48.32 11.08 -4.63
C GLY A 926 49.04 11.42 -5.94
N LEU A 927 50.25 11.98 -5.87
CA LEU A 927 51.06 12.27 -7.06
C LEU A 927 51.50 11.02 -7.82
N MET A 928 51.88 9.93 -7.11
CA MET A 928 52.19 8.64 -7.75
C MET A 928 50.98 8.03 -8.48
N LEU A 929 49.77 8.29 -7.97
CA LEU A 929 48.53 7.83 -8.60
C LEU A 929 48.13 8.71 -9.80
N ALA A 930 48.27 10.04 -9.66
CA ALA A 930 48.01 11.01 -10.73
C ALA A 930 48.91 10.79 -11.95
N GLN A 931 50.18 10.43 -11.72
CA GLN A 931 51.16 10.14 -12.77
C GLN A 931 50.70 9.03 -13.73
N LYS A 932 49.95 8.02 -13.25
CA LYS A 932 49.44 6.92 -14.10
C LYS A 932 48.37 7.37 -15.09
N GLN A 933 47.77 8.54 -14.87
CA GLN A 933 46.78 9.19 -15.74
C GLN A 933 47.41 10.33 -16.56
N GLU A 934 48.72 10.57 -16.44
CA GLU A 934 49.38 11.70 -17.07
C GLU A 934 49.97 11.32 -18.42
N THR A 935 49.39 11.87 -19.49
CA THR A 935 49.86 11.65 -20.86
C THR A 935 51.01 12.56 -21.22
N ASN A 936 51.11 13.78 -20.67
CA ASN A 936 52.17 14.71 -21.05
C ASN A 936 53.51 14.40 -20.34
N LEU A 937 54.60 14.30 -21.10
CA LEU A 937 55.94 13.94 -20.61
C LEU A 937 56.47 14.92 -19.55
N TRP A 938 56.25 16.23 -19.74
CA TRP A 938 56.66 17.24 -18.77
C TRP A 938 55.84 17.16 -17.49
N SER A 939 54.50 17.07 -17.60
CA SER A 939 53.62 16.91 -16.45
C SER A 939 53.91 15.63 -15.66
N ARG A 940 54.26 14.52 -16.33
CA ARG A 940 54.68 13.26 -15.71
C ARG A 940 55.98 13.46 -14.92
N LYS A 941 56.98 14.12 -15.53
CA LYS A 941 58.26 14.46 -14.89
C LYS A 941 58.09 15.35 -13.65
N VAL A 942 57.23 16.36 -13.74
CA VAL A 942 56.91 17.27 -12.62
C VAL A 942 56.19 16.50 -11.51
N SER A 943 55.19 15.67 -11.83
CA SER A 943 54.45 14.87 -10.85
C SER A 943 55.37 13.90 -10.09
N LEU A 944 56.26 13.20 -10.80
CA LEU A 944 57.31 12.35 -10.22
C LEU A 944 58.25 13.15 -9.30
N SER A 945 58.76 14.28 -9.78
CA SER A 945 59.70 15.14 -9.03
C SER A 945 59.05 15.69 -7.76
N MET A 946 57.80 16.15 -7.85
CA MET A 946 57.01 16.63 -6.71
C MET A 946 56.65 15.50 -5.75
N SER A 947 56.40 14.29 -6.23
CA SER A 947 56.19 13.12 -5.36
C SER A 947 57.47 12.80 -4.57
N LYS A 948 58.64 12.79 -5.23
CA LYS A 948 59.93 12.60 -4.56
C LYS A 948 60.19 13.67 -3.49
N LEU A 949 59.96 14.95 -3.83
CA LEU A 949 60.12 16.05 -2.87
C LEU A 949 59.14 15.95 -1.69
N SER A 950 57.88 15.56 -1.95
CA SER A 950 56.88 15.35 -0.90
C SER A 950 57.25 14.18 0.02
N LEU A 951 57.76 13.08 -0.53
CA LEU A 951 58.21 11.92 0.24
C LEU A 951 59.45 12.22 1.09
N LEU A 952 60.38 13.03 0.58
CA LEU A 952 61.54 13.54 1.33
C LEU A 952 61.13 14.56 2.43
N ALA A 953 60.11 15.39 2.19
CA ALA A 953 59.54 16.25 3.21
C ALA A 953 58.81 15.43 4.30
N ALA A 954 58.14 14.35 3.91
CA ALA A 954 57.43 13.45 4.81
C ALA A 954 58.39 12.71 5.77
N THR A 955 59.55 12.24 5.29
CA THR A 955 60.60 11.67 6.17
C THR A 955 61.22 12.72 7.07
N GLY A 956 61.57 13.90 6.52
CA GLY A 956 62.11 15.01 7.31
C GLY A 956 61.19 15.49 8.45
N LYS A 957 59.87 15.30 8.31
CA LYS A 957 58.86 15.56 9.35
C LYS A 957 58.43 14.32 10.14
N GLY A 958 59.06 13.16 9.94
CA GLY A 958 58.75 11.92 10.66
C GLY A 958 57.39 11.27 10.32
N GLN A 959 56.72 11.70 9.24
CA GLN A 959 55.44 11.15 8.79
C GLN A 959 55.59 9.75 8.17
N VAL A 960 56.76 9.43 7.60
CA VAL A 960 57.06 8.15 6.95
C VAL A 960 58.39 7.60 7.49
N LYS A 961 58.46 6.28 7.70
CA LYS A 961 59.70 5.60 8.12
C LYS A 961 60.72 5.59 6.98
N ASP A 962 61.97 5.95 7.27
CA ASP A 962 63.09 6.02 6.31
C ASP A 962 63.18 4.84 5.34
N LYS A 963 62.96 3.61 5.80
CA LYS A 963 63.03 2.42 4.94
C LYS A 963 61.96 2.43 3.85
N SER A 964 60.70 2.72 4.23
CA SER A 964 59.57 2.78 3.29
C SER A 964 59.72 3.92 2.29
N ALA A 965 60.27 5.06 2.73
CA ALA A 965 60.55 6.18 1.85
C ALA A 965 61.70 5.90 0.88
N LYS A 966 62.77 5.23 1.34
CA LYS A 966 63.87 4.80 0.46
C LYS A 966 63.35 3.89 -0.66
N ASP A 967 62.53 2.89 -0.32
CA ASP A 967 61.97 1.97 -1.32
C ASP A 967 61.08 2.70 -2.34
N ALA A 968 60.20 3.62 -1.89
CA ALA A 968 59.35 4.40 -2.80
C ALA A 968 60.12 5.47 -3.62
N THR A 969 61.15 6.11 -3.06
CA THR A 969 62.03 7.02 -3.84
C THR A 969 62.79 6.27 -4.94
N GLN A 970 63.21 5.02 -4.71
CA GLN A 970 63.85 4.22 -5.75
C GLN A 970 62.93 3.93 -6.93
N THR A 971 61.64 3.69 -6.69
CA THR A 971 60.64 3.52 -7.77
C THR A 971 60.50 4.81 -8.57
N ILE A 972 60.30 5.95 -7.89
CA ILE A 972 60.21 7.27 -8.54
C ILE A 972 61.48 7.60 -9.36
N ASP A 973 62.67 7.23 -8.86
CA ASP A 973 63.93 7.44 -9.57
C ASP A 973 64.11 6.56 -10.81
N LYS A 974 63.53 5.34 -10.83
CA LYS A 974 63.49 4.51 -12.04
C LYS A 974 62.62 5.15 -13.12
N ASP A 975 61.42 5.60 -12.74
CA ASP A 975 60.46 6.26 -13.61
C ASP A 975 61.03 7.56 -14.21
N LEU A 976 61.66 8.40 -13.38
CA LEU A 976 62.37 9.60 -13.83
C LEU A 976 63.53 9.26 -14.79
N ALA A 977 64.21 8.13 -14.59
CA ALA A 977 65.27 7.69 -15.50
C ALA A 977 64.73 7.19 -16.85
N VAL A 978 63.51 6.65 -16.92
CA VAL A 978 62.82 6.32 -18.20
C VAL A 978 62.44 7.61 -18.94
N VAL A 979 61.80 8.57 -18.23
CA VAL A 979 61.46 9.90 -18.76
C VAL A 979 62.70 10.61 -19.33
N ALA A 980 63.84 10.55 -18.62
CA ALA A 980 65.09 11.15 -19.07
C ALA A 980 65.69 10.50 -20.34
N VAL A 981 65.39 9.22 -20.61
CA VAL A 981 65.76 8.56 -21.88
C VAL A 981 64.89 9.08 -23.01
N GLN A 982 63.58 9.25 -22.80
CA GLN A 982 62.71 9.83 -23.81
C GLN A 982 63.08 11.30 -24.09
N GLU A 983 63.36 12.12 -23.08
CA GLU A 983 63.81 13.51 -23.29
C GLU A 983 65.09 13.59 -24.14
N LYS A 984 66.05 12.66 -23.95
CA LYS A 984 67.24 12.56 -24.80
C LYS A 984 66.89 12.26 -26.26
N LEU A 985 65.95 11.33 -26.48
CA LEU A 985 65.48 10.98 -27.82
C LEU A 985 64.75 12.15 -28.50
N CYS A 986 63.83 12.83 -27.79
CA CYS A 986 63.16 14.03 -28.30
C CYS A 986 64.18 15.10 -28.70
N ASN A 987 65.16 15.38 -27.85
CA ASN A 987 66.21 16.36 -28.12
C ASN A 987 67.12 15.97 -29.30
N TYR A 988 67.33 14.67 -29.54
CA TYR A 988 68.08 14.16 -30.69
C TYR A 988 67.31 14.32 -32.02
N VAL A 989 66.00 14.09 -32.02
CA VAL A 989 65.15 14.24 -33.23
C VAL A 989 64.87 15.71 -33.56
N LYS A 990 64.67 16.55 -32.54
CA LYS A 990 64.26 17.98 -32.66
C LYS A 990 65.01 18.82 -33.72
N PRO A 991 66.34 18.73 -33.91
CA PRO A 991 67.03 19.51 -34.94
C PRO A 991 66.62 19.15 -36.38
N THR A 992 66.11 17.94 -36.60
CA THR A 992 65.70 17.44 -37.94
C THR A 992 64.37 18.03 -38.39
N ILE A 993 63.45 18.18 -37.45
CA ILE A 993 62.06 18.62 -37.70
C ILE A 993 61.89 20.14 -37.59
N ARG A 994 62.96 20.89 -37.30
CA ARG A 994 62.94 22.36 -37.08
C ARG A 994 62.30 23.17 -38.23
N ASN A 995 62.31 22.63 -39.45
CA ASN A 995 61.78 23.27 -40.64
C ASN A 995 60.43 22.66 -41.13
N ALA A 996 59.78 21.82 -40.30
CA ALA A 996 58.46 21.28 -40.61
C ALA A 996 57.40 22.41 -40.65
N LEU A 997 56.35 22.20 -41.44
CA LEU A 997 55.23 23.15 -41.57
C LEU A 997 54.10 22.86 -40.57
N ASP A 998 53.89 21.59 -40.25
CA ASP A 998 52.87 21.07 -39.34
C ASP A 998 53.33 19.76 -38.68
N ALA A 999 52.51 19.21 -37.77
CA ALA A 999 52.85 18.03 -36.98
C ALA A 999 52.99 16.73 -37.80
N ASP A 1000 52.25 16.58 -38.91
CA ASP A 1000 52.42 15.41 -39.78
C ASP A 1000 53.71 15.54 -40.61
N ALA A 1001 54.07 16.75 -41.06
CA ALA A 1001 55.38 17.01 -41.66
C ALA A 1001 56.55 16.79 -40.68
N GLU A 1002 56.38 17.05 -39.37
CA GLU A 1002 57.40 16.68 -38.37
C GLU A 1002 57.61 15.16 -38.31
N VAL A 1003 56.51 14.37 -38.32
CA VAL A 1003 56.56 12.90 -38.31
C VAL A 1003 57.16 12.36 -39.61
N ASP A 1004 56.77 12.90 -40.77
CA ASP A 1004 57.29 12.47 -42.07
C ASP A 1004 58.78 12.78 -42.22
N LEU A 1005 59.26 13.95 -41.80
CA LEU A 1005 60.70 14.29 -41.79
C LEU A 1005 61.49 13.38 -40.83
N ALA A 1006 60.91 13.02 -39.68
CA ALA A 1006 61.53 12.07 -38.76
C ALA A 1006 61.59 10.65 -39.37
N LEU A 1007 60.53 10.19 -40.01
CA LEU A 1007 60.49 8.89 -40.71
C LEU A 1007 61.39 8.84 -41.94
N GLN A 1008 61.52 9.93 -42.70
CA GLN A 1008 62.39 9.99 -43.87
C GLN A 1008 63.85 9.84 -43.46
N LYS A 1009 64.27 10.49 -42.37
CA LYS A 1009 65.67 10.44 -41.90
C LYS A 1009 66.00 9.18 -41.07
N TYR A 1010 65.08 8.73 -40.21
CA TYR A 1010 65.36 7.68 -39.23
C TYR A 1010 64.62 6.34 -39.50
N GLY A 1011 63.79 6.27 -40.54
CA GLY A 1011 62.96 5.09 -40.86
C GLY A 1011 63.58 4.08 -41.83
N SER A 1012 64.90 4.07 -42.03
CA SER A 1012 65.54 3.13 -42.99
C SER A 1012 65.39 1.66 -42.57
N ASN A 1013 65.54 1.35 -41.28
CA ASN A 1013 65.43 -0.01 -40.72
C ASN A 1013 64.03 -0.67 -40.86
N VAL A 1014 62.99 0.13 -41.15
CA VAL A 1014 61.59 -0.32 -41.31
C VAL A 1014 61.12 -0.30 -42.76
N GLN A 1015 62.00 -0.06 -43.73
CA GLN A 1015 61.67 -0.21 -45.15
C GLN A 1015 61.31 -1.68 -45.45
N GLY A 1016 60.20 -1.89 -46.18
CA GLY A 1016 59.67 -3.25 -46.45
C GLY A 1016 59.00 -3.95 -45.26
N LYS A 1017 58.90 -3.31 -44.09
CA LYS A 1017 58.25 -3.82 -42.87
C LYS A 1017 57.06 -2.93 -42.47
N SER A 1018 55.87 -3.21 -43.00
CA SER A 1018 54.71 -2.30 -42.94
C SER A 1018 54.22 -2.04 -41.51
N THR A 1019 54.17 -3.07 -40.66
CA THR A 1019 53.66 -2.98 -39.28
C THR A 1019 54.65 -2.24 -38.38
N LEU A 1020 55.95 -2.55 -38.52
CA LEU A 1020 57.00 -1.86 -37.76
C LEU A 1020 57.15 -0.39 -38.21
N ARG A 1021 56.95 -0.08 -39.49
CA ARG A 1021 56.91 1.31 -39.98
C ARG A 1021 55.72 2.08 -39.39
N HIS A 1022 54.52 1.50 -39.40
CA HIS A 1022 53.33 2.15 -38.83
C HIS A 1022 53.43 2.33 -37.31
N SER A 1023 54.03 1.35 -36.61
CA SER A 1023 54.36 1.46 -35.17
C SER A 1023 55.31 2.64 -34.91
N LEU A 1024 56.42 2.73 -35.66
CA LEU A 1024 57.38 3.84 -35.53
C LEU A 1024 56.77 5.21 -35.85
N GLU A 1025 55.91 5.31 -36.87
CA GLU A 1025 55.11 6.50 -37.17
C GLU A 1025 54.24 6.92 -35.97
N GLY A 1026 53.46 5.98 -35.44
CA GLY A 1026 52.60 6.21 -34.28
C GLY A 1026 53.39 6.63 -33.03
N HIS A 1027 54.57 6.06 -32.81
CA HIS A 1027 55.44 6.45 -31.72
C HIS A 1027 56.05 7.84 -31.91
N PHE A 1028 56.48 8.20 -33.12
CA PHE A 1028 56.94 9.57 -33.40
C PHE A 1028 55.82 10.59 -33.21
N ARG A 1029 54.60 10.33 -33.72
CA ARG A 1029 53.46 11.24 -33.54
C ARG A 1029 53.20 11.56 -32.07
N LYS A 1030 53.19 10.55 -31.19
CA LYS A 1030 53.06 10.73 -29.73
C LYS A 1030 54.25 11.44 -29.09
N MET A 1031 55.47 11.02 -29.45
CA MET A 1031 56.70 11.56 -28.88
C MET A 1031 56.90 13.05 -29.20
N LEU A 1032 56.55 13.47 -30.42
CA LEU A 1032 56.66 14.85 -30.89
C LEU A 1032 55.56 15.75 -30.32
N ALA A 1033 54.36 15.21 -30.10
CA ALA A 1033 53.33 15.82 -29.26
C ALA A 1033 53.69 15.92 -27.76
N LEU A 1034 54.92 15.52 -27.38
CA LEU A 1034 55.44 15.47 -26.01
C LEU A 1034 54.61 14.57 -25.07
N GLU A 1035 53.99 13.52 -25.61
CA GLU A 1035 53.36 12.47 -24.80
C GLU A 1035 54.41 11.52 -24.20
N ALA A 1036 54.21 11.07 -22.97
CA ALA A 1036 55.02 10.04 -22.33
C ALA A 1036 54.77 8.68 -23.00
N LEU A 1037 55.77 8.16 -23.70
CA LEU A 1037 55.70 6.83 -24.28
C LEU A 1037 55.72 5.77 -23.15
N PRO A 1038 54.93 4.69 -23.25
CA PRO A 1038 55.10 3.54 -22.39
C PRO A 1038 56.47 2.87 -22.68
N PRO A 1039 57.08 2.15 -21.73
CA PRO A 1039 58.44 1.62 -21.86
C PRO A 1039 58.65 0.78 -23.13
N GLU A 1040 57.63 0.02 -23.54
CA GLU A 1040 57.62 -0.84 -24.72
C GLU A 1040 57.75 -0.02 -26.00
N ALA A 1041 56.90 0.99 -26.16
CA ALA A 1041 56.96 1.90 -27.29
C ALA A 1041 58.30 2.64 -27.34
N LEU A 1042 58.85 3.05 -26.20
CA LEU A 1042 60.16 3.70 -26.13
C LEU A 1042 61.31 2.75 -26.52
N ILE A 1043 61.27 1.48 -26.11
CA ILE A 1043 62.23 0.44 -26.53
C ILE A 1043 62.12 0.19 -28.03
N ASP A 1044 60.91 0.01 -28.56
CA ASP A 1044 60.68 -0.17 -29.99
C ASP A 1044 61.17 1.04 -30.78
N THR A 1045 60.83 2.27 -30.39
CA THR A 1045 61.34 3.48 -31.05
C THR A 1045 62.86 3.50 -31.05
N LEU A 1046 63.53 3.33 -29.91
CA LEU A 1046 65.00 3.37 -29.80
C LEU A 1046 65.70 2.31 -30.67
N THR A 1047 65.08 1.13 -30.86
CA THR A 1047 65.67 0.02 -31.63
C THR A 1047 65.31 0.05 -33.11
N LEU A 1048 64.19 0.67 -33.50
CA LEU A 1048 63.75 0.82 -34.89
C LEU A 1048 64.38 2.04 -35.60
N LEU A 1049 65.07 2.95 -34.87
CA LEU A 1049 65.85 4.03 -35.51
C LEU A 1049 66.97 3.46 -36.38
N GLY A 1050 66.83 3.67 -37.69
CA GLY A 1050 67.93 3.61 -38.65
C GLY A 1050 68.57 4.98 -38.87
N GLY A 1051 69.61 5.02 -39.71
CA GLY A 1051 70.21 6.28 -40.16
C GLY A 1051 71.54 6.06 -40.86
N GLU A 1052 71.62 6.49 -42.12
CA GLU A 1052 72.89 6.66 -42.84
C GLU A 1052 73.44 8.06 -42.55
N GLY A 1053 74.76 8.18 -42.33
CA GLY A 1053 75.41 9.49 -42.19
C GLY A 1053 75.12 10.25 -40.89
N ALA A 1054 75.47 9.67 -39.74
CA ALA A 1054 75.61 10.48 -38.52
C ALA A 1054 76.76 11.49 -38.70
N SER A 1055 76.52 12.77 -38.38
CA SER A 1055 77.61 13.73 -38.22
C SER A 1055 78.48 13.34 -37.02
N PRO A 1056 79.81 13.58 -37.02
CA PRO A 1056 80.70 13.17 -35.93
C PRO A 1056 80.23 13.65 -34.54
N ASP A 1057 79.64 14.84 -34.46
CA ASP A 1057 79.08 15.38 -33.20
C ASP A 1057 77.86 14.60 -32.65
N ASN A 1058 77.22 13.75 -33.46
CA ASN A 1058 75.97 13.05 -33.14
C ASN A 1058 76.12 11.52 -32.96
N GLU A 1059 77.32 10.96 -33.15
CA GLU A 1059 77.54 9.51 -33.02
C GLU A 1059 77.25 8.98 -31.61
N GLY A 1060 77.43 9.82 -30.57
CA GLY A 1060 77.29 9.40 -29.17
C GLY A 1060 75.90 8.90 -28.76
N PHE A 1061 74.81 9.51 -29.27
CA PHE A 1061 73.46 9.02 -28.96
C PHE A 1061 73.12 7.78 -29.79
N MET A 1062 73.36 7.81 -31.10
CA MET A 1062 73.04 6.67 -31.99
C MET A 1062 73.84 5.42 -31.64
N GLY A 1063 75.11 5.55 -31.25
CA GLY A 1063 75.92 4.43 -30.76
C GLY A 1063 75.42 3.82 -29.44
N SER A 1064 74.66 4.58 -28.65
CA SER A 1064 74.16 4.17 -27.33
C SER A 1064 72.68 3.76 -27.33
N ARG A 1065 71.97 3.80 -28.47
CA ARG A 1065 70.50 3.66 -28.51
C ARG A 1065 69.98 2.30 -28.01
N PHE A 1066 70.63 1.20 -28.39
CA PHE A 1066 70.29 -0.14 -27.91
C PHE A 1066 70.63 -0.32 -26.43
N PHE A 1067 71.70 0.32 -25.92
CA PHE A 1067 71.97 0.36 -24.49
C PHE A 1067 70.89 1.15 -23.72
N TYR A 1068 70.40 2.28 -24.26
CA TYR A 1068 69.27 2.99 -23.67
C TYR A 1068 67.99 2.14 -23.67
N ALA A 1069 67.74 1.34 -24.71
CA ALA A 1069 66.64 0.37 -24.74
C ALA A 1069 66.78 -0.69 -23.64
N PHE A 1070 67.96 -1.30 -23.48
CA PHE A 1070 68.23 -2.23 -22.37
C PHE A 1070 68.07 -1.57 -20.99
N LYS A 1071 68.46 -0.30 -20.86
CA LYS A 1071 68.26 0.49 -19.63
C LYS A 1071 66.77 0.67 -19.34
N VAL A 1072 65.96 1.09 -20.31
CA VAL A 1072 64.49 1.24 -20.15
C VAL A 1072 63.85 -0.10 -19.79
N MET A 1073 64.21 -1.18 -20.50
CA MET A 1073 63.74 -2.54 -20.21
C MET A 1073 64.00 -2.93 -18.76
N ARG A 1074 65.25 -2.78 -18.26
CA ARG A 1074 65.60 -3.13 -16.88
C ARG A 1074 64.85 -2.28 -15.84
N LEU A 1075 64.57 -1.01 -16.14
CA LEU A 1075 63.81 -0.13 -15.24
C LEU A 1075 62.33 -0.55 -15.19
N ALA A 1076 61.73 -0.90 -16.32
CA ALA A 1076 60.33 -1.34 -16.43
C ALA A 1076 60.10 -2.76 -15.88
N SER A 1077 61.00 -3.71 -16.13
CA SER A 1077 60.90 -5.10 -15.60
C SER A 1077 60.98 -5.20 -14.07
N ALA A 1078 61.22 -4.10 -13.36
CA ALA A 1078 61.12 -4.06 -11.90
C ALA A 1078 59.69 -3.84 -11.39
N GLU A 1079 58.74 -3.52 -12.28
CA GLU A 1079 57.32 -3.25 -11.96
C GLU A 1079 56.38 -4.27 -12.62
N THR A 1080 56.72 -4.74 -13.83
CA THR A 1080 55.93 -5.74 -14.54
C THR A 1080 56.24 -7.15 -14.06
N SER A 1081 55.26 -7.84 -13.47
CA SER A 1081 55.37 -9.26 -13.05
C SER A 1081 55.35 -10.28 -14.21
N ASP A 1082 55.60 -9.84 -15.44
CA ASP A 1082 55.57 -10.66 -16.65
C ASP A 1082 57.01 -11.07 -17.03
N PRO A 1083 57.42 -12.33 -16.81
CA PRO A 1083 58.73 -12.82 -17.21
C PRO A 1083 58.87 -12.92 -18.74
N GLY A 1084 57.78 -13.20 -19.45
CA GLY A 1084 57.76 -13.34 -20.90
C GLY A 1084 57.99 -12.02 -21.62
N PHE A 1085 57.45 -10.92 -21.07
CA PHE A 1085 57.73 -9.57 -21.54
C PHE A 1085 59.23 -9.26 -21.58
N LYS A 1086 59.94 -9.51 -20.46
CA LYS A 1086 61.37 -9.22 -20.35
C LYS A 1086 62.18 -10.07 -21.33
N GLU A 1087 61.94 -11.38 -21.39
CA GLU A 1087 62.70 -12.27 -22.26
C GLU A 1087 62.52 -11.93 -23.74
N LEU A 1088 61.29 -11.64 -24.17
CA LEU A 1088 60.97 -11.31 -25.55
C LEU A 1088 61.59 -9.97 -25.98
N GLN A 1089 61.49 -8.93 -25.14
CA GLN A 1089 62.11 -7.63 -25.41
C GLN A 1089 63.64 -7.70 -25.41
N GLU A 1090 64.25 -8.48 -24.51
CA GLU A 1090 65.71 -8.68 -24.48
C GLU A 1090 66.21 -9.29 -25.80
N LYS A 1091 65.50 -10.28 -26.35
CA LYS A 1091 65.79 -10.85 -27.67
C LYS A 1091 65.55 -9.86 -28.80
N PHE A 1092 64.46 -9.09 -28.80
CA PHE A 1092 64.20 -8.08 -29.83
C PHE A 1092 65.29 -7.00 -29.89
N ILE A 1093 65.74 -6.48 -28.74
CA ILE A 1093 66.82 -5.49 -28.68
C ILE A 1093 68.13 -6.10 -29.22
N TRP A 1094 68.48 -7.33 -28.82
CA TRP A 1094 69.67 -8.01 -29.35
C TRP A 1094 69.58 -8.27 -30.86
N ARG A 1095 68.44 -8.77 -31.38
CA ARG A 1095 68.28 -9.03 -32.82
C ARG A 1095 68.48 -7.76 -33.64
N ARG A 1096 67.77 -6.69 -33.27
CA ARG A 1096 67.86 -5.40 -33.98
C ARG A 1096 69.24 -4.75 -33.84
N CYS A 1097 69.94 -4.98 -32.72
CA CYS A 1097 71.32 -4.55 -32.53
C CYS A 1097 72.30 -5.33 -33.43
N MET A 1098 72.11 -6.65 -33.56
CA MET A 1098 72.95 -7.54 -34.37
C MET A 1098 72.76 -7.33 -35.88
N ILE A 1099 71.53 -7.14 -36.37
CA ILE A 1099 71.27 -6.94 -37.80
C ILE A 1099 71.52 -5.50 -38.30
N GLN A 1100 71.97 -4.60 -37.42
CA GLN A 1100 72.14 -3.18 -37.74
C GLN A 1100 73.30 -2.90 -38.70
N ASP A 1101 74.35 -3.71 -38.64
CA ASP A 1101 75.60 -3.53 -39.36
C ASP A 1101 75.77 -4.66 -40.41
N ASP A 1102 76.35 -4.35 -41.58
CA ASP A 1102 76.58 -5.38 -42.61
C ASP A 1102 77.80 -6.25 -42.27
N TRP A 1103 77.56 -7.33 -41.54
CA TRP A 1103 78.59 -8.30 -41.17
C TRP A 1103 79.30 -8.95 -42.36
N LYS A 1104 78.72 -8.94 -43.56
CA LYS A 1104 79.41 -9.43 -44.77
C LYS A 1104 80.44 -8.43 -45.27
N ALA A 1105 80.16 -7.14 -45.18
CA ALA A 1105 81.13 -6.08 -45.50
C ALA A 1105 82.24 -6.00 -44.44
N ILE A 1106 81.91 -6.12 -43.16
CA ILE A 1106 82.86 -6.09 -42.05
C ILE A 1106 83.82 -7.29 -42.11
N ASN A 1107 83.32 -8.50 -42.39
CA ASN A 1107 84.17 -9.71 -42.48
C ASN A 1107 84.96 -9.83 -43.79
N ARG A 1108 84.79 -8.93 -44.76
CA ARG A 1108 85.72 -8.80 -45.90
C ARG A 1108 86.96 -8.04 -45.45
N THR A 1109 87.98 -8.79 -45.07
CA THR A 1109 89.29 -8.27 -44.61
C THR A 1109 90.35 -8.20 -45.72
N GLU A 1110 89.97 -8.40 -46.98
CA GLU A 1110 90.87 -8.20 -48.11
C GLU A 1110 91.32 -6.73 -48.17
N LEU A 1111 92.64 -6.50 -48.20
CA LEU A 1111 93.29 -5.18 -48.22
C LEU A 1111 93.08 -4.29 -46.96
N LYS A 1112 92.61 -4.84 -45.84
CA LYS A 1112 92.53 -4.13 -44.54
C LYS A 1112 93.68 -4.55 -43.61
N ASP A 1113 94.19 -3.62 -42.82
CA ASP A 1113 95.10 -3.93 -41.70
C ASP A 1113 94.32 -4.20 -40.40
N ASP A 1114 95.00 -4.73 -39.38
CA ASP A 1114 94.36 -5.09 -38.10
C ASP A 1114 93.74 -3.89 -37.38
N ALA A 1115 94.33 -2.70 -37.52
CA ALA A 1115 93.82 -1.47 -36.91
C ALA A 1115 92.53 -0.98 -37.61
N GLN A 1116 92.46 -1.10 -38.93
CA GLN A 1116 91.25 -0.82 -39.71
C GLN A 1116 90.13 -1.82 -39.39
N ALA A 1117 90.46 -3.11 -39.27
CA ALA A 1117 89.50 -4.14 -38.86
C ALA A 1117 88.99 -3.93 -37.41
N GLU A 1118 89.86 -3.49 -36.50
CA GLU A 1118 89.48 -3.12 -35.13
C GLU A 1118 88.60 -1.85 -35.11
N VAL A 1119 88.95 -0.82 -35.89
CA VAL A 1119 88.13 0.39 -36.03
C VAL A 1119 86.75 0.08 -36.58
N GLU A 1120 86.64 -0.70 -37.67
CA GLU A 1120 85.34 -1.14 -38.22
C GLU A 1120 84.54 -1.96 -37.20
N THR A 1121 85.18 -2.90 -36.49
CA THR A 1121 84.52 -3.68 -35.43
C THR A 1121 84.03 -2.77 -34.30
N SER A 1122 84.84 -1.78 -33.88
CA SER A 1122 84.50 -0.82 -32.84
C SER A 1122 83.40 0.16 -33.26
N ALA A 1123 83.22 0.36 -34.56
CA ALA A 1123 82.19 1.21 -35.13
C ALA A 1123 80.79 0.57 -35.08
N THR A 1124 80.70 -0.76 -34.98
CA THR A 1124 79.42 -1.50 -34.95
C THR A 1124 78.51 -1.08 -33.79
N ALA A 1125 77.20 -1.12 -34.03
CA ALA A 1125 76.18 -0.93 -33.00
C ALA A 1125 76.32 -1.98 -31.89
N LEU A 1126 76.71 -3.21 -32.24
CA LEU A 1126 76.94 -4.29 -31.28
C LEU A 1126 78.09 -3.96 -30.32
N PHE A 1127 79.28 -3.63 -30.83
CA PHE A 1127 80.43 -3.28 -29.99
C PHE A 1127 80.13 -2.07 -29.09
N LYS A 1128 79.54 -1.01 -29.66
CA LYS A 1128 79.19 0.22 -28.92
C LYS A 1128 78.22 -0.07 -27.77
N THR A 1129 77.21 -0.92 -28.00
CA THR A 1129 76.23 -1.34 -26.99
C THR A 1129 76.86 -2.19 -25.88
N LEU A 1130 77.73 -3.14 -26.24
CA LEU A 1130 78.46 -3.97 -25.29
C LEU A 1130 79.40 -3.12 -24.42
N ARG A 1131 80.22 -2.26 -25.04
CA ARG A 1131 81.18 -1.37 -24.37
C ARG A 1131 80.47 -0.43 -23.39
N GLU A 1132 79.36 0.19 -23.79
CA GLU A 1132 78.59 1.09 -22.93
C GLU A 1132 78.01 0.35 -21.71
N GLY A 1133 77.54 -0.89 -21.88
CA GLY A 1133 77.06 -1.69 -20.76
C GLY A 1133 78.16 -2.20 -19.83
N PHE A 1134 79.38 -2.46 -20.32
CA PHE A 1134 80.53 -2.75 -19.45
C PHE A 1134 80.99 -1.49 -18.70
N ARG A 1135 81.09 -0.35 -19.40
CA ARG A 1135 81.45 0.97 -18.84
C ARG A 1135 80.52 1.42 -17.71
N THR A 1136 79.27 0.97 -17.71
CA THR A 1136 78.25 1.33 -16.71
C THR A 1136 77.97 0.24 -15.67
N GLY A 1137 78.70 -0.89 -15.68
CA GLY A 1137 78.43 -2.04 -14.80
C GLY A 1137 77.08 -2.71 -15.06
N PHE A 1138 76.46 -2.45 -16.22
CA PHE A 1138 75.14 -3.00 -16.57
C PHE A 1138 75.20 -4.51 -16.77
N TRP A 1139 76.30 -5.04 -17.32
CA TRP A 1139 76.51 -6.47 -17.55
C TRP A 1139 77.00 -7.25 -16.32
N ASP A 1140 77.34 -6.58 -15.21
CA ASP A 1140 77.75 -7.27 -13.96
C ASP A 1140 76.63 -8.15 -13.37
N LYS A 1141 75.37 -7.87 -13.78
CA LYS A 1141 74.15 -8.57 -13.34
C LYS A 1141 73.34 -9.18 -14.49
N ALA A 1142 73.81 -9.10 -15.74
CA ALA A 1142 73.11 -9.64 -16.90
C ALA A 1142 74.10 -10.06 -17.98
N VAL A 1143 73.89 -11.25 -18.55
CA VAL A 1143 74.79 -11.83 -19.55
C VAL A 1143 74.29 -11.45 -20.95
N PRO A 1144 75.10 -10.77 -21.78
CA PRO A 1144 74.76 -10.53 -23.20
C PRO A 1144 74.43 -11.83 -23.94
N LEU A 1145 73.32 -11.85 -24.69
CA LEU A 1145 72.86 -13.05 -25.39
C LEU A 1145 73.61 -13.23 -26.73
N PRO A 1146 74.16 -14.42 -27.03
CA PRO A 1146 74.74 -14.71 -28.34
C PRO A 1146 73.66 -14.83 -29.43
N PRO A 1147 74.00 -14.66 -30.71
CA PRO A 1147 73.06 -14.72 -31.84
C PRO A 1147 72.14 -15.95 -31.82
N ALA A 1148 72.70 -17.15 -31.59
CA ALA A 1148 71.94 -18.40 -31.51
C ALA A 1148 70.91 -18.49 -30.35
N LYS A 1149 70.88 -17.52 -29.41
CA LYS A 1149 69.86 -17.44 -28.34
C LYS A 1149 68.76 -16.41 -28.61
N VAL A 1150 68.84 -15.74 -29.75
CA VAL A 1150 67.98 -14.62 -30.15
C VAL A 1150 67.04 -15.00 -31.30
N LEU A 1151 67.41 -15.98 -32.13
CA LEU A 1151 66.58 -16.57 -33.18
C LEU A 1151 65.22 -17.06 -32.66
N GLU A 1152 64.26 -17.16 -33.58
CA GLU A 1152 62.86 -17.58 -33.40
C GLU A 1152 62.04 -16.68 -32.45
N ALA A 1153 62.61 -15.56 -31.97
CA ALA A 1153 61.92 -14.67 -31.06
C ALA A 1153 60.75 -13.94 -31.74
N GLY A 1154 59.51 -14.26 -31.33
CA GLY A 1154 58.31 -13.55 -31.78
C GLY A 1154 57.93 -13.75 -33.24
N ILE A 1155 58.44 -14.80 -33.91
CA ILE A 1155 58.13 -15.10 -35.33
C ILE A 1155 56.79 -15.82 -35.54
N SER A 1156 56.10 -16.20 -34.46
CA SER A 1156 54.74 -16.76 -34.47
C SER A 1156 53.82 -16.02 -33.50
N ILE A 1157 52.50 -16.20 -33.66
CA ILE A 1157 51.50 -15.61 -32.76
C ILE A 1157 51.70 -16.15 -31.33
N GLU A 1158 51.94 -17.46 -31.19
CA GLU A 1158 52.20 -18.11 -29.90
C GLU A 1158 53.43 -17.51 -29.21
N ALA A 1159 54.53 -17.31 -29.97
CA ALA A 1159 55.76 -16.70 -29.46
C ALA A 1159 55.57 -15.23 -29.00
N LEU A 1160 54.67 -14.48 -29.65
CA LEU A 1160 54.30 -13.12 -29.22
C LEU A 1160 53.40 -13.15 -27.97
N ARG A 1161 52.43 -14.07 -27.90
CA ARG A 1161 51.48 -14.21 -26.77
C ARG A 1161 52.13 -14.68 -25.46
N VAL A 1162 53.40 -15.10 -25.47
CA VAL A 1162 54.22 -15.33 -24.26
C VAL A 1162 54.33 -14.05 -23.40
N SER A 1163 54.26 -12.88 -24.02
CA SER A 1163 54.20 -11.59 -23.34
C SER A 1163 52.76 -11.08 -23.28
N SER A 1164 52.30 -10.74 -22.07
CA SER A 1164 50.97 -10.21 -21.78
C SER A 1164 50.66 -8.90 -22.52
N HIS A 1165 51.70 -8.16 -22.95
CA HIS A 1165 51.57 -6.98 -23.81
C HIS A 1165 50.79 -7.28 -25.10
N PHE A 1166 51.00 -8.45 -25.70
CA PHE A 1166 50.36 -8.85 -26.96
C PHE A 1166 49.00 -9.55 -26.74
N ALA A 1167 48.52 -9.73 -25.50
CA ALA A 1167 47.33 -10.53 -25.19
C ALA A 1167 46.01 -9.94 -25.74
N ASN A 1168 45.92 -8.62 -25.91
CA ASN A 1168 44.69 -7.94 -26.37
C ASN A 1168 44.75 -7.49 -27.85
N ILE A 1169 45.81 -7.81 -28.58
CA ILE A 1169 45.96 -7.42 -29.99
C ILE A 1169 45.22 -8.44 -30.89
N PRO A 1170 44.49 -7.98 -31.94
CA PRO A 1170 43.85 -8.87 -32.91
C PRO A 1170 44.83 -9.77 -33.64
N GLU A 1171 44.45 -11.02 -33.91
CA GLU A 1171 45.32 -12.03 -34.53
C GLU A 1171 45.81 -11.61 -35.92
N ASN A 1172 44.97 -10.96 -36.73
CA ASN A 1172 45.38 -10.42 -38.03
C ASN A 1172 46.55 -9.43 -37.91
N SER A 1173 46.55 -8.57 -36.88
CA SER A 1173 47.64 -7.61 -36.64
C SER A 1173 48.90 -8.30 -36.10
N LEU A 1174 48.74 -9.33 -35.26
CA LEU A 1174 49.87 -10.14 -34.78
C LEU A 1174 50.51 -10.98 -35.89
N ALA A 1175 49.73 -11.48 -36.85
CA ALA A 1175 50.26 -12.24 -37.98
C ALA A 1175 51.18 -11.39 -38.88
N VAL A 1176 50.78 -10.15 -39.20
CA VAL A 1176 51.62 -9.24 -40.02
C VAL A 1176 52.82 -8.73 -39.23
N LEU A 1177 52.68 -8.52 -37.90
CA LEU A 1177 53.82 -8.23 -37.03
C LEU A 1177 54.83 -9.38 -37.00
N ALA A 1178 54.36 -10.61 -36.80
CA ALA A 1178 55.20 -11.81 -36.80
C ALA A 1178 55.93 -11.99 -38.15
N GLN A 1179 55.28 -11.68 -39.27
CA GLN A 1179 55.93 -11.67 -40.59
C GLN A 1179 57.04 -10.62 -40.69
N ASP A 1180 56.83 -9.40 -40.18
CA ASP A 1180 57.86 -8.35 -40.18
C ASP A 1180 59.04 -8.68 -39.25
N LEU A 1181 58.79 -9.37 -38.14
CA LEU A 1181 59.81 -9.89 -37.23
C LEU A 1181 60.54 -11.10 -37.83
N GLY A 1182 59.86 -11.95 -38.61
CA GLY A 1182 60.47 -13.06 -39.35
C GLY A 1182 61.53 -12.58 -40.34
N LYS A 1183 61.28 -11.47 -41.06
CA LYS A 1183 62.29 -10.82 -41.93
C LYS A 1183 63.54 -10.34 -41.16
N GLU A 1184 63.41 -10.01 -39.88
CA GLU A 1184 64.56 -9.67 -39.02
C GLU A 1184 65.34 -10.91 -38.61
N ASP A 1185 64.66 -12.03 -38.43
CA ASP A 1185 65.24 -13.33 -38.07
C ASP A 1185 65.99 -13.95 -39.26
N GLU A 1186 65.38 -13.98 -40.46
CA GLU A 1186 66.00 -14.41 -41.72
C GLU A 1186 67.31 -13.63 -42.00
N LEU A 1187 67.34 -12.33 -41.67
CA LEU A 1187 68.54 -11.49 -41.84
C LEU A 1187 69.62 -11.82 -40.80
N LEU A 1188 69.23 -12.12 -39.55
CA LEU A 1188 70.17 -12.55 -38.51
C LEU A 1188 70.78 -13.92 -38.86
N GLU A 1189 69.97 -14.88 -39.26
CA GLU A 1189 70.41 -16.21 -39.72
C GLU A 1189 71.41 -16.09 -40.87
N LYS A 1190 71.10 -15.26 -41.88
CA LYS A 1190 72.00 -14.95 -43.00
C LYS A 1190 73.34 -14.33 -42.56
N TYR A 1191 73.36 -13.52 -41.50
CA TYR A 1191 74.60 -12.97 -40.94
C TYR A 1191 75.34 -13.98 -40.03
N MET A 1192 74.66 -14.96 -39.46
CA MET A 1192 75.31 -16.08 -38.77
C MET A 1192 76.00 -17.02 -39.77
N GLU A 1193 75.31 -17.42 -40.85
CA GLU A 1193 75.85 -18.33 -41.87
C GLU A 1193 76.92 -17.67 -42.74
N GLU A 1194 76.57 -16.63 -43.50
CA GLU A 1194 77.47 -16.00 -44.48
C GLU A 1194 78.41 -14.96 -43.83
N GLY A 1195 77.96 -14.34 -42.74
CA GLY A 1195 78.72 -13.31 -42.01
C GLY A 1195 79.55 -13.85 -40.84
N ARG A 1196 79.44 -15.13 -40.48
CA ARG A 1196 80.13 -15.77 -39.33
C ARG A 1196 79.98 -15.00 -38.00
N LEU A 1197 78.83 -14.35 -37.80
CA LEU A 1197 78.55 -13.53 -36.63
C LEU A 1197 78.63 -14.32 -35.31
N ASP A 1198 78.17 -15.58 -35.30
CA ASP A 1198 78.18 -16.42 -34.08
C ASP A 1198 79.61 -16.79 -33.64
N GLU A 1199 80.53 -17.00 -34.59
CA GLU A 1199 81.96 -17.19 -34.31
C GLU A 1199 82.61 -15.90 -33.78
N ARG A 1200 82.31 -14.76 -34.41
CA ARG A 1200 82.87 -13.44 -34.08
C ARG A 1200 82.36 -12.88 -32.75
N TRP A 1201 81.14 -13.22 -32.35
CA TRP A 1201 80.46 -12.72 -31.14
C TRP A 1201 81.37 -12.65 -29.91
N LYS A 1202 82.06 -13.75 -29.59
CA LYS A 1202 82.94 -13.84 -28.41
C LYS A 1202 84.10 -12.85 -28.48
N GLY A 1203 84.68 -12.65 -29.67
CA GLY A 1203 85.74 -11.67 -29.91
C GLY A 1203 85.25 -10.24 -29.72
N VAL A 1204 84.06 -9.90 -30.24
CA VAL A 1204 83.47 -8.56 -30.06
C VAL A 1204 83.15 -8.28 -28.59
N VAL A 1205 82.66 -9.28 -27.84
CA VAL A 1205 82.39 -9.15 -26.39
C VAL A 1205 83.68 -8.90 -25.59
N GLU A 1206 84.73 -9.69 -25.79
CA GLU A 1206 85.99 -9.47 -25.05
C GLU A 1206 86.70 -8.18 -25.48
N ALA A 1207 86.66 -7.80 -26.76
CA ALA A 1207 87.21 -6.51 -27.23
C ALA A 1207 86.45 -5.31 -26.62
N ALA A 1208 85.11 -5.35 -26.58
CA ALA A 1208 84.30 -4.29 -25.97
C ALA A 1208 84.54 -4.17 -24.45
N LYS A 1209 84.80 -5.31 -23.79
CA LYS A 1209 85.11 -5.41 -22.37
C LYS A 1209 86.54 -4.96 -22.03
N ALA A 1210 87.51 -5.24 -22.90
CA ALA A 1210 88.86 -4.68 -22.83
C ALA A 1210 88.81 -3.16 -23.00
N SER A 1211 88.21 -2.66 -24.09
CA SER A 1211 88.07 -1.21 -24.35
C SER A 1211 87.37 -0.44 -23.22
N ALA A 1212 86.37 -1.04 -22.57
CA ALA A 1212 85.73 -0.44 -21.39
C ALA A 1212 86.62 -0.41 -20.14
N ARG A 1213 87.51 -1.40 -19.97
CA ARG A 1213 88.53 -1.42 -18.90
C ARG A 1213 89.65 -0.43 -19.18
N ASP A 1214 90.19 -0.42 -20.40
CA ASP A 1214 91.26 0.51 -20.80
C ASP A 1214 90.81 1.98 -20.63
N GLU A 1215 89.55 2.29 -20.94
CA GLU A 1215 88.95 3.61 -20.67
C GLU A 1215 88.77 3.89 -19.17
N ALA A 1216 88.40 2.88 -18.37
CA ALA A 1216 88.24 3.02 -16.92
C ALA A 1216 89.60 3.20 -16.22
N ASP A 1217 90.62 2.45 -16.63
CA ASP A 1217 91.99 2.52 -16.14
C ASP A 1217 92.64 3.84 -16.57
N SER A 1218 92.48 4.26 -17.83
CA SER A 1218 92.93 5.58 -18.32
C SER A 1218 92.23 6.73 -17.58
N LYS A 1219 90.94 6.61 -17.25
CA LYS A 1219 90.24 7.60 -16.40
C LYS A 1219 90.67 7.52 -14.94
N GLY A 1220 91.03 6.34 -14.44
CA GLY A 1220 91.62 6.15 -13.12
C GLY A 1220 92.98 6.84 -13.03
N GLU A 1221 93.85 6.64 -14.02
CA GLU A 1221 95.13 7.33 -14.17
C GLU A 1221 94.96 8.83 -14.33
N GLU A 1222 94.00 9.30 -15.12
CA GLU A 1222 93.75 10.73 -15.30
C GLU A 1222 93.11 11.37 -14.05
N GLN A 1223 92.24 10.67 -13.32
CA GLN A 1223 91.75 11.12 -12.02
C GLN A 1223 92.86 11.11 -10.96
N LEU A 1224 93.77 10.15 -10.99
CA LEU A 1224 94.98 10.13 -10.16
C LEU A 1224 95.93 11.26 -10.54
N ARG A 1225 96.08 11.60 -11.83
CA ARG A 1225 96.84 12.78 -12.28
C ARG A 1225 96.19 14.08 -11.85
N ILE A 1226 94.88 14.25 -12.06
CA ILE A 1226 94.12 15.43 -11.61
C ILE A 1226 94.21 15.56 -10.09
N ARG A 1227 94.10 14.45 -9.34
CA ARG A 1227 94.27 14.42 -7.89
C ARG A 1227 95.70 14.78 -7.48
N ASN A 1228 96.71 14.20 -8.08
CA ASN A 1228 98.12 14.51 -7.81
C ASN A 1228 98.44 15.98 -8.16
N VAL A 1229 97.86 16.53 -9.24
CA VAL A 1229 97.97 17.94 -9.61
C VAL A 1229 97.20 18.84 -8.64
N GLN A 1230 96.04 18.41 -8.12
CA GLN A 1230 95.34 19.13 -7.05
C GLN A 1230 96.11 19.07 -5.71
N GLU A 1231 96.74 17.96 -5.40
CA GLU A 1231 97.58 17.76 -4.21
C GLU A 1231 98.91 18.55 -4.34
N GLU A 1232 99.54 18.63 -5.52
CA GLU A 1232 100.66 19.54 -5.80
C GLU A 1232 100.24 21.02 -5.79
N PHE A 1233 99.07 21.36 -6.32
CA PHE A 1233 98.58 22.74 -6.36
C PHE A 1233 98.17 23.23 -4.97
N THR A 1234 97.59 22.36 -4.14
CA THR A 1234 97.33 22.67 -2.73
C THR A 1234 98.63 22.70 -1.91
N ALA A 1235 99.60 21.81 -2.16
CA ALA A 1235 100.92 21.90 -1.54
C ALA A 1235 101.64 23.21 -1.90
N ARG A 1236 101.61 23.63 -3.17
CA ARG A 1236 102.14 24.93 -3.62
C ARG A 1236 101.37 26.12 -3.04
N MET A 1237 100.05 26.03 -2.83
CA MET A 1237 99.32 27.07 -2.08
C MET A 1237 99.78 27.12 -0.62
N ILE A 1238 99.93 25.98 0.05
CA ILE A 1238 100.40 25.90 1.45
C ILE A 1238 101.84 26.43 1.59
N GLU A 1239 102.70 26.19 0.60
CA GLU A 1239 104.08 26.71 0.56
C GLU A 1239 104.10 28.23 0.32
N LYS A 1240 103.26 28.73 -0.60
CA LYS A 1240 103.10 30.16 -0.88
C LYS A 1240 102.45 30.93 0.27
N ASP A 1241 101.50 30.33 0.99
CA ASP A 1241 100.92 30.87 2.22
C ASP A 1241 101.93 30.87 3.38
N ARG A 1242 102.87 29.91 3.42
CA ARG A 1242 104.00 29.90 4.35
C ARG A 1242 105.02 31.00 4.08
N GLU A 1243 105.29 31.32 2.81
CA GLU A 1243 106.17 32.45 2.45
C GLU A 1243 105.50 33.82 2.66
N ALA A 1244 104.16 33.89 2.57
CA ALA A 1244 103.41 35.14 2.74
C ALA A 1244 103.27 35.61 4.20
N TYR A 1245 103.36 34.72 5.20
CA TYR A 1245 103.13 35.03 6.62
C TYR A 1245 104.13 34.38 7.59
N PRO A 1246 105.25 35.06 7.93
CA PRO A 1246 106.11 34.62 9.03
C PRO A 1246 105.42 34.79 10.39
N LYS A 1247 105.42 33.72 11.20
CA LYS A 1247 104.71 33.64 12.48
C LYS A 1247 105.23 34.60 13.56
N ALA A 1248 104.29 35.24 14.26
CA ALA A 1248 104.38 35.57 15.69
C ALA A 1248 103.12 35.00 16.39
N GLY A 1249 103.12 34.56 17.65
CA GLY A 1249 104.22 34.45 18.61
C GLY A 1249 103.72 34.53 20.06
N SER A 1250 103.54 33.39 20.73
CA SER A 1250 103.29 33.21 22.18
C SER A 1250 103.20 31.69 22.44
N ARG A 1251 104.11 30.99 23.14
CA ARG A 1251 104.53 31.07 24.57
C ARG A 1251 103.34 30.91 25.53
N GLU A 1252 103.19 29.72 26.14
CA GLU A 1252 103.64 29.30 27.51
C GLU A 1252 102.45 29.40 28.49
N ASP A 1253 102.30 28.68 29.61
CA ASP A 1253 102.86 27.43 30.21
C ASP A 1253 101.96 27.07 31.42
N ASP A 1254 101.89 25.87 32.02
CA ASP A 1254 102.18 24.47 31.64
C ASP A 1254 101.38 23.55 32.62
N THR A 1255 101.07 22.31 32.24
CA THR A 1255 100.91 21.19 33.21
C THR A 1255 101.31 19.84 32.59
N THR A 1256 102.58 19.49 32.72
CA THR A 1256 103.09 18.12 32.88
C THR A 1256 102.50 17.46 34.16
N ILE A 1257 102.44 16.14 34.42
CA ILE A 1257 103.25 14.93 34.15
C ILE A 1257 102.23 13.73 34.08
N ASP A 1258 102.21 12.87 33.04
CA ASP A 1258 102.84 11.51 32.96
C ASP A 1258 102.45 10.55 34.13
N ASP A 1259 102.05 9.28 33.98
CA ASP A 1259 102.50 8.21 33.08
C ASP A 1259 101.60 6.93 33.25
N GLN A 1260 101.80 5.92 32.39
CA GLN A 1260 101.40 4.48 32.45
C GLN A 1260 99.97 4.05 32.07
N GLY A 1261 99.86 3.06 31.16
CA GLY A 1261 98.77 2.06 31.34
C GLY A 1261 98.24 1.14 30.23
N ASP A 1262 98.81 1.06 29.01
CA ASP A 1262 98.66 -0.08 28.06
C ASP A 1262 97.27 -0.50 27.45
N VAL A 1263 97.39 -1.31 26.38
CA VAL A 1263 96.35 -2.08 25.62
C VAL A 1263 95.41 -1.21 24.76
N ILE A 1264 95.68 -0.91 23.49
CA ILE A 1264 96.03 -1.75 22.31
C ILE A 1264 94.90 -2.71 21.85
N MET A 1265 94.42 -2.39 20.64
CA MET A 1265 93.53 -3.13 19.75
C MET A 1265 93.83 -4.63 19.57
N GLY A 1266 92.83 -5.40 19.13
CA GLY A 1266 93.09 -6.53 18.24
C GLY A 1266 92.11 -7.70 18.24
N MET A 1267 90.88 -7.50 17.73
CA MET A 1267 90.31 -8.27 16.60
C MET A 1267 88.96 -7.70 16.17
#